data_AF-A0A7S0WDB7-F1
#
_entry.id   AF-A0A7S0WDB7-F1
#
_cell.length_a   1.000
_cell.length_b   1.000
_cell.length_c   1.000
_cell.angle_alpha   90.00
_cell.angle_beta   90.00
_cell.angle_gamma   90.00
#
_symmetry.space_group_name_H-M   'P 1'
#
loop_
_entity.id
_entity.type
_entity.pdbx_description
1 polymer ?
#
loop_
_entity_poly.entity_id
_entity_poly.type
_entity_poly.pdbx_seq_one_letter_code
_entity_poly.pdbx_strand_id
1 'polypeptide(L)'
;RGHGEGFESSRATTRERVAREVREMRERARERVGGYVRGGGDGEHGEHHVDGDGEDGAIARFKQMEAEMRAETERERRRAEDVERDARALRETLEEELRAVREVVVTLERTVVDGERAREEARERYERDIGEMREDAARATRERDEDAERAQSDIERIEHEREDVRAALERALEVQGELEQRLDVASERHEDARREVEGLARELDEATRRTSALTSEKADAERRVDELVVELAALHEEKRVVEGRLDEVERNAGEVERETIAAMQRELDDARAALANALDDKDVVEKRIDEINREIVMLSEENSSGKRDLAEMSARMDVAAEHNASLLAELERVDADAAMTAGDDIEALKRELEGAVKGRTAALEDAQRLGEMLQQAKRDVADAELENARLREDLANAEASGNTDADVKLFEQLVKAQQEEIDELHEIVNTLTLQTNALMDEAAFTSEESQATRDIDSSRVASPSQHVDDEAAPAPLVTPAQIPEVVVPAETGIDAQVAAHVRKVKAEVEEHLLLALESEAADFVGAQEAASRFASLNAARFKDGVYYFVGDVRAGQRARVLYNRHTPSPMSRDGQCFIHVGFDNWVNGAATKTGMTPLPHDSHDRNVDHRVRDQGDWWVVEFPVPQGAATIDFVFSDADNKFDNNANGDYHCGISDGKSREEKIAARIAAQRKAKQGTMEKSIARAGQRAAKLMRSRAEALAHAEATATLNRVYTTPYQPAAGGEATIHYRPEGGPLTHAGTIYCQGSWNRWNHPYDFGPLEMHASDDAPGTFELTLHVPSDAHIMDFVFTDRDVPGAGAYDSNDQADYHATIVGGTGHAPKLHIVHIAVEMAPIAKVGGMGDVVTALARATMEDGHDVDVIVPKYDCMDYTAVDGLHRIGSVKHDNVDVDVYRGWVEDVPTTFLHPRNGFFDVGCIYGRGDDHVRFGFFSAAALTWMRSRNEQVDIIHAHDWQTAPVVWGKYPKAVTALTLHNLQFGVDLIKRGMEACDIATTVSPTYANEVRDHGAVQHAQRKFVGIRNGIDTDIWDPSVDEFLPLTYDASTVTAGKRAAVAALSERLKLNHPEGAPVVGVVSRLTAQKGIHLIKHACHRALERGATFVLLGSAPDGAHQHEFNMLAQDMANKYPGRSGFMFKYDEAFSHMMYAGCDFLLVPSMFEPCGLTQMIAMRYGAVPVVRSTGGLRDTVFDIDNDADRASSAGLSTNGFSFDGTQTSDMDYALNRALDAYYDKPRWSSLALPKRVMTVDWSWRAPAKLYVDRYWRAVKKKRESSS
;
A
#
# COMPACT_ATOMS: atom_id res chain seq x y z
N ARG A 1 56.15 -33.03 13.98
CA ARG A 1 57.35 -33.66 14.64
C ARG A 1 58.06 -34.74 13.78
N GLY A 2 57.98 -34.73 12.44
CA GLY A 2 58.34 -35.89 11.59
C GLY A 2 59.82 -36.16 11.24
N HIS A 3 60.81 -35.43 11.79
CA HIS A 3 62.22 -35.55 11.38
C HIS A 3 63.23 -35.87 12.49
N GLY A 4 62.78 -36.21 13.71
CA GLY A 4 63.68 -36.58 14.81
C GLY A 4 64.42 -37.91 14.60
N GLU A 5 63.71 -38.94 14.16
CA GLU A 5 64.21 -40.32 14.14
C GLU A 5 65.36 -40.55 13.14
N GLY A 6 65.39 -39.81 12.03
CA GLY A 6 66.50 -39.85 11.07
C GLY A 6 67.82 -39.33 11.65
N PHE A 7 67.75 -38.30 12.51
CA PHE A 7 68.96 -37.71 13.11
C PHE A 7 69.49 -38.54 14.29
N GLU A 8 68.62 -39.17 15.08
CA GLU A 8 69.06 -40.12 16.11
C GLU A 8 69.60 -41.41 15.49
N SER A 9 69.01 -41.91 14.40
CA SER A 9 69.57 -43.04 13.63
C SER A 9 70.98 -42.74 13.08
N SER A 10 71.22 -41.53 12.56
CA SER A 10 72.54 -41.10 12.09
C SER A 10 73.55 -40.91 13.24
N ARG A 11 73.12 -40.36 14.38
CA ARG A 11 73.97 -40.22 15.59
C ARG A 11 74.26 -41.57 16.24
N ALA A 12 73.31 -42.51 16.21
CA ALA A 12 73.48 -43.89 16.66
C ALA A 12 74.50 -44.61 15.77
N THR A 13 74.27 -44.72 14.47
CA THR A 13 75.20 -45.40 13.54
C THR A 13 76.61 -44.77 13.55
N THR A 14 76.73 -43.45 13.71
CA THR A 14 78.05 -42.78 13.84
C THR A 14 78.71 -43.05 15.20
N ARG A 15 77.99 -42.97 16.32
CA ARG A 15 78.52 -43.36 17.64
C ARG A 15 78.85 -44.84 17.71
N GLU A 16 78.06 -45.71 17.10
CA GLU A 16 78.32 -47.14 17.02
C GLU A 16 79.51 -47.45 16.13
N ARG A 17 79.70 -46.76 15.00
CA ARG A 17 80.90 -46.88 14.18
C ARG A 17 82.16 -46.49 14.96
N VAL A 18 82.16 -45.33 15.63
CA VAL A 18 83.31 -44.91 16.44
C VAL A 18 83.50 -45.81 17.67
N ALA A 19 82.42 -46.22 18.35
CA ALA A 19 82.48 -47.16 19.47
C ALA A 19 82.73 -48.63 19.03
N ARG A 20 82.69 -48.92 17.73
CA ARG A 20 83.13 -50.18 17.10
C ARG A 20 84.59 -50.08 16.73
N GLU A 21 85.06 -49.03 16.07
CA GLU A 21 86.48 -48.81 15.80
C GLU A 21 87.30 -48.72 17.12
N VAL A 22 86.76 -48.05 18.16
CA VAL A 22 87.35 -48.03 19.52
C VAL A 22 87.19 -49.37 20.25
N ARG A 23 86.17 -50.19 19.95
CA ARG A 23 86.09 -51.58 20.45
C ARG A 23 87.12 -52.46 19.77
N GLU A 24 87.24 -52.43 18.44
CA GLU A 24 88.22 -53.18 17.66
C GLU A 24 89.66 -52.81 18.04
N MET A 25 89.96 -51.53 18.31
CA MET A 25 91.27 -51.12 18.84
C MET A 25 91.49 -51.64 20.28
N ARG A 26 90.46 -51.60 21.13
CA ARG A 26 90.51 -52.19 22.48
C ARG A 26 90.53 -53.72 22.46
N GLU A 27 90.03 -54.37 21.42
CA GLU A 27 90.12 -55.82 21.19
C GLU A 27 91.50 -56.18 20.68
N ARG A 28 92.08 -55.48 19.70
CA ARG A 28 93.50 -55.66 19.30
C ARG A 28 94.49 -55.39 20.44
N ALA A 29 94.11 -54.58 21.42
CA ALA A 29 94.82 -54.45 22.70
C ALA A 29 94.53 -55.62 23.66
N ARG A 30 93.26 -56.03 23.82
CA ARG A 30 92.85 -57.17 24.66
C ARG A 30 93.27 -58.54 24.12
N GLU A 31 93.54 -58.72 22.84
CA GLU A 31 94.11 -59.96 22.28
C GLU A 31 95.57 -60.11 22.71
N ARG A 32 96.32 -59.01 22.77
CA ARG A 32 97.70 -58.99 23.30
C ARG A 32 97.76 -59.17 24.83
N VAL A 33 96.67 -58.87 25.54
CA VAL A 33 96.50 -59.13 26.98
C VAL A 33 95.84 -60.49 27.26
N GLY A 34 95.05 -61.00 26.30
CA GLY A 34 94.31 -62.26 26.36
C GLY A 34 95.15 -63.50 26.00
N GLY A 35 96.46 -63.33 25.81
CA GLY A 35 97.45 -64.40 25.71
C GLY A 35 97.71 -65.14 27.04
N TYR A 36 96.69 -65.27 27.89
CA TYR A 36 96.69 -66.03 29.14
C TYR A 36 95.31 -66.69 29.35
N VAL A 37 95.32 -67.95 29.82
CA VAL A 37 94.16 -68.76 30.23
C VAL A 37 93.18 -69.23 29.13
N ARG A 38 93.64 -70.17 28.29
CA ARG A 38 92.82 -71.36 27.96
C ARG A 38 93.71 -72.58 27.75
N GLY A 39 93.44 -73.64 28.52
CA GLY A 39 94.36 -74.75 28.77
C GLY A 39 95.08 -74.54 30.12
N GLY A 40 95.11 -75.47 31.07
CA GLY A 40 94.47 -76.79 31.13
C GLY A 40 95.50 -77.89 31.41
N GLY A 41 95.48 -78.44 32.63
CA GLY A 41 96.38 -79.49 33.10
C GLY A 41 97.15 -79.10 34.37
N ASP A 42 96.72 -79.67 35.50
CA ASP A 42 97.49 -80.28 36.61
C ASP A 42 98.59 -79.51 37.38
N GLY A 43 98.73 -79.84 38.68
CA GLY A 43 99.76 -79.35 39.62
C GLY A 43 99.35 -78.08 40.40
N GLU A 44 98.83 -78.15 41.63
CA GLU A 44 99.47 -78.47 42.93
C GLU A 44 100.52 -77.45 43.48
N HIS A 45 100.14 -76.80 44.60
CA HIS A 45 100.97 -76.30 45.73
C HIS A 45 102.02 -75.16 45.55
N GLY A 46 102.24 -74.42 46.67
CA GLY A 46 103.23 -73.34 46.84
C GLY A 46 102.65 -71.93 46.57
N GLU A 47 102.27 -71.09 47.52
CA GLU A 47 102.99 -70.43 48.65
C GLU A 47 103.97 -69.29 48.28
N HIS A 48 103.66 -68.09 48.83
CA HIS A 48 104.54 -67.03 49.35
C HIS A 48 105.76 -66.45 48.57
N HIS A 49 105.84 -65.10 48.61
CA HIS A 49 107.08 -64.28 48.75
C HIS A 49 108.04 -64.15 47.53
N VAL A 50 108.89 -63.11 47.39
CA VAL A 50 108.90 -61.70 47.89
C VAL A 50 109.92 -60.86 47.05
N ASP A 51 109.81 -59.52 47.09
CA ASP A 51 110.77 -58.47 46.67
C ASP A 51 111.34 -58.44 45.22
N GLY A 52 111.80 -57.26 44.77
CA GLY A 52 112.49 -57.07 43.47
C GLY A 52 112.52 -55.63 42.93
N ASP A 53 113.67 -54.96 43.10
CA ASP A 53 113.95 -53.54 42.79
C ASP A 53 113.50 -52.97 41.41
N GLY A 54 112.98 -51.73 41.42
CA GLY A 54 113.90 -50.62 41.12
C GLY A 54 113.65 -49.66 39.94
N GLU A 55 112.55 -49.79 39.20
CA GLU A 55 111.99 -48.81 38.22
C GLU A 55 112.86 -48.27 37.05
N ASP A 56 114.04 -47.66 37.28
CA ASP A 56 114.71 -46.75 36.34
C ASP A 56 115.15 -47.36 35.00
N GLY A 57 115.41 -48.68 34.94
CA GLY A 57 115.99 -49.35 33.78
C GLY A 57 115.10 -49.46 32.53
N ALA A 58 113.77 -49.43 32.72
CA ALA A 58 112.78 -49.42 31.64
C ALA A 58 112.43 -48.00 31.19
N ILE A 59 112.39 -47.07 32.16
CA ILE A 59 111.93 -45.69 32.01
C ILE A 59 112.69 -44.95 30.89
N ALA A 60 114.01 -45.11 30.79
CA ALA A 60 114.81 -44.42 29.78
C ALA A 60 114.45 -44.79 28.32
N ARG A 61 114.06 -46.05 28.06
CA ARG A 61 113.83 -46.56 26.69
C ARG A 61 112.37 -46.44 26.25
N PHE A 62 111.42 -46.45 27.18
CA PHE A 62 110.02 -46.11 26.87
C PHE A 62 109.87 -44.62 26.51
N LYS A 63 110.54 -43.72 27.26
CA LYS A 63 110.50 -42.26 27.06
C LYS A 63 110.89 -41.80 25.64
N GLN A 64 111.81 -42.48 24.97
CA GLN A 64 112.22 -42.10 23.61
C GLN A 64 111.16 -42.47 22.55
N MET A 65 110.57 -43.67 22.66
CA MET A 65 109.49 -44.09 21.76
C MET A 65 108.20 -43.29 22.00
N GLU A 66 107.94 -42.88 23.25
CA GLU A 66 106.90 -41.89 23.56
C GLU A 66 107.12 -40.56 22.83
N ALA A 67 108.35 -40.04 22.76
CA ALA A 67 108.60 -38.72 22.18
C ALA A 67 108.27 -38.65 20.69
N GLU A 68 108.62 -39.69 19.93
CA GLU A 68 108.31 -39.78 18.50
C GLU A 68 106.80 -39.99 18.26
N MET A 69 106.17 -40.89 19.03
CA MET A 69 104.73 -41.12 18.95
C MET A 69 103.92 -39.86 19.33
N ARG A 70 104.36 -39.08 20.33
CA ARG A 70 103.77 -37.78 20.70
C ARG A 70 103.90 -36.76 19.57
N ALA A 71 105.02 -36.72 18.86
CA ALA A 71 105.25 -35.77 17.77
C ALA A 71 104.38 -36.04 16.52
N GLU A 72 104.08 -37.31 16.22
CA GLU A 72 103.13 -37.66 15.16
C GLU A 72 101.67 -37.47 15.61
N THR A 73 101.36 -37.84 16.86
CA THR A 73 100.05 -37.55 17.48
C THR A 73 99.72 -36.05 17.40
N GLU A 74 100.67 -35.16 17.67
CA GLU A 74 100.48 -33.70 17.61
C GLU A 74 100.12 -33.16 16.21
N ARG A 75 100.51 -33.84 15.12
CA ARG A 75 100.15 -33.43 13.75
C ARG A 75 98.71 -33.80 13.40
N GLU A 76 98.32 -35.03 13.69
CA GLU A 76 96.93 -35.46 13.49
C GLU A 76 95.99 -34.78 14.49
N ARG A 77 96.46 -34.45 15.71
CA ARG A 77 95.73 -33.62 16.69
C ARG A 77 95.38 -32.26 16.09
N ARG A 78 96.31 -31.59 15.39
CA ARG A 78 96.02 -30.29 14.74
C ARG A 78 95.01 -30.37 13.61
N ARG A 79 95.06 -31.42 12.78
CA ARG A 79 94.02 -31.67 11.76
C ARG A 79 92.66 -31.95 12.38
N ALA A 80 92.62 -32.69 13.48
CA ALA A 80 91.41 -32.90 14.25
C ALA A 80 90.91 -31.59 14.90
N GLU A 81 91.81 -30.74 15.42
CA GLU A 81 91.49 -29.43 15.99
C GLU A 81 90.88 -28.48 14.95
N ASP A 82 91.40 -28.42 13.73
CA ASP A 82 90.84 -27.59 12.65
C ASP A 82 89.44 -28.09 12.22
N VAL A 83 89.24 -29.41 12.05
CA VAL A 83 87.91 -29.96 11.74
C VAL A 83 86.93 -29.80 12.91
N GLU A 84 87.40 -29.93 14.15
CA GLU A 84 86.60 -29.68 15.36
C GLU A 84 86.39 -28.16 15.61
N ARG A 85 87.13 -27.28 14.93
CA ARG A 85 86.92 -25.83 14.92
C ARG A 85 85.81 -25.45 13.95
N ASP A 86 85.86 -25.93 12.71
CA ASP A 86 84.78 -25.71 11.74
C ASP A 86 83.46 -26.35 12.21
N ALA A 87 83.54 -27.56 12.79
CA ALA A 87 82.40 -28.22 13.41
C ALA A 87 81.95 -27.57 14.74
N ARG A 88 82.78 -26.74 15.39
CA ARG A 88 82.35 -25.87 16.50
C ARG A 88 81.67 -24.62 15.96
N ALA A 89 82.23 -23.92 14.98
CA ALA A 89 81.59 -22.73 14.39
C ALA A 89 80.20 -23.06 13.83
N LEU A 90 80.06 -24.15 13.05
CA LEU A 90 78.77 -24.59 12.53
C LEU A 90 77.81 -25.01 13.65
N ARG A 91 78.33 -25.56 14.76
CA ARG A 91 77.51 -25.89 15.94
C ARG A 91 77.14 -24.64 16.75
N GLU A 92 77.99 -23.64 16.86
CA GLU A 92 77.68 -22.37 17.53
C GLU A 92 76.57 -21.64 16.78
N THR A 93 76.61 -21.57 15.45
CA THR A 93 75.48 -21.06 14.64
C THR A 93 74.22 -21.89 14.83
N LEU A 94 74.30 -23.23 14.77
CA LEU A 94 73.15 -24.10 15.01
C LEU A 94 72.63 -24.06 16.45
N GLU A 95 73.48 -23.80 17.45
CA GLU A 95 73.10 -23.63 18.85
C GLU A 95 72.61 -22.20 19.14
N GLU A 96 72.95 -21.20 18.33
CA GLU A 96 72.30 -19.88 18.32
C GLU A 96 70.92 -19.95 17.67
N GLU A 97 70.77 -20.63 16.52
CA GLU A 97 69.44 -20.88 15.93
C GLU A 97 68.57 -21.78 16.83
N LEU A 98 69.12 -22.84 17.43
CA LEU A 98 68.39 -23.63 18.43
C LEU A 98 68.15 -22.86 19.73
N ARG A 99 68.94 -21.84 20.08
CA ARG A 99 68.68 -20.97 21.23
C ARG A 99 67.59 -19.96 20.91
N ALA A 100 67.59 -19.36 19.73
CA ALA A 100 66.51 -18.50 19.24
C ALA A 100 65.19 -19.28 19.08
N VAL A 101 65.22 -20.49 18.49
CA VAL A 101 64.04 -21.35 18.40
C VAL A 101 63.60 -21.87 19.78
N ARG A 102 64.51 -22.11 20.73
CA ARG A 102 64.13 -22.43 22.12
C ARG A 102 63.67 -21.22 22.91
N GLU A 103 64.16 -20.01 22.64
CA GLU A 103 63.60 -18.79 23.21
C GLU A 103 62.22 -18.53 22.64
N VAL A 104 61.98 -18.73 21.34
CA VAL A 104 60.65 -18.65 20.73
C VAL A 104 59.73 -19.75 21.26
N VAL A 105 60.17 -21.00 21.39
CA VAL A 105 59.35 -22.09 21.94
C VAL A 105 59.11 -21.92 23.45
N VAL A 106 60.10 -21.52 24.24
CA VAL A 106 59.90 -21.22 25.68
C VAL A 106 59.07 -19.94 25.85
N THR A 107 59.18 -18.96 24.95
CA THR A 107 58.29 -17.78 24.95
C THR A 107 56.88 -18.17 24.55
N LEU A 108 56.68 -19.10 23.61
CA LEU A 108 55.35 -19.61 23.22
C LEU A 108 54.74 -20.51 24.31
N GLU A 109 55.48 -21.48 24.84
CA GLU A 109 55.06 -22.29 25.99
C GLU A 109 54.76 -21.39 27.19
N ARG A 110 55.50 -20.28 27.36
CA ARG A 110 55.26 -19.29 28.40
C ARG A 110 54.14 -18.30 28.08
N THR A 111 53.86 -17.89 26.85
CA THR A 111 52.67 -17.07 26.54
C THR A 111 51.41 -17.92 26.44
N VAL A 112 51.53 -19.23 26.23
CA VAL A 112 50.43 -20.19 26.43
C VAL A 112 50.19 -20.37 27.93
N VAL A 113 51.20 -20.65 28.77
CA VAL A 113 50.98 -20.83 30.22
C VAL A 113 50.66 -19.51 30.95
N ASP A 114 51.34 -18.41 30.67
CA ASP A 114 50.99 -17.08 31.18
C ASP A 114 49.67 -16.59 30.55
N GLY A 115 49.23 -17.14 29.40
CA GLY A 115 47.95 -16.85 28.74
C GLY A 115 46.76 -17.64 29.28
N GLU A 116 46.92 -18.94 29.51
CA GLU A 116 46.00 -19.82 30.26
C GLU A 116 45.85 -19.28 31.67
N ARG A 117 46.95 -18.92 32.33
CA ARG A 117 46.93 -18.27 33.65
C ARG A 117 46.32 -16.87 33.61
N ALA A 118 46.52 -16.06 32.56
CA ALA A 118 45.84 -14.78 32.43
C ALA A 118 44.34 -14.95 32.19
N ARG A 119 43.92 -16.00 31.47
CA ARG A 119 42.51 -16.39 31.30
C ARG A 119 41.91 -16.89 32.62
N GLU A 120 42.61 -17.72 33.39
CA GLU A 120 42.15 -18.21 34.70
C GLU A 120 42.12 -17.07 35.75
N GLU A 121 43.14 -16.21 35.80
CA GLU A 121 43.16 -14.99 36.62
C GLU A 121 42.19 -13.89 36.12
N ALA A 122 41.65 -14.00 34.90
CA ALA A 122 40.55 -13.17 34.40
C ALA A 122 39.19 -13.77 34.76
N ARG A 123 39.04 -15.09 34.67
CA ARG A 123 37.84 -15.86 35.04
C ARG A 123 37.57 -15.78 36.55
N GLU A 124 38.61 -15.94 37.39
CA GLU A 124 38.54 -15.66 38.83
C GLU A 124 38.29 -14.17 39.15
N ARG A 125 38.49 -13.24 38.21
CA ARG A 125 38.04 -11.84 38.34
C ARG A 125 36.57 -11.74 38.01
N TYR A 126 36.17 -12.16 36.82
CA TYR A 126 34.77 -12.18 36.37
C TYR A 126 33.82 -12.88 37.35
N GLU A 127 34.17 -14.05 37.89
CA GLU A 127 33.34 -14.76 38.88
C GLU A 127 33.21 -14.00 40.22
N ARG A 128 34.26 -13.27 40.66
CA ARG A 128 34.23 -12.44 41.86
C ARG A 128 33.42 -11.17 41.62
N ASP A 129 33.67 -10.49 40.51
CA ASP A 129 33.05 -9.23 40.15
C ASP A 129 31.54 -9.44 39.90
N ILE A 130 31.14 -10.55 39.24
CA ILE A 130 29.74 -11.01 39.15
C ILE A 130 29.16 -11.37 40.53
N GLY A 131 29.97 -11.94 41.44
CA GLY A 131 29.56 -12.25 42.81
C GLY A 131 29.22 -11.00 43.61
N GLU A 132 30.11 -10.01 43.61
CA GLU A 132 29.92 -8.72 44.30
C GLU A 132 28.76 -7.94 43.67
N MET A 133 28.64 -7.90 42.33
CA MET A 133 27.48 -7.31 41.63
C MET A 133 26.15 -7.99 42.00
N ARG A 134 26.13 -9.31 42.24
CA ARG A 134 24.91 -10.02 42.66
C ARG A 134 24.52 -9.72 44.11
N GLU A 135 25.47 -9.58 45.03
CA GLU A 135 25.15 -9.19 46.41
C GLU A 135 24.70 -7.74 46.54
N ASP A 136 25.35 -6.79 45.83
CA ASP A 136 24.95 -5.39 45.90
C ASP A 136 23.65 -5.09 45.13
N ALA A 137 23.35 -5.81 44.04
CA ALA A 137 22.00 -5.79 43.44
C ALA A 137 20.94 -6.27 44.45
N ALA A 138 21.18 -7.41 45.12
CA ALA A 138 20.27 -7.97 46.13
C ALA A 138 20.20 -7.17 47.46
N ARG A 139 21.04 -6.13 47.60
CA ARG A 139 20.98 -5.09 48.63
C ARG A 139 20.11 -3.93 48.15
N ALA A 140 20.41 -3.39 46.96
CA ALA A 140 19.70 -2.29 46.33
C ALA A 140 18.20 -2.57 46.13
N THR A 141 17.80 -3.78 45.73
CA THR A 141 16.37 -4.14 45.61
C THR A 141 15.64 -3.96 46.93
N ARG A 142 16.22 -4.38 48.06
CA ARG A 142 15.54 -4.31 49.37
C ARG A 142 15.44 -2.90 49.93
N GLU A 143 16.40 -2.02 49.63
CA GLU A 143 16.29 -0.60 49.98
C GLU A 143 15.29 0.13 49.07
N ARG A 144 15.15 -0.30 47.80
CA ARG A 144 14.10 0.21 46.89
C ARG A 144 12.68 -0.20 47.31
N ASP A 145 12.48 -1.46 47.73
CA ASP A 145 11.16 -1.96 48.16
C ASP A 145 10.59 -1.12 49.33
N GLU A 146 11.41 -0.82 50.35
CA GLU A 146 10.98 -0.04 51.52
C GLU A 146 10.70 1.45 51.21
N ASP A 147 11.32 2.03 50.19
CA ASP A 147 11.06 3.41 49.75
C ASP A 147 9.92 3.50 48.73
N ALA A 148 9.64 2.42 47.99
CA ALA A 148 8.46 2.33 47.11
C ALA A 148 7.15 2.33 47.92
N GLU A 149 7.05 1.56 49.00
CA GLU A 149 5.86 1.56 49.89
C GLU A 149 5.62 2.96 50.51
N ARG A 150 6.70 3.71 50.81
CA ARG A 150 6.59 5.09 51.32
C ARG A 150 6.08 6.06 50.26
N ALA A 151 6.61 6.01 49.04
CA ALA A 151 6.18 6.88 47.94
C ALA A 151 4.69 6.65 47.57
N GLN A 152 4.25 5.39 47.53
CA GLN A 152 2.86 5.01 47.29
C GLN A 152 1.90 5.73 48.26
N SER A 153 2.21 5.71 49.57
CA SER A 153 1.38 6.31 50.62
C SER A 153 1.35 7.85 50.61
N ASP A 154 2.37 8.52 50.04
CA ASP A 154 2.35 9.98 49.85
C ASP A 154 1.54 10.38 48.61
N ILE A 155 1.58 9.58 47.54
CA ILE A 155 0.79 9.78 46.31
C ILE A 155 -0.72 9.65 46.61
N GLU A 156 -1.13 8.58 47.32
CA GLU A 156 -2.54 8.35 47.69
C GLU A 156 -3.15 9.51 48.51
N ARG A 157 -2.35 10.23 49.31
CA ARG A 157 -2.82 11.44 50.02
C ARG A 157 -3.07 12.59 49.03
N ILE A 158 -2.12 12.83 48.13
CA ILE A 158 -2.16 13.95 47.17
C ILE A 158 -3.32 13.80 46.18
N GLU A 159 -3.67 12.57 45.80
CA GLU A 159 -4.83 12.32 44.92
C GLU A 159 -6.17 12.65 45.59
N HIS A 160 -6.32 12.40 46.90
CA HIS A 160 -7.55 12.72 47.61
C HIS A 160 -7.76 14.24 47.76
N GLU A 161 -6.69 14.99 48.07
CA GLU A 161 -6.75 16.46 48.14
C GLU A 161 -7.00 17.11 46.75
N ARG A 162 -6.58 16.44 45.66
CA ARG A 162 -6.89 16.85 44.27
C ARG A 162 -8.40 16.72 43.94
N GLU A 163 -9.08 15.74 44.53
CA GLU A 163 -10.50 15.45 44.26
C GLU A 163 -11.43 16.50 44.89
N ASP A 164 -11.13 16.96 46.11
CA ASP A 164 -11.88 18.04 46.78
C ASP A 164 -11.78 19.38 46.01
N VAL A 165 -10.59 19.73 45.49
CA VAL A 165 -10.38 20.93 44.66
C VAL A 165 -11.15 20.84 43.35
N ARG A 166 -11.15 19.66 42.70
CA ARG A 166 -11.94 19.42 41.49
C ARG A 166 -13.43 19.61 41.75
N ALA A 167 -13.97 19.05 42.83
CA ALA A 167 -15.37 19.18 43.18
C ALA A 167 -15.78 20.64 43.48
N ALA A 168 -14.85 21.51 43.88
CA ALA A 168 -15.09 22.95 44.01
C ALA A 168 -15.17 23.66 42.64
N LEU A 169 -14.32 23.28 41.68
CA LEU A 169 -14.28 23.87 40.34
C LEU A 169 -15.52 23.49 39.50
N GLU A 170 -15.98 22.23 39.58
CA GLU A 170 -17.17 21.77 38.84
C GLU A 170 -18.44 22.55 39.23
N ARG A 171 -18.58 22.95 40.51
CA ARG A 171 -19.68 23.82 40.98
C ARG A 171 -19.60 25.27 40.49
N ALA A 172 -18.41 25.76 40.11
CA ALA A 172 -18.27 27.09 39.52
C ALA A 172 -18.67 27.08 38.03
N LEU A 173 -18.27 26.03 37.30
CA LEU A 173 -18.62 25.82 35.89
C LEU A 173 -20.13 25.63 35.68
N GLU A 174 -20.83 24.98 36.63
CA GLU A 174 -22.30 24.84 36.61
C GLU A 174 -23.00 26.22 36.64
N VAL A 175 -22.56 27.12 37.52
CA VAL A 175 -23.09 28.51 37.62
C VAL A 175 -22.69 29.36 36.41
N GLN A 176 -21.51 29.14 35.83
CA GLN A 176 -21.09 29.78 34.59
C GLN A 176 -22.03 29.43 33.43
N GLY A 177 -22.35 28.14 33.25
CA GLY A 177 -23.24 27.67 32.19
C GLY A 177 -24.66 28.27 32.26
N GLU A 178 -25.23 28.41 33.46
CA GLU A 178 -26.52 29.10 33.66
C GLU A 178 -26.49 30.57 33.23
N LEU A 179 -25.36 31.27 33.44
CA LEU A 179 -25.21 32.69 33.09
C LEU A 179 -24.98 32.88 31.59
N GLU A 180 -24.18 32.01 30.95
CA GLU A 180 -23.96 32.04 29.51
C GLU A 180 -25.25 31.74 28.74
N GLN A 181 -26.04 30.73 29.15
CA GLN A 181 -27.31 30.39 28.46
C GLN A 181 -28.31 31.56 28.51
N ARG A 182 -28.31 32.32 29.62
CA ARG A 182 -29.12 33.53 29.79
C ARG A 182 -28.60 34.70 28.95
N LEU A 183 -27.30 34.79 28.68
CA LEU A 183 -26.69 35.80 27.82
C LEU A 183 -26.97 35.54 26.33
N ASP A 184 -26.93 34.29 25.89
CA ASP A 184 -27.25 33.91 24.50
C ASP A 184 -28.72 34.23 24.16
N VAL A 185 -29.67 33.79 25.00
CA VAL A 185 -31.11 34.08 24.83
C VAL A 185 -31.40 35.59 24.87
N ALA A 186 -30.61 36.38 25.58
CA ALA A 186 -30.74 37.84 25.60
C ALA A 186 -30.05 38.52 24.38
N SER A 187 -28.99 37.91 23.85
CA SER A 187 -28.27 38.38 22.65
C SER A 187 -29.04 38.12 21.36
N GLU A 188 -29.71 36.97 21.22
CA GLU A 188 -30.60 36.67 20.09
C GLU A 188 -31.73 37.71 20.00
N ARG A 189 -32.39 38.00 21.13
CA ARG A 189 -33.47 39.00 21.21
C ARG A 189 -33.02 40.42 20.85
N HIS A 190 -31.77 40.77 21.19
CA HIS A 190 -31.19 42.05 20.80
C HIS A 190 -30.96 42.13 19.27
N GLU A 191 -30.44 41.07 18.67
CA GLU A 191 -30.25 41.00 17.21
C GLU A 191 -31.58 40.97 16.43
N ASP A 192 -32.63 40.32 16.93
CA ASP A 192 -33.96 40.37 16.30
C ASP A 192 -34.58 41.78 16.36
N ALA A 193 -34.53 42.44 17.53
CA ALA A 193 -34.98 43.83 17.65
C ALA A 193 -34.22 44.77 16.70
N ARG A 194 -32.90 44.53 16.54
CA ARG A 194 -32.05 45.25 15.58
C ARG A 194 -32.47 45.00 14.12
N ARG A 195 -32.75 43.76 13.73
CA ARG A 195 -33.22 43.42 12.36
C ARG A 195 -34.53 44.11 12.02
N GLU A 196 -35.44 44.23 12.99
CA GLU A 196 -36.71 44.95 12.84
C GLU A 196 -36.50 46.47 12.71
N VAL A 197 -35.63 47.08 13.54
CA VAL A 197 -35.20 48.49 13.43
C VAL A 197 -34.55 48.78 12.06
N GLU A 198 -33.64 47.93 11.60
CA GLU A 198 -33.00 48.06 10.28
C GLU A 198 -34.02 47.88 9.14
N GLY A 199 -35.08 47.10 9.33
CA GLY A 199 -36.20 46.95 8.40
C GLY A 199 -37.03 48.23 8.26
N LEU A 200 -37.54 48.74 9.39
CA LEU A 200 -38.36 49.96 9.46
C LEU A 200 -37.61 51.20 8.93
N ALA A 201 -36.31 51.31 9.21
CA ALA A 201 -35.47 52.36 8.64
C ALA A 201 -35.38 52.28 7.11
N ARG A 202 -35.37 51.06 6.57
CA ARG A 202 -35.53 50.70 5.14
C ARG A 202 -36.68 51.44 4.47
N GLU A 203 -37.87 51.11 4.93
CA GLU A 203 -39.16 51.56 4.38
C GLU A 203 -39.34 53.08 4.52
N LEU A 204 -38.87 53.63 5.64
CA LEU A 204 -38.95 55.06 5.93
C LEU A 204 -38.13 55.92 4.97
N ASP A 205 -36.94 55.46 4.57
CA ASP A 205 -36.13 56.17 3.58
C ASP A 205 -36.74 56.06 2.17
N GLU A 206 -37.29 54.89 1.79
CA GLU A 206 -37.99 54.74 0.51
C GLU A 206 -39.23 55.66 0.40
N ALA A 207 -40.07 55.70 1.45
CA ALA A 207 -41.21 56.62 1.52
C ALA A 207 -40.78 58.09 1.46
N THR A 208 -39.65 58.43 2.07
CA THR A 208 -39.07 59.79 2.02
C THR A 208 -38.61 60.15 0.61
N ARG A 209 -37.87 59.26 -0.08
CA ARG A 209 -37.44 59.44 -1.49
C ARG A 209 -38.65 59.60 -2.43
N ARG A 210 -39.69 58.77 -2.25
CA ARG A 210 -40.92 58.81 -3.07
C ARG A 210 -41.69 60.12 -2.89
N THR A 211 -41.80 60.61 -1.66
CA THR A 211 -42.39 61.92 -1.34
C THR A 211 -41.61 63.06 -2.01
N SER A 212 -40.27 63.01 -2.01
CA SER A 212 -39.43 64.00 -2.70
C SER A 212 -39.62 63.98 -4.21
N ALA A 213 -39.74 62.80 -4.84
CA ALA A 213 -39.97 62.67 -6.27
C ALA A 213 -41.33 63.25 -6.70
N LEU A 214 -42.41 62.90 -6.00
CA LEU A 214 -43.76 63.44 -6.23
C LEU A 214 -43.81 64.97 -6.03
N THR A 215 -43.05 65.51 -5.07
CA THR A 215 -42.94 66.96 -4.87
C THR A 215 -42.31 67.67 -6.08
N SER A 216 -41.37 67.01 -6.76
CA SER A 216 -40.79 67.53 -8.02
C SER A 216 -41.77 67.41 -9.20
N GLU A 217 -42.46 66.26 -9.34
CA GLU A 217 -43.48 66.06 -10.39
C GLU A 217 -44.59 67.13 -10.29
N LYS A 218 -45.05 67.42 -9.06
CA LYS A 218 -46.00 68.50 -8.80
C LYS A 218 -45.46 69.86 -9.24
N ALA A 219 -44.25 70.22 -8.82
CA ALA A 219 -43.66 71.53 -9.15
C ALA A 219 -43.48 71.71 -10.66
N ASP A 220 -43.24 70.62 -11.40
CA ASP A 220 -43.12 70.62 -12.86
C ASP A 220 -44.49 70.77 -13.54
N ALA A 221 -45.53 70.08 -13.02
CA ALA A 221 -46.91 70.24 -13.46
C ALA A 221 -47.47 71.66 -13.19
N GLU A 222 -47.18 72.25 -12.02
CA GLU A 222 -47.58 73.62 -11.68
C GLU A 222 -46.99 74.64 -12.68
N ARG A 223 -45.72 74.49 -13.07
CA ARG A 223 -45.11 75.32 -14.13
C ARG A 223 -45.77 75.12 -15.50
N ARG A 224 -46.23 73.92 -15.84
CA ARG A 224 -46.97 73.69 -17.08
C ARG A 224 -48.36 74.33 -17.06
N VAL A 225 -49.01 74.46 -15.89
CA VAL A 225 -50.25 75.26 -15.76
C VAL A 225 -49.97 76.74 -16.00
N ASP A 226 -48.89 77.30 -15.45
CA ASP A 226 -48.50 78.70 -15.70
C ASP A 226 -48.24 78.95 -17.21
N GLU A 227 -47.52 78.04 -17.88
CA GLU A 227 -47.32 78.10 -19.34
C GLU A 227 -48.64 78.09 -20.11
N LEU A 228 -49.54 77.15 -19.80
CA LEU A 228 -50.86 77.02 -20.43
C LEU A 228 -51.74 78.25 -20.17
N VAL A 229 -51.65 78.89 -19.00
CA VAL A 229 -52.37 80.14 -18.72
C VAL A 229 -51.88 81.30 -19.60
N VAL A 230 -50.57 81.37 -19.88
CA VAL A 230 -50.02 82.36 -20.84
C VAL A 230 -50.45 82.05 -22.28
N GLU A 231 -50.43 80.77 -22.68
CA GLU A 231 -50.88 80.30 -23.99
C GLU A 231 -52.38 80.60 -24.21
N LEU A 232 -53.23 80.30 -23.23
CA LEU A 232 -54.65 80.60 -23.22
C LEU A 232 -54.96 82.10 -23.29
N ALA A 233 -54.12 82.95 -22.68
CA ALA A 233 -54.26 84.41 -22.77
C ALA A 233 -53.90 84.93 -24.18
N ALA A 234 -52.87 84.36 -24.80
CA ALA A 234 -52.48 84.69 -26.17
C ALA A 234 -53.56 84.27 -27.18
N LEU A 235 -54.06 83.03 -27.08
CA LEU A 235 -55.15 82.50 -27.92
C LEU A 235 -56.46 83.28 -27.74
N HIS A 236 -56.76 83.77 -26.52
CA HIS A 236 -57.91 84.65 -26.30
C HIS A 236 -57.77 85.99 -27.01
N GLU A 237 -56.58 86.61 -26.99
CA GLU A 237 -56.34 87.89 -27.66
C GLU A 237 -56.29 87.74 -29.19
N GLU A 238 -55.69 86.67 -29.70
CA GLU A 238 -55.72 86.33 -31.13
C GLU A 238 -57.17 86.14 -31.62
N LYS A 239 -57.96 85.29 -30.94
CA LYS A 239 -59.40 85.15 -31.17
C LYS A 239 -60.10 86.52 -31.14
N ARG A 240 -59.86 87.35 -30.13
CA ARG A 240 -60.49 88.69 -30.00
C ARG A 240 -60.12 89.62 -31.15
N VAL A 241 -58.90 89.54 -31.66
CA VAL A 241 -58.42 90.31 -32.83
C VAL A 241 -59.06 89.79 -34.12
N VAL A 242 -59.21 88.48 -34.30
CA VAL A 242 -59.92 87.90 -35.45
C VAL A 242 -61.42 88.22 -35.39
N GLU A 243 -62.08 88.09 -34.23
CA GLU A 243 -63.47 88.51 -34.01
C GLU A 243 -63.63 89.99 -34.35
N GLY A 244 -62.76 90.87 -33.85
CA GLY A 244 -62.81 92.31 -34.15
C GLY A 244 -62.59 92.67 -35.63
N ARG A 245 -61.69 91.96 -36.33
CA ARG A 245 -61.47 92.11 -37.78
C ARG A 245 -62.68 91.67 -38.58
N LEU A 246 -63.28 90.53 -38.24
CA LEU A 246 -64.50 90.02 -38.86
C LEU A 246 -65.66 91.01 -38.67
N ASP A 247 -65.86 91.51 -37.45
CA ASP A 247 -66.91 92.47 -37.08
C ASP A 247 -66.78 93.81 -37.86
N GLU A 248 -65.56 94.25 -38.18
CA GLU A 248 -65.32 95.44 -38.99
C GLU A 248 -65.58 95.21 -40.48
N VAL A 249 -65.21 94.04 -41.03
CA VAL A 249 -65.52 93.68 -42.42
C VAL A 249 -67.02 93.49 -42.62
N GLU A 250 -67.69 92.70 -41.77
CA GLU A 250 -69.13 92.44 -41.87
C GLU A 250 -69.98 93.73 -41.79
N ARG A 251 -69.53 94.75 -41.07
CA ARG A 251 -70.20 96.07 -41.01
C ARG A 251 -70.03 96.93 -42.27
N ASN A 252 -69.03 96.67 -43.12
CA ASN A 252 -68.73 97.48 -44.31
C ASN A 252 -69.03 96.75 -45.64
N ALA A 253 -69.31 95.45 -45.61
CA ALA A 253 -69.26 94.57 -46.77
C ALA A 253 -70.26 94.88 -47.91
N GLY A 254 -69.71 95.13 -49.10
CA GLY A 254 -70.43 95.03 -50.37
C GLY A 254 -70.48 93.59 -50.92
N GLU A 255 -71.18 93.37 -52.04
CA GLU A 255 -71.38 92.01 -52.60
C GLU A 255 -70.10 91.23 -52.97
N VAL A 256 -68.96 91.92 -53.09
CA VAL A 256 -67.66 91.31 -53.45
C VAL A 256 -66.93 90.69 -52.24
N GLU A 257 -67.29 91.05 -50.99
CA GLU A 257 -66.47 90.72 -49.81
C GLU A 257 -66.84 89.42 -49.09
N ARG A 258 -67.83 88.67 -49.61
CA ARG A 258 -68.34 87.44 -48.96
C ARG A 258 -67.32 86.32 -48.83
N GLU A 259 -66.37 86.18 -49.76
CA GLU A 259 -65.31 85.16 -49.66
C GLU A 259 -64.30 85.51 -48.55
N THR A 260 -64.00 86.79 -48.34
CA THR A 260 -63.14 87.28 -47.24
C THR A 260 -63.75 86.98 -45.88
N ILE A 261 -65.06 87.24 -45.71
CA ILE A 261 -65.83 86.91 -44.51
C ILE A 261 -65.77 85.40 -44.23
N ALA A 262 -66.03 84.57 -45.25
CA ALA A 262 -66.00 83.11 -45.11
C ALA A 262 -64.60 82.51 -44.85
N ALA A 263 -63.52 83.27 -45.12
CA ALA A 263 -62.16 82.91 -44.73
C ALA A 263 -61.87 83.29 -43.27
N MET A 264 -62.19 84.53 -42.87
CA MET A 264 -62.03 85.00 -41.49
C MET A 264 -62.88 84.22 -40.48
N GLN A 265 -64.06 83.72 -40.89
CA GLN A 265 -64.87 82.84 -40.05
C GLN A 265 -64.19 81.48 -39.76
N ARG A 266 -63.34 80.97 -40.67
CA ARG A 266 -62.51 79.77 -40.39
C ARG A 266 -61.32 80.09 -39.51
N GLU A 267 -60.61 81.19 -39.79
CA GLU A 267 -59.54 81.73 -38.94
C GLU A 267 -60.01 81.87 -37.48
N LEU A 268 -61.28 82.24 -37.29
CA LEU A 268 -61.95 82.33 -36.00
C LEU A 268 -62.31 80.95 -35.39
N ASP A 269 -62.92 80.04 -36.13
CA ASP A 269 -63.30 78.73 -35.61
C ASP A 269 -62.07 77.84 -35.32
N ASP A 270 -60.98 77.98 -36.09
CA ASP A 270 -59.68 77.36 -35.80
C ASP A 270 -59.08 77.93 -34.49
N ALA A 271 -59.11 79.25 -34.29
CA ALA A 271 -58.65 79.88 -33.03
C ALA A 271 -59.52 79.47 -31.83
N ARG A 272 -60.83 79.25 -32.02
CA ARG A 272 -61.73 78.71 -30.99
C ARG A 272 -61.44 77.25 -30.65
N ALA A 273 -61.09 76.43 -31.64
CA ALA A 273 -60.70 75.04 -31.43
C ALA A 273 -59.36 74.94 -30.69
N ALA A 274 -58.36 75.75 -31.06
CA ALA A 274 -57.08 75.84 -30.35
C ALA A 274 -57.27 76.25 -28.87
N LEU A 275 -58.10 77.28 -28.63
CA LEU A 275 -58.44 77.74 -27.27
C LEU A 275 -59.16 76.66 -26.44
N ALA A 276 -60.03 75.86 -27.06
CA ALA A 276 -60.71 74.76 -26.38
C ALA A 276 -59.76 73.63 -25.99
N ASN A 277 -58.87 73.21 -26.91
CA ASN A 277 -57.88 72.16 -26.63
C ASN A 277 -56.93 72.56 -25.49
N ALA A 278 -56.45 73.82 -25.49
CA ALA A 278 -55.58 74.33 -24.42
C ALA A 278 -56.29 74.45 -23.06
N LEU A 279 -57.62 74.56 -23.03
CA LEU A 279 -58.41 74.49 -21.80
C LEU A 279 -58.49 73.04 -21.29
N ASP A 280 -58.80 72.07 -22.17
CA ASP A 280 -58.84 70.65 -21.81
C ASP A 280 -57.47 70.14 -21.32
N ASP A 281 -56.37 70.53 -21.97
CA ASP A 281 -55.00 70.21 -21.53
C ASP A 281 -54.71 70.75 -20.13
N LYS A 282 -55.10 72.01 -19.84
CA LYS A 282 -54.95 72.61 -18.51
C LYS A 282 -55.77 71.85 -17.46
N ASP A 283 -57.02 71.53 -17.80
CA ASP A 283 -57.94 70.78 -16.95
C ASP A 283 -57.42 69.36 -16.63
N VAL A 284 -56.61 68.75 -17.52
CA VAL A 284 -55.92 67.47 -17.28
C VAL A 284 -54.73 67.64 -16.33
N VAL A 285 -53.88 68.66 -16.53
CA VAL A 285 -52.71 68.90 -15.67
C VAL A 285 -53.14 69.27 -14.23
N GLU A 286 -54.17 70.09 -14.05
CA GLU A 286 -54.70 70.42 -12.73
C GLU A 286 -55.26 69.20 -11.99
N LYS A 287 -55.95 68.29 -12.69
CA LYS A 287 -56.40 67.01 -12.09
C LYS A 287 -55.22 66.14 -11.64
N ARG A 288 -54.11 66.11 -12.40
CA ARG A 288 -52.90 65.37 -12.01
C ARG A 288 -52.22 65.99 -10.77
N ILE A 289 -52.21 67.32 -10.65
CA ILE A 289 -51.73 68.01 -9.44
C ILE A 289 -52.58 67.60 -8.22
N ASP A 290 -53.91 67.51 -8.36
CA ASP A 290 -54.80 67.05 -7.30
C ASP A 290 -54.65 65.58 -6.93
N GLU A 291 -54.19 64.72 -7.84
CA GLU A 291 -53.78 63.34 -7.53
C GLU A 291 -52.47 63.31 -6.73
N ILE A 292 -51.43 63.97 -7.22
CA ILE A 292 -50.12 64.03 -6.56
C ILE A 292 -50.23 64.62 -5.15
N ASN A 293 -51.06 65.66 -4.96
CA ASN A 293 -51.38 66.22 -3.64
C ASN A 293 -51.93 65.16 -2.67
N ARG A 294 -52.78 64.24 -3.13
CA ARG A 294 -53.35 63.16 -2.30
C ARG A 294 -52.31 62.07 -2.01
N GLU A 295 -51.49 61.68 -2.99
CA GLU A 295 -50.40 60.73 -2.78
C GLU A 295 -49.37 61.23 -1.75
N ILE A 296 -49.00 62.52 -1.81
CA ILE A 296 -48.07 63.15 -0.86
C ILE A 296 -48.64 63.18 0.57
N VAL A 297 -49.94 63.42 0.75
CA VAL A 297 -50.57 63.41 2.09
C VAL A 297 -50.53 62.01 2.70
N MET A 298 -50.91 60.97 1.95
CA MET A 298 -50.86 59.57 2.42
C MET A 298 -49.45 59.18 2.86
N LEU A 299 -48.44 59.39 2.00
CA LEU A 299 -47.04 59.07 2.31
C LEU A 299 -46.50 59.86 3.52
N SER A 300 -46.99 61.09 3.74
CA SER A 300 -46.61 61.91 4.90
C SER A 300 -47.18 61.35 6.21
N GLU A 301 -48.41 60.82 6.20
CA GLU A 301 -49.01 60.17 7.36
C GLU A 301 -48.34 58.83 7.69
N GLU A 302 -48.05 58.00 6.67
CA GLU A 302 -47.30 56.74 6.79
C GLU A 302 -45.89 56.96 7.37
N ASN A 303 -45.13 57.90 6.78
CA ASN A 303 -43.80 58.31 7.24
C ASN A 303 -43.84 58.90 8.67
N SER A 304 -44.96 59.51 9.06
CA SER A 304 -45.21 59.99 10.43
C SER A 304 -45.63 58.90 11.41
N SER A 305 -46.04 57.71 10.95
CA SER A 305 -46.18 56.51 11.81
C SER A 305 -44.82 55.84 11.98
N GLY A 306 -44.17 55.45 10.88
CA GLY A 306 -42.91 54.70 10.92
C GLY A 306 -41.80 55.37 11.75
N LYS A 307 -41.78 56.71 11.84
CA LYS A 307 -40.89 57.46 12.74
C LYS A 307 -41.14 57.25 14.23
N ARG A 308 -42.38 56.98 14.65
CA ARG A 308 -42.74 56.62 16.02
C ARG A 308 -42.42 55.15 16.28
N ASP A 309 -42.79 54.29 15.34
CA ASP A 309 -42.62 52.84 15.44
C ASP A 309 -41.12 52.47 15.53
N LEU A 310 -40.28 53.09 14.69
CA LEU A 310 -38.82 53.01 14.72
C LEU A 310 -38.22 53.53 16.04
N ALA A 311 -38.76 54.62 16.59
CA ALA A 311 -38.27 55.22 17.83
C ALA A 311 -38.62 54.38 19.07
N GLU A 312 -39.80 53.76 19.10
CA GLU A 312 -40.16 52.82 20.17
C GLU A 312 -39.30 51.55 20.10
N MET A 313 -39.07 51.00 18.91
CA MET A 313 -38.26 49.79 18.76
C MET A 313 -36.78 50.03 19.11
N SER A 314 -36.21 51.17 18.73
CA SER A 314 -34.85 51.57 19.15
C SER A 314 -34.72 51.60 20.67
N ALA A 315 -35.69 52.18 21.38
CA ALA A 315 -35.66 52.23 22.84
C ALA A 315 -35.78 50.86 23.52
N ARG A 316 -36.37 49.85 22.86
CA ARG A 316 -36.38 48.45 23.33
C ARG A 316 -35.03 47.76 23.11
N MET A 317 -34.37 48.05 21.99
CA MET A 317 -33.02 47.54 21.67
C MET A 317 -32.00 48.07 22.69
N ASP A 318 -32.05 49.36 23.05
CA ASP A 318 -31.17 49.96 24.06
C ASP A 318 -31.29 49.25 25.43
N VAL A 319 -32.52 48.91 25.87
CA VAL A 319 -32.77 48.18 27.12
C VAL A 319 -32.25 46.73 27.07
N ALA A 320 -32.30 46.07 25.91
CA ALA A 320 -31.70 44.75 25.74
C ALA A 320 -30.16 44.80 25.82
N ALA A 321 -29.54 45.85 25.27
CA ALA A 321 -28.09 46.07 25.37
C ALA A 321 -27.63 46.30 26.82
N GLU A 322 -28.39 47.07 27.63
CA GLU A 322 -28.12 47.22 29.06
C GLU A 322 -28.23 45.89 29.83
N HIS A 323 -29.16 45.00 29.44
CA HIS A 323 -29.30 43.69 30.09
C HIS A 323 -28.10 42.77 29.80
N ASN A 324 -27.64 42.71 28.55
CA ASN A 324 -26.48 41.88 28.17
C ASN A 324 -25.20 42.37 28.87
N ALA A 325 -25.01 43.69 28.97
CA ALA A 325 -23.91 44.28 29.73
C ALA A 325 -23.94 43.92 31.23
N SER A 326 -25.13 43.75 31.82
CA SER A 326 -25.27 43.31 33.21
C SER A 326 -24.94 41.83 33.41
N LEU A 327 -25.24 40.96 32.44
CA LEU A 327 -24.94 39.53 32.50
C LEU A 327 -23.43 39.27 32.33
N LEU A 328 -22.79 39.97 31.39
CA LEU A 328 -21.33 39.93 31.21
C LEU A 328 -20.57 40.32 32.49
N ALA A 329 -21.01 41.38 33.17
CA ALA A 329 -20.41 41.84 34.44
C ALA A 329 -20.74 40.96 35.66
N GLU A 330 -21.62 39.97 35.50
CA GLU A 330 -21.88 38.91 36.49
C GLU A 330 -20.99 37.69 36.20
N LEU A 331 -20.83 37.32 34.92
CA LEU A 331 -19.90 36.29 34.43
C LEU A 331 -18.44 36.58 34.81
N GLU A 332 -17.95 37.80 34.57
CA GLU A 332 -16.59 38.26 34.90
C GLU A 332 -16.22 38.08 36.39
N ARG A 333 -17.21 37.95 37.30
CA ARG A 333 -16.96 37.70 38.73
C ARG A 333 -16.83 36.22 39.06
N VAL A 334 -17.58 35.36 38.38
CA VAL A 334 -17.50 33.91 38.59
C VAL A 334 -16.12 33.39 38.16
N ASP A 335 -15.62 33.86 37.01
CA ASP A 335 -14.24 33.62 36.55
C ASP A 335 -13.20 34.04 37.61
N ALA A 336 -13.37 35.22 38.21
CA ALA A 336 -12.40 35.79 39.14
C ALA A 336 -12.30 35.01 40.48
N ASP A 337 -13.44 34.61 41.05
CA ASP A 337 -13.47 33.83 42.29
C ASP A 337 -13.01 32.36 42.07
N ALA A 338 -13.30 31.78 40.90
CA ALA A 338 -12.79 30.46 40.50
C ALA A 338 -11.26 30.48 40.33
N ALA A 339 -10.72 31.46 39.61
CA ALA A 339 -9.28 31.60 39.37
C ALA A 339 -8.47 31.82 40.66
N MET A 340 -9.03 32.54 41.64
CA MET A 340 -8.40 32.76 42.93
C MET A 340 -8.36 31.48 43.78
N THR A 341 -9.42 30.66 43.75
CA THR A 341 -9.52 29.43 44.55
C THR A 341 -8.65 28.30 44.00
N ALA A 342 -8.51 28.17 42.68
CA ALA A 342 -7.56 27.24 42.04
C ALA A 342 -6.11 27.79 41.95
N GLY A 343 -5.83 28.94 42.59
CA GLY A 343 -4.55 29.65 42.52
C GLY A 343 -3.47 29.04 43.43
N ASP A 344 -3.65 29.14 44.74
CA ASP A 344 -2.55 28.90 45.69
C ASP A 344 -2.38 27.42 46.07
N ASP A 345 -3.46 26.64 46.16
CA ASP A 345 -3.41 25.24 46.63
C ASP A 345 -2.75 24.30 45.62
N ILE A 346 -3.03 24.47 44.32
CA ILE A 346 -2.35 23.72 43.24
C ILE A 346 -0.84 23.98 43.25
N GLU A 347 -0.43 25.22 43.51
CA GLU A 347 0.97 25.62 43.55
C GLU A 347 1.69 25.15 44.83
N ALA A 348 0.95 24.74 45.87
CA ALA A 348 1.48 24.06 47.04
C ALA A 348 1.72 22.57 46.75
N LEU A 349 0.68 21.85 46.28
CA LEU A 349 0.75 20.42 45.94
C LEU A 349 1.86 20.10 44.93
N LYS A 350 2.03 20.95 43.91
CA LYS A 350 3.09 20.83 42.90
C LYS A 350 4.50 20.74 43.51
N ARG A 351 4.76 21.41 44.65
CA ARG A 351 6.09 21.42 45.30
C ARG A 351 6.37 20.19 46.16
N GLU A 352 5.35 19.55 46.75
CA GLU A 352 5.57 18.25 47.41
C GLU A 352 5.84 17.15 46.36
N LEU A 353 5.06 17.15 45.27
CA LEU A 353 5.18 16.15 44.20
C LEU A 353 6.52 16.26 43.43
N GLU A 354 7.00 17.48 43.14
CA GLU A 354 8.36 17.72 42.61
C GLU A 354 9.47 17.24 43.57
N GLY A 355 9.20 17.12 44.87
CA GLY A 355 10.10 16.56 45.87
C GLY A 355 10.23 15.05 45.76
N ALA A 356 9.12 14.33 45.63
CA ALA A 356 9.06 12.87 45.56
C ALA A 356 9.73 12.31 44.29
N VAL A 357 9.37 12.83 43.12
CA VAL A 357 9.88 12.36 41.81
C VAL A 357 11.41 12.43 41.73
N LYS A 358 12.01 13.40 42.42
CA LYS A 358 13.47 13.67 42.38
C LYS A 358 14.33 12.59 43.04
N GLY A 359 13.74 11.65 43.77
CA GLY A 359 14.45 10.49 44.34
C GLY A 359 14.78 9.40 43.31
N ARG A 360 13.93 9.20 42.29
CA ARG A 360 14.02 8.03 41.38
C ARG A 360 14.92 8.22 40.16
N THR A 361 15.35 9.44 39.83
CA THR A 361 16.08 9.73 38.58
C THR A 361 17.45 9.05 38.42
N ALA A 362 18.03 8.49 39.48
CA ALA A 362 19.32 7.79 39.40
C ALA A 362 19.26 6.47 38.60
N ALA A 363 18.13 5.75 38.64
CA ALA A 363 18.00 4.46 37.96
C ALA A 363 18.13 4.56 36.43
N LEU A 364 17.74 5.72 35.86
CA LEU A 364 17.79 5.96 34.42
C LEU A 364 19.24 6.09 33.90
N GLU A 365 20.16 6.65 34.69
CA GLU A 365 21.58 6.77 34.33
C GLU A 365 22.30 5.40 34.34
N ASP A 366 21.95 4.53 35.28
CA ASP A 366 22.49 3.17 35.36
C ASP A 366 21.91 2.25 34.26
N ALA A 367 20.62 2.38 33.93
CA ALA A 367 20.01 1.70 32.80
C ALA A 367 20.71 2.05 31.47
N GLN A 368 21.05 3.34 31.29
CA GLN A 368 21.74 3.82 30.10
C GLN A 368 23.17 3.24 29.97
N ARG A 369 23.91 3.12 31.08
CA ARG A 369 25.21 2.43 31.13
C ARG A 369 25.13 0.94 30.81
N LEU A 370 24.15 0.22 31.36
CA LEU A 370 23.96 -1.20 31.08
C LEU A 370 23.60 -1.44 29.61
N GLY A 371 22.82 -0.54 28.99
CA GLY A 371 22.58 -0.53 27.55
C GLY A 371 23.87 -0.37 26.72
N GLU A 372 24.78 0.52 27.10
CA GLU A 372 26.09 0.67 26.42
C GLU A 372 26.97 -0.59 26.56
N MET A 373 27.02 -1.19 27.75
CA MET A 373 27.76 -2.44 28.00
C MET A 373 27.20 -3.61 27.18
N LEU A 374 25.87 -3.74 27.11
CA LEU A 374 25.19 -4.76 26.30
C LEU A 374 25.48 -4.61 24.80
N GLN A 375 25.56 -3.37 24.31
CA GLN A 375 25.92 -3.09 22.92
C GLN A 375 27.38 -3.38 22.60
N GLN A 376 28.28 -3.30 23.59
CA GLN A 376 29.68 -3.73 23.39
C GLN A 376 29.80 -5.26 23.37
N ALA A 377 29.23 -5.96 24.36
CA ALA A 377 29.29 -7.43 24.43
C ALA A 377 28.72 -8.10 23.16
N LYS A 378 27.66 -7.53 22.56
CA LYS A 378 27.09 -8.01 21.29
C LYS A 378 28.02 -7.81 20.07
N ARG A 379 28.96 -6.86 20.10
CA ARG A 379 30.00 -6.72 19.07
C ARG A 379 31.12 -7.73 19.28
N ASP A 380 31.55 -7.91 20.52
CA ASP A 380 32.63 -8.83 20.88
C ASP A 380 32.27 -10.29 20.51
N VAL A 381 31.00 -10.69 20.67
CA VAL A 381 30.45 -11.96 20.14
C VAL A 381 30.63 -12.07 18.62
N ALA A 382 30.20 -11.06 17.86
CA ALA A 382 30.17 -11.12 16.39
C ALA A 382 31.57 -11.17 15.77
N ASP A 383 32.55 -10.48 16.37
CA ASP A 383 33.95 -10.57 15.95
C ASP A 383 34.54 -11.97 16.27
N ALA A 384 34.21 -12.56 17.42
CA ALA A 384 34.63 -13.92 17.78
C ALA A 384 34.01 -15.00 16.87
N GLU A 385 32.73 -14.88 16.51
CA GLU A 385 32.07 -15.76 15.52
C GLU A 385 32.76 -15.70 14.14
N LEU A 386 33.15 -14.50 13.70
CA LEU A 386 33.85 -14.30 12.43
C LEU A 386 35.26 -14.93 12.44
N GLU A 387 35.97 -14.89 13.58
CA GLU A 387 37.26 -15.56 13.72
C GLU A 387 37.12 -17.10 13.78
N ASN A 388 36.11 -17.62 14.48
CA ASN A 388 35.80 -19.05 14.50
C ASN A 388 35.45 -19.58 13.09
N ALA A 389 34.68 -18.80 12.30
CA ALA A 389 34.38 -19.14 10.91
C ALA A 389 35.65 -19.27 10.04
N ARG A 390 36.64 -18.38 10.22
CA ARG A 390 37.94 -18.47 9.52
C ARG A 390 38.75 -19.68 9.97
N LEU A 391 38.81 -19.96 11.27
CA LEU A 391 39.51 -21.15 11.80
C LEU A 391 38.91 -22.46 11.26
N ARG A 392 37.60 -22.51 10.98
CA ARG A 392 36.94 -23.66 10.31
C ARG A 392 37.31 -23.78 8.84
N GLU A 393 37.47 -22.66 8.12
CA GLU A 393 37.94 -22.66 6.73
C GLU A 393 39.41 -23.11 6.65
N ASP A 394 40.28 -22.62 7.54
CA ASP A 394 41.67 -23.06 7.63
C ASP A 394 41.82 -24.54 8.03
N LEU A 395 40.98 -25.04 8.93
CA LEU A 395 40.89 -26.48 9.26
C LEU A 395 40.56 -27.32 8.02
N ALA A 396 39.49 -26.97 7.29
CA ALA A 396 39.09 -27.69 6.07
C ALA A 396 40.16 -27.63 4.98
N ASN A 397 40.87 -26.50 4.85
CA ASN A 397 42.00 -26.36 3.94
C ASN A 397 43.21 -27.22 4.36
N ALA A 398 43.48 -27.34 5.66
CA ALA A 398 44.56 -28.19 6.19
C ALA A 398 44.29 -29.68 5.97
N GLU A 399 43.05 -30.13 6.16
CA GLU A 399 42.58 -31.48 5.85
C GLU A 399 42.73 -31.79 4.35
N ALA A 400 42.22 -30.91 3.48
CA ALA A 400 42.28 -31.09 2.03
C ALA A 400 43.70 -31.08 1.46
N SER A 401 44.64 -30.39 2.14
CA SER A 401 46.04 -30.26 1.70
C SER A 401 46.94 -31.46 2.09
N GLY A 402 46.47 -32.37 2.95
CA GLY A 402 47.27 -33.51 3.41
C GLY A 402 48.38 -33.14 4.39
N ASN A 403 48.15 -32.14 5.24
CA ASN A 403 49.01 -31.84 6.40
C ASN A 403 49.03 -33.01 7.41
N THR A 404 49.90 -32.97 8.43
CA THR A 404 50.03 -34.10 9.34
C THR A 404 48.86 -34.19 10.31
N ASP A 405 48.53 -35.41 10.75
CA ASP A 405 47.43 -35.72 11.69
C ASP A 405 47.54 -35.00 13.06
N ALA A 406 48.69 -34.39 13.36
CA ALA A 406 48.91 -33.54 14.52
C ALA A 406 48.58 -32.06 14.27
N ASP A 407 48.67 -31.59 13.02
CA ASP A 407 48.40 -30.19 12.65
C ASP A 407 46.89 -29.98 12.51
N VAL A 408 46.17 -30.93 11.90
CA VAL A 408 44.70 -30.94 11.83
C VAL A 408 44.09 -30.92 13.25
N LYS A 409 44.58 -31.77 14.16
CA LYS A 409 44.14 -31.81 15.57
C LYS A 409 44.36 -30.49 16.32
N LEU A 410 45.37 -29.70 15.95
CA LEU A 410 45.59 -28.39 16.56
C LEU A 410 44.52 -27.39 16.10
N PHE A 411 44.15 -27.40 14.81
CA PHE A 411 43.04 -26.60 14.30
C PHE A 411 41.68 -27.05 14.86
N GLU A 412 41.43 -28.36 14.99
CA GLU A 412 40.22 -28.89 15.68
C GLU A 412 40.12 -28.34 17.12
N GLN A 413 41.24 -28.33 17.86
CA GLN A 413 41.29 -27.81 19.23
C GLN A 413 41.07 -26.29 19.29
N LEU A 414 41.64 -25.52 18.36
CA LEU A 414 41.43 -24.07 18.28
C LEU A 414 39.97 -23.72 17.92
N VAL A 415 39.37 -24.37 16.92
CA VAL A 415 37.95 -24.18 16.56
C VAL A 415 37.02 -24.49 17.74
N LYS A 416 37.33 -25.52 18.52
CA LYS A 416 36.56 -25.89 19.72
C LYS A 416 36.72 -24.84 20.84
N ALA A 417 37.95 -24.45 21.17
CA ALA A 417 38.19 -23.43 22.21
C ALA A 417 37.52 -22.09 21.85
N GLN A 418 37.58 -21.69 20.57
CA GLN A 418 36.93 -20.49 20.08
C GLN A 418 35.40 -20.59 20.05
N GLN A 419 34.80 -21.79 20.12
CA GLN A 419 33.34 -21.96 20.29
C GLN A 419 32.97 -21.82 21.77
N GLU A 420 33.77 -22.39 22.66
CA GLU A 420 33.56 -22.26 24.12
C GLU A 420 33.66 -20.79 24.58
N GLU A 421 34.53 -19.97 23.98
CA GLU A 421 34.61 -18.52 24.21
C GLU A 421 33.38 -17.75 23.67
N ILE A 422 32.80 -18.15 22.53
CA ILE A 422 31.55 -17.59 22.00
C ILE A 422 30.35 -17.95 22.88
N ASP A 423 30.32 -19.18 23.41
CA ASP A 423 29.22 -19.66 24.24
C ASP A 423 29.21 -18.95 25.62
N GLU A 424 30.38 -18.72 26.25
CA GLU A 424 30.48 -17.89 27.47
C GLU A 424 30.08 -16.42 27.22
N LEU A 425 30.48 -15.81 26.10
CA LEU A 425 30.08 -14.44 25.74
C LEU A 425 28.55 -14.31 25.51
N HIS A 426 27.91 -15.32 24.92
CA HIS A 426 26.46 -15.36 24.78
C HIS A 426 25.72 -15.38 26.14
N GLU A 427 26.25 -16.07 27.16
CA GLU A 427 25.66 -16.07 28.51
C GLU A 427 25.74 -14.68 29.18
N ILE A 428 26.85 -13.96 28.97
CA ILE A 428 27.01 -12.55 29.41
C ILE A 428 26.01 -11.64 28.69
N VAL A 429 25.85 -11.76 27.37
CA VAL A 429 24.88 -10.98 26.57
C VAL A 429 23.44 -11.24 27.03
N ASN A 430 23.08 -12.49 27.33
CA ASN A 430 21.75 -12.84 27.84
C ASN A 430 21.51 -12.26 29.24
N THR A 431 22.51 -12.32 30.13
CA THR A 431 22.44 -11.76 31.49
C THR A 431 22.26 -10.23 31.46
N LEU A 432 23.07 -9.52 30.67
CA LEU A 432 22.98 -8.08 30.48
C LEU A 432 21.67 -7.68 29.78
N THR A 433 21.12 -8.51 28.89
CA THR A 433 19.80 -8.25 28.27
C THR A 433 18.68 -8.32 29.33
N LEU A 434 18.66 -9.35 30.17
CA LEU A 434 17.66 -9.48 31.25
C LEU A 434 17.73 -8.32 32.25
N GLN A 435 18.94 -7.90 32.65
CA GLN A 435 19.14 -6.77 33.56
C GLN A 435 18.76 -5.42 32.91
N THR A 436 19.09 -5.22 31.63
CA THR A 436 18.69 -4.00 30.89
C THR A 436 17.18 -3.92 30.76
N ASN A 437 16.50 -5.02 30.41
CA ASN A 437 15.05 -5.05 30.28
C ASN A 437 14.37 -4.71 31.62
N ALA A 438 14.77 -5.34 32.72
CA ALA A 438 14.18 -5.08 34.04
C ALA A 438 14.29 -3.61 34.49
N LEU A 439 15.38 -2.92 34.15
CA LEU A 439 15.54 -1.48 34.42
C LEU A 439 14.76 -0.59 33.44
N MET A 440 14.51 -1.06 32.22
CA MET A 440 13.68 -0.35 31.23
C MET A 440 12.18 -0.46 31.57
N ASP A 441 11.75 -1.59 32.14
CA ASP A 441 10.39 -1.75 32.69
C ASP A 441 10.19 -0.83 33.93
N GLU A 442 11.20 -0.70 34.79
CA GLU A 442 11.22 0.24 35.93
C GLU A 442 11.23 1.72 35.47
N ALA A 443 11.87 2.02 34.34
CA ALA A 443 11.86 3.33 33.69
C ALA A 443 10.51 3.65 33.00
N ALA A 444 9.76 2.63 32.56
CA ALA A 444 8.40 2.82 32.05
C ALA A 444 7.44 3.25 33.17
N PHE A 445 7.51 2.61 34.34
CA PHE A 445 6.67 2.95 35.50
C PHE A 445 6.89 4.40 35.99
N THR A 446 8.13 4.88 35.98
CA THR A 446 8.45 6.28 36.31
C THR A 446 8.06 7.28 35.21
N SER A 447 7.76 6.82 33.99
CA SER A 447 7.15 7.66 32.95
C SER A 447 5.67 7.96 33.25
N GLU A 448 4.95 7.06 33.91
CA GLU A 448 3.53 7.24 34.25
C GLU A 448 3.36 8.23 35.42
N GLU A 449 4.20 8.15 36.45
CA GLU A 449 4.27 9.17 37.52
C GLU A 449 4.70 10.55 36.98
N SER A 450 5.54 10.57 35.94
CA SER A 450 5.91 11.79 35.20
C SER A 450 4.78 12.33 34.30
N GLN A 451 3.65 11.62 34.22
CA GLN A 451 2.44 12.06 33.52
C GLN A 451 1.45 12.71 34.50
N ALA A 452 1.29 12.17 35.71
CA ALA A 452 0.49 12.79 36.78
C ALA A 452 0.97 14.21 37.14
N THR A 453 2.28 14.49 37.06
CA THR A 453 2.85 15.84 37.22
C THR A 453 2.53 16.80 36.06
N ARG A 454 2.18 16.29 34.87
CA ARG A 454 1.72 17.08 33.71
C ARG A 454 0.21 17.32 33.72
N ASP A 455 -0.57 16.38 34.24
CA ASP A 455 -2.03 16.50 34.31
C ASP A 455 -2.48 17.64 35.25
N ILE A 456 -1.65 18.03 36.21
CA ILE A 456 -1.88 19.22 37.06
C ILE A 456 -1.75 20.54 36.27
N ASP A 457 -0.93 20.59 35.21
CA ASP A 457 -0.85 21.77 34.33
C ASP A 457 -1.97 21.80 33.28
N SER A 458 -2.63 20.67 32.99
CA SER A 458 -3.69 20.60 31.96
C SER A 458 -5.08 21.00 32.47
N SER A 459 -5.36 20.82 33.77
CA SER A 459 -6.68 21.13 34.36
C SER A 459 -6.95 22.63 34.57
N ARG A 460 -6.02 23.52 34.23
CA ARG A 460 -6.06 24.94 34.61
C ARG A 460 -6.64 25.89 33.55
N VAL A 461 -6.89 25.42 32.32
CA VAL A 461 -7.41 26.27 31.20
C VAL A 461 -8.32 25.47 30.25
N ALA A 462 -9.63 25.47 30.51
CA ALA A 462 -10.65 24.97 29.56
C ALA A 462 -12.03 25.58 29.82
N SER A 463 -12.36 26.71 29.19
CA SER A 463 -13.70 27.31 29.20
C SER A 463 -14.60 26.62 28.15
N PRO A 464 -15.77 26.05 28.52
CA PRO A 464 -16.61 25.29 27.58
C PRO A 464 -17.74 26.13 26.96
N SER A 465 -17.60 26.53 25.70
CA SER A 465 -18.66 27.22 24.95
C SER A 465 -19.84 26.29 24.59
N GLN A 466 -21.05 26.85 24.51
CA GLN A 466 -22.32 26.12 24.71
C GLN A 466 -22.98 25.45 23.49
N HIS A 467 -23.95 24.57 23.78
CA HIS A 467 -25.04 24.18 22.90
C HIS A 467 -26.39 24.25 23.65
N VAL A 468 -27.44 24.63 22.91
CA VAL A 468 -28.80 25.02 23.36
C VAL A 468 -29.73 24.74 22.15
N ASP A 469 -30.89 24.10 22.24
CA ASP A 469 -31.59 23.34 23.31
C ASP A 469 -31.81 21.87 22.79
N ASP A 470 -32.75 20.97 23.15
CA ASP A 470 -34.14 21.02 23.67
C ASP A 470 -34.50 19.67 24.36
N GLU A 471 -35.70 19.56 24.93
CA GLU A 471 -36.16 18.55 25.89
C GLU A 471 -36.17 17.07 25.41
N ALA A 472 -35.46 16.20 26.15
CA ALA A 472 -36.09 15.14 26.99
C ALA A 472 -35.06 14.41 27.88
N ALA A 473 -35.18 14.51 29.20
CA ALA A 473 -34.16 14.01 30.15
C ALA A 473 -34.18 12.48 30.39
N PRO A 474 -33.04 11.78 30.26
CA PRO A 474 -32.82 10.40 30.75
C PRO A 474 -32.02 10.38 32.08
N ALA A 475 -31.76 9.16 32.57
CA ALA A 475 -31.00 8.87 33.80
C ALA A 475 -29.49 9.24 33.67
N PRO A 476 -28.75 9.44 34.79
CA PRO A 476 -27.34 9.85 34.75
C PRO A 476 -26.45 8.83 34.01
N LEU A 477 -25.57 9.36 33.17
CA LEU A 477 -24.62 8.58 32.37
C LEU A 477 -23.58 7.89 33.27
N VAL A 478 -23.39 6.59 33.05
CA VAL A 478 -22.23 5.86 33.57
C VAL A 478 -20.98 6.34 32.84
N THR A 479 -19.90 6.62 33.58
CA THR A 479 -18.63 7.06 32.99
C THR A 479 -18.03 5.98 32.09
N PRO A 480 -17.37 6.33 30.96
CA PRO A 480 -16.68 5.36 30.13
C PRO A 480 -15.58 4.65 30.94
N ALA A 481 -15.68 3.33 31.04
CA ALA A 481 -14.60 2.52 31.59
C ALA A 481 -13.33 2.69 30.73
N GLN A 482 -12.16 2.71 31.36
CA GLN A 482 -10.89 2.75 30.65
C GLN A 482 -10.78 1.56 29.70
N ILE A 483 -10.42 1.82 28.44
CA ILE A 483 -10.30 0.77 27.42
C ILE A 483 -9.14 -0.14 27.81
N PRO A 484 -9.37 -1.46 28.02
CA PRO A 484 -8.29 -2.38 28.40
C PRO A 484 -7.30 -2.57 27.25
N GLU A 485 -6.03 -2.82 27.61
CA GLU A 485 -4.94 -2.98 26.66
C GLU A 485 -5.14 -4.22 25.77
N VAL A 486 -4.86 -4.09 24.47
CA VAL A 486 -5.23 -5.09 23.45
C VAL A 486 -4.17 -6.19 23.35
N VAL A 487 -4.36 -7.27 24.11
CA VAL A 487 -3.49 -8.46 24.06
C VAL A 487 -3.80 -9.32 22.83
N VAL A 488 -2.83 -9.44 21.92
CA VAL A 488 -2.95 -10.25 20.68
C VAL A 488 -2.71 -11.75 20.98
N PRO A 489 -3.50 -12.69 20.43
CA PRO A 489 -3.29 -14.13 20.63
C PRO A 489 -1.95 -14.67 20.10
N ALA A 490 -1.43 -15.71 20.75
CA ALA A 490 -0.10 -16.28 20.47
C ALA A 490 0.04 -16.85 19.04
N GLU A 491 1.20 -16.58 18.42
CA GLU A 491 1.49 -16.76 16.99
C GLU A 491 1.16 -18.15 16.42
N THR A 492 1.40 -19.21 17.21
CA THR A 492 1.35 -20.62 16.77
C THR A 492 0.03 -21.07 16.13
N GLY A 493 -1.10 -20.41 16.45
CA GLY A 493 -2.40 -20.71 15.84
C GLY A 493 -2.54 -20.15 14.42
N ILE A 494 -1.86 -19.05 14.10
CA ILE A 494 -1.96 -18.34 12.82
C ILE A 494 -1.21 -19.12 11.73
N ASP A 495 0.02 -19.56 12.01
CA ASP A 495 0.88 -20.29 11.07
C ASP A 495 0.21 -21.54 10.49
N ALA A 496 -0.54 -22.28 11.33
CA ALA A 496 -1.27 -23.47 10.90
C ALA A 496 -2.34 -23.16 9.82
N GLN A 497 -3.04 -22.03 9.95
CA GLN A 497 -4.06 -21.58 9.01
C GLN A 497 -3.43 -20.99 7.74
N VAL A 498 -2.38 -20.16 7.88
CA VAL A 498 -1.60 -19.63 6.76
C VAL A 498 -1.05 -20.77 5.91
N ALA A 499 -0.42 -21.78 6.53
CA ALA A 499 0.09 -22.95 5.83
C ALA A 499 -1.02 -23.77 5.15
N ALA A 500 -2.25 -23.78 5.67
CA ALA A 500 -3.39 -24.42 5.01
C ALA A 500 -3.85 -23.65 3.77
N HIS A 501 -3.95 -22.31 3.86
CA HIS A 501 -4.32 -21.46 2.73
C HIS A 501 -3.28 -21.53 1.60
N VAL A 502 -1.98 -21.46 1.92
CA VAL A 502 -0.88 -21.60 0.96
C VAL A 502 -0.93 -22.95 0.23
N ARG A 503 -1.25 -24.05 0.95
CA ARG A 503 -1.44 -25.37 0.32
C ARG A 503 -2.62 -25.39 -0.65
N LYS A 504 -3.74 -24.71 -0.35
CA LYS A 504 -4.90 -24.59 -1.25
C LYS A 504 -4.51 -23.83 -2.53
N VAL A 505 -4.02 -22.60 -2.39
CA VAL A 505 -3.63 -21.74 -3.53
C VAL A 505 -2.62 -22.45 -4.42
N LYS A 506 -1.59 -23.08 -3.83
CA LYS A 506 -0.62 -23.88 -4.59
C LYS A 506 -1.26 -25.01 -5.40
N ALA A 507 -2.21 -25.75 -4.84
CA ALA A 507 -2.85 -26.86 -5.54
C ALA A 507 -3.68 -26.39 -6.74
N GLU A 508 -4.50 -25.35 -6.56
CA GLU A 508 -5.35 -24.76 -7.61
C GLU A 508 -4.50 -24.17 -8.76
N VAL A 509 -3.40 -23.50 -8.39
CA VAL A 509 -2.42 -22.93 -9.32
C VAL A 509 -1.64 -24.02 -10.09
N GLU A 510 -1.27 -25.14 -9.45
CA GLU A 510 -0.63 -26.28 -10.12
C GLU A 510 -1.59 -27.03 -11.05
N GLU A 511 -2.85 -27.25 -10.65
CA GLU A 511 -3.86 -27.94 -11.47
C GLU A 511 -4.21 -27.14 -12.72
N HIS A 512 -4.53 -25.85 -12.57
CA HIS A 512 -4.85 -24.99 -13.71
C HIS A 512 -3.67 -24.85 -14.68
N LEU A 513 -2.40 -24.80 -14.19
CA LEU A 513 -1.25 -24.82 -15.11
C LEU A 513 -1.11 -26.17 -15.83
N LEU A 514 -1.38 -27.29 -15.18
CA LEU A 514 -1.26 -28.59 -15.86
C LEU A 514 -2.24 -28.67 -17.05
N LEU A 515 -3.52 -28.34 -16.81
CA LEU A 515 -4.56 -28.26 -17.84
C LEU A 515 -4.19 -27.27 -18.96
N ALA A 516 -3.59 -26.14 -18.59
CA ALA A 516 -3.12 -25.13 -19.54
C ALA A 516 -2.01 -25.62 -20.47
N LEU A 517 -0.99 -26.26 -19.89
CA LEU A 517 0.15 -26.80 -20.65
C LEU A 517 -0.29 -27.98 -21.51
N GLU A 518 -1.24 -28.79 -21.03
CA GLU A 518 -1.87 -29.84 -21.83
C GLU A 518 -2.63 -29.27 -23.03
N SER A 519 -3.44 -28.21 -22.84
CA SER A 519 -4.14 -27.54 -23.95
C SER A 519 -3.17 -26.90 -24.94
N GLU A 520 -2.22 -26.09 -24.48
CA GLU A 520 -1.27 -25.40 -25.37
C GLU A 520 -0.38 -26.39 -26.14
N ALA A 521 0.06 -27.48 -25.49
CA ALA A 521 0.80 -28.54 -26.17
C ALA A 521 -0.08 -29.31 -27.16
N ALA A 522 -1.34 -29.60 -26.83
CA ALA A 522 -2.28 -30.29 -27.73
C ALA A 522 -2.67 -29.43 -28.95
N ASP A 523 -2.83 -28.12 -28.76
CA ASP A 523 -3.04 -27.12 -29.81
C ASP A 523 -1.79 -26.98 -30.68
N PHE A 524 -0.61 -26.79 -30.09
CA PHE A 524 0.66 -26.63 -30.81
C PHE A 524 0.99 -27.87 -31.64
N VAL A 525 0.89 -29.07 -31.05
CA VAL A 525 1.11 -30.33 -31.78
C VAL A 525 0.02 -30.55 -32.82
N GLY A 526 -1.23 -30.13 -32.56
CA GLY A 526 -2.31 -30.14 -33.54
C GLY A 526 -2.05 -29.23 -34.74
N ALA A 527 -1.54 -28.02 -34.51
CA ALA A 527 -1.15 -27.07 -35.55
C ALA A 527 0.10 -27.53 -36.32
N GLN A 528 1.10 -28.07 -35.63
CA GLN A 528 2.28 -28.68 -36.25
C GLN A 528 1.89 -29.90 -37.08
N GLU A 529 0.95 -30.74 -36.62
CA GLU A 529 0.39 -31.84 -37.40
C GLU A 529 -0.45 -31.34 -38.58
N ALA A 530 -1.19 -30.25 -38.46
CA ALA A 530 -1.94 -29.67 -39.58
C ALA A 530 -1.00 -29.13 -40.67
N ALA A 531 0.04 -28.37 -40.26
CA ALA A 531 1.09 -27.88 -41.16
C ALA A 531 1.91 -29.04 -41.76
N SER A 532 2.26 -30.04 -40.95
CA SER A 532 2.97 -31.24 -41.40
C SER A 532 2.12 -32.10 -42.34
N ARG A 533 0.80 -32.21 -42.14
CA ARG A 533 -0.12 -32.84 -43.10
C ARG A 533 -0.17 -32.06 -44.41
N PHE A 534 -0.26 -30.72 -44.35
CA PHE A 534 -0.23 -29.85 -45.52
C PHE A 534 1.08 -29.97 -46.31
N ALA A 535 2.22 -30.02 -45.61
CA ALA A 535 3.52 -30.33 -46.20
C ALA A 535 3.60 -31.78 -46.74
N SER A 536 3.03 -32.77 -46.04
CA SER A 536 3.06 -34.19 -46.43
C SER A 536 2.32 -34.48 -47.73
N LEU A 537 1.30 -33.69 -48.05
CA LEU A 537 0.60 -33.73 -49.35
C LEU A 537 1.54 -33.35 -50.52
N ASN A 538 2.64 -32.65 -50.24
CA ASN A 538 3.71 -32.30 -51.18
C ASN A 538 5.03 -33.07 -50.93
N ALA A 539 5.18 -33.80 -49.82
CA ALA A 539 6.46 -34.39 -49.38
C ALA A 539 6.75 -35.76 -50.01
N ALA A 540 6.98 -35.76 -51.32
CA ALA A 540 7.35 -36.97 -52.04
C ALA A 540 8.77 -37.45 -51.68
N ARG A 541 8.96 -38.77 -51.51
CA ARG A 541 10.31 -39.36 -51.31
C ARG A 541 11.19 -39.33 -52.56
N PHE A 542 10.62 -38.96 -53.69
CA PHE A 542 11.28 -38.73 -54.97
C PHE A 542 10.43 -37.78 -55.83
N LYS A 543 11.07 -37.07 -56.76
CA LYS A 543 10.41 -36.35 -57.86
C LYS A 543 11.04 -36.86 -59.14
N ASP A 544 10.24 -37.47 -60.01
CA ASP A 544 10.75 -38.23 -61.16
C ASP A 544 11.72 -37.42 -62.03
N GLY A 545 12.90 -37.98 -62.26
CA GLY A 545 13.99 -37.33 -62.99
C GLY A 545 14.67 -36.17 -62.28
N VAL A 546 14.30 -35.82 -61.04
CA VAL A 546 14.83 -34.67 -60.28
C VAL A 546 15.58 -35.08 -59.01
N TYR A 547 14.94 -35.79 -58.07
CA TYR A 547 15.59 -36.27 -56.83
C TYR A 547 15.00 -37.59 -56.34
N TYR A 548 15.76 -38.33 -55.52
CA TYR A 548 15.36 -39.62 -54.96
C TYR A 548 16.05 -39.90 -53.61
N PHE A 549 15.28 -40.22 -52.56
CA PHE A 549 15.82 -40.73 -51.28
C PHE A 549 16.01 -42.25 -51.30
N VAL A 550 17.18 -42.72 -50.88
CA VAL A 550 17.53 -44.15 -50.83
C VAL A 550 17.04 -44.75 -49.52
N GLY A 551 16.12 -45.72 -49.60
CA GLY A 551 15.57 -46.41 -48.45
C GLY A 551 14.55 -45.56 -47.68
N ASP A 552 14.18 -46.02 -46.48
CA ASP A 552 13.30 -45.27 -45.58
C ASP A 552 14.05 -44.17 -44.84
N VAL A 553 13.49 -42.96 -44.85
CA VAL A 553 13.98 -41.86 -44.04
C VAL A 553 13.44 -42.02 -42.62
N ARG A 554 14.36 -42.13 -41.65
CA ARG A 554 14.07 -42.41 -40.23
C ARG A 554 14.83 -41.42 -39.34
N ALA A 555 14.19 -40.97 -38.26
CA ALA A 555 14.79 -40.01 -37.34
C ALA A 555 15.97 -40.62 -36.57
N GLY A 556 17.04 -39.87 -36.34
CA GLY A 556 18.26 -40.37 -35.70
C GLY A 556 19.15 -41.24 -36.60
N GLN A 557 18.79 -41.45 -37.87
CA GLN A 557 19.61 -42.16 -38.87
C GLN A 557 20.22 -41.18 -39.88
N ARG A 558 21.09 -41.65 -40.79
CA ARG A 558 21.54 -40.85 -41.93
C ARG A 558 20.55 -40.98 -43.08
N ALA A 559 20.05 -39.87 -43.59
CA ALA A 559 19.34 -39.85 -44.86
C ALA A 559 20.33 -39.78 -46.01
N ARG A 560 20.03 -40.47 -47.11
CA ARG A 560 20.80 -40.45 -48.36
C ARG A 560 19.90 -40.01 -49.50
N VAL A 561 20.28 -38.94 -50.19
CA VAL A 561 19.52 -38.36 -51.30
C VAL A 561 20.37 -38.22 -52.55
N LEU A 562 19.76 -38.47 -53.70
CA LEU A 562 20.31 -38.25 -55.03
C LEU A 562 19.56 -37.08 -55.68
N TYR A 563 20.27 -36.25 -56.44
CA TYR A 563 19.74 -35.15 -57.26
C TYR A 563 20.28 -35.24 -58.69
N ASN A 564 19.42 -35.03 -59.68
CA ASN A 564 19.80 -35.03 -61.09
C ASN A 564 20.04 -33.60 -61.58
N ARG A 565 21.29 -33.29 -61.91
CA ARG A 565 21.69 -31.98 -62.42
C ARG A 565 21.16 -31.69 -63.84
N HIS A 566 20.70 -32.70 -64.56
CA HIS A 566 20.03 -32.52 -65.85
C HIS A 566 18.56 -32.07 -65.72
N THR A 567 18.05 -31.85 -64.51
CA THR A 567 16.78 -31.16 -64.24
C THR A 567 16.71 -29.79 -64.95
N PRO A 568 15.54 -29.36 -65.47
CA PRO A 568 15.30 -27.98 -65.90
C PRO A 568 15.38 -27.01 -64.69
N SER A 569 16.57 -26.47 -64.44
CA SER A 569 16.93 -25.74 -63.22
C SER A 569 17.74 -24.47 -63.52
N PRO A 570 17.71 -23.42 -62.68
CA PRO A 570 18.59 -22.25 -62.80
C PRO A 570 20.08 -22.53 -62.49
N MET A 571 20.40 -23.68 -61.90
CA MET A 571 21.75 -24.08 -61.51
C MET A 571 22.70 -24.27 -62.71
N SER A 572 23.98 -23.95 -62.51
CA SER A 572 25.05 -24.35 -63.43
C SER A 572 25.15 -25.87 -63.59
N ARG A 573 25.30 -26.32 -64.84
CA ARG A 573 25.59 -27.72 -65.19
C ARG A 573 27.06 -28.11 -64.93
N ASP A 574 27.94 -27.14 -64.79
CA ASP A 574 29.37 -27.33 -64.52
C ASP A 574 29.74 -26.98 -63.08
N GLY A 575 30.75 -27.66 -62.51
CA GLY A 575 31.29 -27.39 -61.17
C GLY A 575 30.68 -28.26 -60.05
N GLN A 576 30.76 -27.80 -58.81
CA GLN A 576 30.32 -28.53 -57.62
C GLN A 576 28.82 -28.33 -57.32
N CYS A 577 28.09 -29.41 -56.99
CA CYS A 577 26.73 -29.35 -56.44
C CYS A 577 26.72 -29.34 -54.90
N PHE A 578 25.72 -28.68 -54.32
CA PHE A 578 25.45 -28.64 -52.89
C PHE A 578 23.97 -28.90 -52.63
N ILE A 579 23.68 -29.49 -51.47
CA ILE A 579 22.35 -29.45 -50.84
C ILE A 579 22.41 -28.49 -49.66
N HIS A 580 21.31 -27.80 -49.37
CA HIS A 580 21.07 -27.08 -48.12
C HIS A 580 19.91 -27.78 -47.43
N VAL A 581 20.09 -28.18 -46.18
CA VAL A 581 19.10 -28.99 -45.45
C VAL A 581 18.69 -28.30 -44.14
N GLY A 582 17.38 -28.22 -43.90
CA GLY A 582 16.75 -27.94 -42.62
C GLY A 582 15.75 -29.04 -42.27
N PHE A 583 15.09 -28.87 -41.12
CA PHE A 583 14.10 -29.82 -40.62
C PHE A 583 12.92 -29.07 -40.00
N ASP A 584 11.74 -29.69 -40.04
CA ASP A 584 10.50 -29.20 -39.45
C ASP A 584 10.14 -27.75 -39.86
N ASN A 585 10.11 -27.50 -41.17
CA ASN A 585 9.91 -26.20 -41.84
C ASN A 585 11.03 -25.19 -41.54
N TRP A 586 12.29 -25.63 -41.66
CA TRP A 586 13.51 -24.86 -41.35
C TRP A 586 13.60 -24.33 -39.89
N VAL A 587 12.70 -24.74 -38.98
CA VAL A 587 12.70 -24.27 -37.58
C VAL A 587 13.73 -25.02 -36.73
N ASN A 588 14.00 -26.30 -37.05
CA ASN A 588 14.79 -27.19 -36.22
C ASN A 588 16.27 -27.20 -36.64
N GLY A 589 16.96 -26.09 -36.34
CA GLY A 589 18.39 -25.90 -36.54
C GLY A 589 18.77 -25.04 -37.77
N ALA A 590 20.05 -24.69 -37.87
CA ALA A 590 20.55 -23.87 -38.98
C ALA A 590 20.69 -24.67 -40.29
N ALA A 591 20.32 -24.05 -41.41
CA ALA A 591 20.40 -24.64 -42.74
C ALA A 591 21.83 -25.12 -43.07
N THR A 592 22.01 -26.44 -43.21
CA THR A 592 23.33 -27.06 -43.36
C THR A 592 23.67 -27.24 -44.84
N LYS A 593 24.53 -26.38 -45.38
CA LYS A 593 25.07 -26.50 -46.75
C LYS A 593 26.11 -27.63 -46.82
N THR A 594 25.80 -28.70 -47.54
CA THR A 594 26.67 -29.88 -47.70
C THR A 594 27.02 -30.10 -49.17
N GLY A 595 28.30 -30.33 -49.48
CA GLY A 595 28.74 -30.69 -50.84
C GLY A 595 28.29 -32.10 -51.21
N MET A 596 27.72 -32.28 -52.39
CA MET A 596 27.34 -33.58 -52.95
C MET A 596 28.49 -34.18 -53.76
N THR A 597 28.53 -35.49 -53.97
CA THR A 597 29.51 -36.13 -54.87
C THR A 597 28.83 -36.66 -56.14
N PRO A 598 29.50 -36.67 -57.31
CA PRO A 598 28.96 -37.34 -58.50
C PRO A 598 28.80 -38.84 -58.22
N LEU A 599 27.68 -39.43 -58.64
CA LEU A 599 27.45 -40.88 -58.60
C LEU A 599 27.98 -41.50 -59.91
N PRO A 600 28.98 -42.39 -59.87
CA PRO A 600 29.52 -43.01 -61.09
C PRO A 600 28.48 -43.84 -61.83
N HIS A 601 28.42 -43.74 -63.16
CA HIS A 601 27.51 -44.54 -64.01
C HIS A 601 27.71 -46.06 -63.85
N ASP A 602 28.92 -46.52 -63.51
CA ASP A 602 29.24 -47.91 -63.27
C ASP A 602 28.99 -48.38 -61.82
N SER A 603 28.51 -47.49 -60.93
CA SER A 603 28.36 -47.79 -59.51
C SER A 603 27.45 -48.99 -59.25
N HIS A 604 28.04 -50.06 -58.69
CA HIS A 604 27.34 -51.32 -58.37
C HIS A 604 26.49 -51.27 -57.08
N ASP A 605 26.18 -50.06 -56.58
CA ASP A 605 25.44 -49.85 -55.32
C ASP A 605 24.02 -50.43 -55.40
N ARG A 606 23.75 -51.54 -54.73
CA ARG A 606 22.49 -52.28 -54.83
C ARG A 606 21.26 -51.52 -54.34
N ASN A 607 21.42 -50.40 -53.64
CA ASN A 607 20.33 -49.67 -53.00
C ASN A 607 19.76 -48.53 -53.89
N VAL A 608 20.43 -48.18 -54.99
CA VAL A 608 19.95 -47.21 -55.98
C VAL A 608 19.20 -47.93 -57.11
N ASP A 609 18.03 -47.44 -57.53
CA ASP A 609 17.30 -48.04 -58.66
C ASP A 609 18.14 -47.96 -59.95
N HIS A 610 18.27 -49.07 -60.68
CA HIS A 610 18.95 -49.12 -61.98
C HIS A 610 18.46 -48.04 -62.97
N ARG A 611 17.16 -47.72 -62.96
CA ARG A 611 16.55 -46.70 -63.83
C ARG A 611 17.12 -45.29 -63.61
N VAL A 612 17.68 -45.03 -62.43
CA VAL A 612 18.34 -43.76 -62.06
C VAL A 612 19.77 -43.73 -62.60
N ARG A 613 20.52 -44.83 -62.50
CA ARG A 613 21.95 -44.91 -62.86
C ARG A 613 22.21 -44.69 -64.36
N ASP A 614 21.29 -45.18 -65.18
CA ASP A 614 21.41 -45.16 -66.64
C ASP A 614 20.92 -43.85 -67.27
N GLN A 615 20.36 -42.91 -66.49
CA GLN A 615 19.64 -41.73 -67.00
C GLN A 615 19.82 -40.46 -66.15
N GLY A 616 20.97 -39.77 -66.28
CA GLY A 616 21.17 -38.42 -65.72
C GLY A 616 22.59 -38.13 -65.23
N ASP A 617 22.85 -36.86 -64.86
CA ASP A 617 24.02 -36.48 -64.06
C ASP A 617 23.61 -36.46 -62.59
N TRP A 618 23.72 -37.61 -61.94
CA TRP A 618 23.23 -37.80 -60.57
C TRP A 618 24.31 -37.53 -59.54
N TRP A 619 24.00 -36.66 -58.58
CA TRP A 619 24.86 -36.30 -57.45
C TRP A 619 24.22 -36.82 -56.17
N VAL A 620 25.03 -37.39 -55.27
CA VAL A 620 24.59 -38.05 -54.04
C VAL A 620 25.20 -37.41 -52.80
N VAL A 621 24.46 -37.43 -51.69
CA VAL A 621 24.94 -36.95 -50.39
C VAL A 621 24.26 -37.71 -49.27
N GLU A 622 24.95 -37.82 -48.13
CA GLU A 622 24.38 -38.30 -46.88
C GLU A 622 24.51 -37.25 -45.78
N PHE A 623 23.47 -37.09 -44.97
CA PHE A 623 23.46 -36.21 -43.81
C PHE A 623 22.67 -36.85 -42.64
N PRO A 624 23.01 -36.53 -41.38
CA PRO A 624 22.26 -37.03 -40.23
C PRO A 624 20.88 -36.37 -40.16
N VAL A 625 19.85 -37.14 -39.82
CA VAL A 625 18.51 -36.66 -39.50
C VAL A 625 18.39 -36.56 -37.98
N PRO A 626 18.05 -35.38 -37.40
CA PRO A 626 17.87 -35.24 -35.96
C PRO A 626 16.85 -36.23 -35.38
N GLN A 627 17.07 -36.67 -34.14
CA GLN A 627 16.14 -37.58 -33.47
C GLN A 627 14.89 -36.82 -33.03
N GLY A 628 13.73 -37.19 -33.60
CA GLY A 628 12.44 -36.55 -33.37
C GLY A 628 11.94 -35.63 -34.51
N ALA A 629 12.75 -35.37 -35.54
CA ALA A 629 12.31 -34.61 -36.72
C ALA A 629 11.19 -35.36 -37.49
N ALA A 630 10.25 -34.61 -38.07
CA ALA A 630 9.10 -35.11 -38.82
C ALA A 630 9.21 -34.85 -40.33
N THR A 631 9.82 -33.73 -40.75
CA THR A 631 10.14 -33.45 -42.17
C THR A 631 11.60 -33.06 -42.35
N ILE A 632 12.13 -33.39 -43.54
CA ILE A 632 13.36 -32.80 -44.09
C ILE A 632 12.95 -31.76 -45.12
N ASP A 633 13.48 -30.55 -45.01
CA ASP A 633 13.26 -29.44 -45.94
C ASP A 633 14.59 -29.12 -46.61
N PHE A 634 14.61 -29.01 -47.95
CA PHE A 634 15.87 -28.90 -48.68
C PHE A 634 15.76 -28.17 -50.02
N VAL A 635 16.88 -27.57 -50.42
CA VAL A 635 17.11 -26.98 -51.74
C VAL A 635 18.50 -27.34 -52.24
N PHE A 636 18.70 -27.35 -53.55
CA PHE A 636 20.02 -27.60 -54.15
C PHE A 636 20.65 -26.27 -54.59
N SER A 637 21.98 -26.19 -54.63
CA SER A 637 22.67 -25.06 -55.27
C SER A 637 23.94 -25.49 -56.01
N ASP A 638 24.40 -24.62 -56.92
CA ASP A 638 25.74 -24.69 -57.46
C ASP A 638 26.75 -23.92 -56.58
N ALA A 639 27.97 -23.75 -57.10
CA ALA A 639 29.05 -23.00 -56.45
C ALA A 639 28.83 -21.48 -56.39
N ASP A 640 28.05 -20.91 -57.33
CA ASP A 640 27.72 -19.49 -57.39
C ASP A 640 26.55 -19.13 -56.44
N ASN A 641 25.91 -20.14 -55.82
CA ASN A 641 24.66 -20.04 -55.08
C ASN A 641 23.45 -19.67 -55.96
N LYS A 642 23.37 -20.18 -57.20
CA LYS A 642 22.09 -20.33 -57.89
C LYS A 642 21.42 -21.59 -57.35
N PHE A 643 20.11 -21.52 -57.11
CA PHE A 643 19.37 -22.57 -56.42
C PHE A 643 18.40 -23.33 -57.33
N ASP A 644 18.20 -24.61 -57.04
CA ASP A 644 16.95 -25.31 -57.31
C ASP A 644 16.13 -25.38 -56.02
N ASN A 645 15.11 -24.52 -55.95
CA ASN A 645 14.19 -24.41 -54.83
C ASN A 645 12.74 -24.74 -55.25
N ASN A 646 12.57 -25.65 -56.22
CA ASN A 646 11.25 -26.09 -56.69
C ASN A 646 10.33 -24.93 -57.15
N ALA A 647 10.92 -23.87 -57.73
CA ALA A 647 10.25 -22.61 -58.09
C ALA A 647 9.66 -21.85 -56.88
N ASN A 648 10.49 -21.58 -55.87
CA ASN A 648 10.16 -20.96 -54.58
C ASN A 648 9.17 -21.76 -53.72
N GLY A 649 9.07 -23.07 -53.94
CA GLY A 649 8.24 -23.99 -53.13
C GLY A 649 9.02 -24.92 -52.21
N ASP A 650 10.36 -24.90 -52.28
CA ASP A 650 11.29 -25.84 -51.65
C ASP A 650 10.99 -27.33 -51.94
N TYR A 651 11.85 -28.24 -51.47
CA TYR A 651 11.59 -29.67 -51.50
C TYR A 651 11.42 -30.21 -50.07
N HIS A 652 10.45 -31.11 -49.89
CA HIS A 652 10.13 -31.71 -48.60
C HIS A 652 10.14 -33.24 -48.68
N CYS A 653 10.59 -33.91 -47.63
CA CYS A 653 10.54 -35.36 -47.50
C CYS A 653 10.06 -35.77 -46.09
N GLY A 654 9.04 -36.62 -46.03
CA GLY A 654 8.46 -37.08 -44.76
C GLY A 654 9.28 -38.17 -44.07
N ILE A 655 9.44 -38.07 -42.76
CA ILE A 655 10.19 -39.02 -41.92
C ILE A 655 9.22 -40.07 -41.34
N SER A 656 9.58 -41.35 -41.45
CA SER A 656 8.66 -42.46 -41.13
C SER A 656 8.48 -42.79 -39.64
N ASP A 657 9.45 -42.41 -38.80
CA ASP A 657 9.54 -42.80 -37.38
C ASP A 657 9.43 -41.58 -36.43
N GLY A 658 8.44 -40.72 -36.65
CA GLY A 658 8.17 -39.58 -35.77
C GLY A 658 7.54 -40.01 -34.43
N LYS A 659 7.88 -39.31 -33.34
CA LYS A 659 7.23 -39.46 -32.03
C LYS A 659 5.71 -39.40 -32.12
N SER A 660 5.02 -40.16 -31.27
CA SER A 660 3.55 -40.15 -31.16
C SER A 660 3.02 -38.75 -30.80
N ARG A 661 1.72 -38.52 -31.02
CA ARG A 661 1.08 -37.26 -30.63
C ARG A 661 1.17 -37.03 -29.12
N GLU A 662 0.95 -38.08 -28.35
CA GLU A 662 1.05 -38.10 -26.89
C GLU A 662 2.48 -37.81 -26.42
N GLU A 663 3.50 -38.43 -27.03
CA GLU A 663 4.92 -38.19 -26.69
C GLU A 663 5.37 -36.76 -27.00
N LYS A 664 4.89 -36.16 -28.10
CA LYS A 664 5.17 -34.76 -28.45
C LYS A 664 4.53 -33.81 -27.45
N ILE A 665 3.27 -34.06 -27.09
CA ILE A 665 2.53 -33.30 -26.09
C ILE A 665 3.22 -33.39 -24.72
N ALA A 666 3.52 -34.60 -24.24
CA ALA A 666 4.22 -34.82 -22.97
C ALA A 666 5.60 -34.14 -22.90
N ALA A 667 6.39 -34.20 -23.98
CA ALA A 667 7.68 -33.52 -24.04
C ALA A 667 7.56 -31.99 -24.01
N ARG A 668 6.54 -31.43 -24.67
CA ARG A 668 6.24 -29.98 -24.65
C ARG A 668 5.79 -29.53 -23.25
N ILE A 669 4.87 -30.26 -22.61
CA ILE A 669 4.42 -30.00 -21.23
C ILE A 669 5.61 -30.00 -20.27
N ALA A 670 6.47 -31.02 -20.33
CA ALA A 670 7.64 -31.12 -19.45
C ALA A 670 8.62 -29.93 -19.63
N ALA A 671 8.88 -29.52 -20.87
CA ALA A 671 9.72 -28.35 -21.17
C ALA A 671 9.10 -27.04 -20.66
N GLN A 672 7.79 -26.85 -20.84
CA GLN A 672 7.10 -25.64 -20.38
C GLN A 672 6.94 -25.58 -18.85
N ARG A 673 6.68 -26.72 -18.19
CA ARG A 673 6.62 -26.79 -16.72
C ARG A 673 7.95 -26.35 -16.12
N LYS A 674 9.07 -26.85 -16.65
CA LYS A 674 10.42 -26.42 -16.24
C LYS A 674 10.68 -24.93 -16.52
N ALA A 675 10.15 -24.38 -17.61
CA ALA A 675 10.32 -22.96 -17.95
C ALA A 675 9.47 -22.02 -17.08
N LYS A 676 8.25 -22.42 -16.67
CA LYS A 676 7.33 -21.60 -15.85
C LYS A 676 7.50 -21.78 -14.33
N GLN A 677 8.23 -22.81 -13.87
CA GLN A 677 8.36 -23.16 -12.45
C GLN A 677 8.77 -21.98 -11.53
N GLY A 678 9.81 -21.23 -11.88
CA GLY A 678 10.30 -20.13 -11.03
C GLY A 678 9.33 -18.95 -10.89
N THR A 679 8.49 -18.69 -11.89
CA THR A 679 7.38 -17.71 -11.78
C THR A 679 6.29 -18.22 -10.85
N MET A 680 6.03 -19.53 -10.87
CA MET A 680 5.05 -20.17 -10.00
C MET A 680 5.46 -20.11 -8.53
N GLU A 681 6.71 -20.44 -8.24
CA GLU A 681 7.27 -20.41 -6.88
C GLU A 681 7.25 -18.99 -6.29
N LYS A 682 7.51 -17.95 -7.10
CA LYS A 682 7.35 -16.53 -6.71
C LYS A 682 5.90 -16.13 -6.43
N SER A 683 4.93 -16.71 -7.15
CA SER A 683 3.50 -16.42 -6.96
C SER A 683 2.99 -17.07 -5.67
N ILE A 684 3.32 -18.34 -5.45
CA ILE A 684 3.01 -19.08 -4.22
C ILE A 684 3.65 -18.40 -3.00
N ALA A 685 4.88 -17.87 -3.13
CA ALA A 685 5.54 -17.13 -2.06
C ALA A 685 4.82 -15.82 -1.70
N ARG A 686 4.45 -14.99 -2.70
CA ARG A 686 3.68 -13.75 -2.49
C ARG A 686 2.33 -14.03 -1.82
N ALA A 687 1.56 -15.00 -2.34
CA ALA A 687 0.29 -15.41 -1.74
C ALA A 687 0.44 -15.87 -0.27
N GLY A 688 1.55 -16.53 0.08
CA GLY A 688 1.83 -16.92 1.46
C GLY A 688 2.21 -15.77 2.40
N GLN A 689 3.01 -14.81 1.91
CA GLN A 689 3.32 -13.59 2.66
C GLN A 689 2.06 -12.75 2.89
N ARG A 690 1.21 -12.61 1.87
CA ARG A 690 -0.10 -11.95 1.94
C ARG A 690 -1.04 -12.63 2.91
N ALA A 691 -1.19 -13.95 2.84
CA ALA A 691 -2.01 -14.71 3.79
C ALA A 691 -1.54 -14.51 5.25
N ALA A 692 -0.23 -14.46 5.50
CA ALA A 692 0.29 -14.19 6.84
C ALA A 692 0.00 -12.74 7.33
N LYS A 693 0.13 -11.74 6.45
CA LYS A 693 -0.21 -10.34 6.74
C LYS A 693 -1.71 -10.16 7.01
N LEU A 694 -2.55 -10.71 6.14
CA LEU A 694 -4.01 -10.70 6.27
C LEU A 694 -4.48 -11.38 7.57
N MET A 695 -3.93 -12.54 7.92
CA MET A 695 -4.35 -13.24 9.16
C MET A 695 -3.96 -12.48 10.42
N ARG A 696 -2.79 -11.80 10.45
CA ARG A 696 -2.43 -10.90 11.56
C ARG A 696 -3.36 -9.69 11.65
N SER A 697 -3.59 -8.98 10.55
CA SER A 697 -4.57 -7.88 10.51
C SER A 697 -6.01 -8.33 10.84
N ARG A 698 -6.38 -9.58 10.50
CA ARG A 698 -7.65 -10.18 10.92
C ARG A 698 -7.71 -10.40 12.42
N ALA A 699 -6.64 -10.88 13.06
CA ALA A 699 -6.54 -11.04 14.51
C ALA A 699 -6.51 -9.70 15.27
N GLU A 700 -5.68 -8.74 14.84
CA GLU A 700 -5.56 -7.39 15.43
C GLU A 700 -6.92 -6.67 15.47
N ALA A 701 -7.57 -6.52 14.32
CA ALA A 701 -8.89 -5.90 14.21
C ALA A 701 -10.05 -6.89 14.46
N LEU A 702 -9.77 -8.07 15.02
CA LEU A 702 -10.75 -8.89 15.76
C LEU A 702 -10.67 -8.52 17.24
N ALA A 703 -9.47 -8.54 17.84
CA ALA A 703 -9.25 -8.14 19.23
C ALA A 703 -9.72 -6.69 19.49
N HIS A 704 -9.48 -5.76 18.57
CA HIS A 704 -10.01 -4.39 18.67
C HIS A 704 -11.55 -4.34 18.54
N ALA A 705 -12.15 -5.16 17.68
CA ALA A 705 -13.61 -5.20 17.49
C ALA A 705 -14.34 -5.92 18.65
N GLU A 706 -13.64 -6.82 19.36
CA GLU A 706 -14.06 -7.45 20.61
C GLU A 706 -13.95 -6.47 21.78
N ALA A 707 -12.81 -5.77 21.93
CA ALA A 707 -12.60 -4.73 22.95
C ALA A 707 -13.57 -3.54 22.82
N THR A 708 -14.05 -3.25 21.60
CA THR A 708 -15.05 -2.19 21.32
C THR A 708 -16.47 -2.76 21.11
N ALA A 709 -16.69 -4.07 21.27
CA ALA A 709 -17.96 -4.73 20.96
C ALA A 709 -19.15 -4.08 21.68
N THR A 710 -18.97 -3.78 22.97
CA THR A 710 -19.95 -3.17 23.86
C THR A 710 -20.32 -1.72 23.50
N LEU A 711 -19.63 -1.08 22.55
CA LEU A 711 -20.03 0.21 21.99
C LEU A 711 -21.02 0.07 20.82
N ASN A 712 -21.09 -1.10 20.18
CA ASN A 712 -21.95 -1.32 19.01
C ASN A 712 -23.42 -1.55 19.38
N ARG A 713 -24.33 -1.01 18.56
CA ARG A 713 -25.80 -1.20 18.63
C ARG A 713 -26.21 -2.67 18.80
N VAL A 714 -25.45 -3.58 18.19
CA VAL A 714 -25.59 -5.03 18.28
C VAL A 714 -24.22 -5.64 18.52
N TYR A 715 -24.13 -6.58 19.46
CA TYR A 715 -22.97 -7.46 19.63
C TYR A 715 -23.42 -8.82 20.21
N THR A 716 -22.51 -9.78 20.29
CA THR A 716 -22.76 -11.07 20.97
C THR A 716 -21.79 -11.30 22.12
N THR A 717 -22.21 -12.09 23.10
CA THR A 717 -21.34 -12.64 24.14
C THR A 717 -21.36 -14.18 24.03
N PRO A 718 -20.21 -14.84 23.77
CA PRO A 718 -18.91 -14.26 23.40
C PRO A 718 -18.95 -13.54 22.04
N TYR A 719 -17.96 -12.68 21.76
CA TYR A 719 -17.92 -11.87 20.54
C TYR A 719 -17.84 -12.70 19.25
N GLN A 720 -17.18 -13.87 19.33
CA GLN A 720 -17.33 -14.94 18.33
C GLN A 720 -17.99 -16.16 18.97
N PRO A 721 -19.31 -16.36 18.74
CA PRO A 721 -20.02 -17.57 19.13
C PRO A 721 -19.35 -18.85 18.64
N ALA A 722 -19.33 -19.89 19.48
CA ALA A 722 -18.81 -21.21 19.11
C ALA A 722 -19.95 -22.15 18.65
N ALA A 723 -19.73 -22.89 17.57
CA ALA A 723 -20.69 -23.89 17.08
C ALA A 723 -20.87 -25.03 18.10
N GLY A 724 -22.13 -25.37 18.40
CA GLY A 724 -22.48 -26.28 19.51
C GLY A 724 -22.38 -25.65 20.91
N GLY A 725 -22.10 -24.36 21.01
CA GLY A 725 -22.10 -23.58 22.25
C GLY A 725 -23.40 -22.80 22.47
N GLU A 726 -23.37 -21.87 23.42
CA GLU A 726 -24.41 -20.86 23.62
C GLU A 726 -23.85 -19.47 23.29
N ALA A 727 -24.73 -18.55 22.88
CA ALA A 727 -24.39 -17.16 22.64
C ALA A 727 -25.57 -16.24 22.98
N THR A 728 -25.29 -15.14 23.68
CA THR A 728 -26.27 -14.07 23.92
C THR A 728 -26.12 -12.99 22.86
N ILE A 729 -27.22 -12.62 22.20
CA ILE A 729 -27.33 -11.43 21.35
C ILE A 729 -27.72 -10.25 22.25
N HIS A 730 -26.94 -9.18 22.22
CA HIS A 730 -27.22 -7.92 22.89
C HIS A 730 -27.63 -6.86 21.85
N TYR A 731 -28.68 -6.08 22.13
CA TYR A 731 -29.24 -5.08 21.23
C TYR A 731 -29.67 -3.81 21.97
N ARG A 732 -29.28 -2.64 21.46
CA ARG A 732 -29.80 -1.33 21.91
C ARG A 732 -30.74 -0.73 20.85
N PRO A 733 -32.04 -0.56 21.14
CA PRO A 733 -32.99 -0.01 20.18
C PRO A 733 -32.83 1.50 19.93
N GLU A 734 -32.30 2.23 20.92
CA GLU A 734 -32.08 3.68 20.94
C GLU A 734 -31.42 4.25 19.68
N GLY A 735 -31.88 5.41 19.19
CA GLY A 735 -31.35 6.04 17.98
C GLY A 735 -31.70 5.35 16.66
N GLY A 736 -32.56 4.32 16.67
CA GLY A 736 -32.95 3.57 15.47
C GLY A 736 -34.42 3.10 15.44
N PRO A 737 -34.80 2.22 14.49
CA PRO A 737 -36.19 1.96 14.12
C PRO A 737 -37.14 1.48 15.23
N LEU A 738 -36.59 0.92 16.32
CA LEU A 738 -37.36 0.37 17.44
C LEU A 738 -37.21 1.17 18.75
N THR A 739 -36.64 2.40 18.71
CA THR A 739 -36.41 3.26 19.90
C THR A 739 -37.64 3.42 20.82
N HIS A 740 -38.85 3.35 20.27
CA HIS A 740 -40.10 3.52 21.02
C HIS A 740 -40.91 2.21 21.20
N ALA A 741 -40.32 1.04 20.90
CA ALA A 741 -40.99 -0.24 21.07
C ALA A 741 -40.88 -0.73 22.52
N GLY A 742 -42.04 -0.92 23.18
CA GLY A 742 -42.10 -1.40 24.57
C GLY A 742 -41.81 -2.90 24.76
N THR A 743 -41.58 -3.63 23.67
CA THR A 743 -41.15 -5.04 23.67
C THR A 743 -40.37 -5.27 22.38
N ILE A 744 -39.23 -5.95 22.46
CA ILE A 744 -38.39 -6.30 21.31
C ILE A 744 -38.43 -7.81 21.12
N TYR A 745 -38.55 -8.25 19.87
CA TYR A 745 -38.38 -9.64 19.48
C TYR A 745 -37.22 -9.76 18.48
N CYS A 746 -36.43 -10.81 18.60
CA CYS A 746 -35.38 -11.16 17.63
C CYS A 746 -35.84 -12.36 16.78
N GLN A 747 -35.68 -12.26 15.46
CA GLN A 747 -35.94 -13.34 14.51
C GLN A 747 -34.68 -13.58 13.68
N GLY A 748 -34.30 -14.84 13.48
CA GLY A 748 -33.08 -15.17 12.75
C GLY A 748 -33.02 -16.59 12.20
N SER A 749 -31.88 -16.90 11.63
CA SER A 749 -31.50 -18.20 11.08
C SER A 749 -29.98 -18.29 11.06
N TRP A 750 -29.45 -19.24 10.29
CA TRP A 750 -28.02 -19.51 10.23
C TRP A 750 -27.60 -19.72 8.77
N ASN A 751 -26.29 -19.64 8.53
CA ASN A 751 -25.67 -19.96 7.24
C ASN A 751 -26.22 -19.12 6.06
N ARG A 752 -26.34 -17.80 6.25
CA ARG A 752 -26.90 -16.81 5.32
C ARG A 752 -28.37 -17.08 4.97
N TRP A 753 -29.17 -17.40 6.00
CA TRP A 753 -30.56 -17.88 5.90
C TRP A 753 -30.74 -19.15 5.04
N ASN A 754 -29.74 -20.05 4.97
CA ASN A 754 -29.82 -21.32 4.21
C ASN A 754 -29.87 -22.57 5.11
N HIS A 755 -29.83 -22.42 6.43
CA HIS A 755 -29.92 -23.53 7.38
C HIS A 755 -31.37 -24.05 7.50
N PRO A 756 -31.60 -25.37 7.66
CA PRO A 756 -32.94 -25.96 7.70
C PRO A 756 -33.75 -25.65 8.98
N TYR A 757 -33.16 -24.97 9.96
CA TYR A 757 -33.81 -24.47 11.16
C TYR A 757 -33.58 -22.97 11.30
N ASP A 758 -34.64 -22.23 11.63
CA ASP A 758 -34.65 -20.81 11.99
C ASP A 758 -34.93 -20.63 13.50
N PHE A 759 -34.96 -19.39 13.98
CA PHE A 759 -35.37 -19.06 15.34
C PHE A 759 -36.24 -17.79 15.38
N GLY A 760 -37.26 -17.81 16.24
CA GLY A 760 -38.10 -16.67 16.55
C GLY A 760 -39.13 -16.25 15.49
N PRO A 761 -39.79 -15.09 15.66
CA PRO A 761 -39.58 -14.09 16.71
C PRO A 761 -39.58 -14.64 18.14
N LEU A 762 -38.49 -14.41 18.88
CA LEU A 762 -38.35 -14.69 20.31
C LEU A 762 -38.27 -13.37 21.05
N GLU A 763 -39.02 -13.23 22.15
CA GLU A 763 -38.99 -12.04 22.99
C GLU A 763 -37.60 -11.87 23.64
N MET A 764 -37.07 -10.65 23.59
CA MET A 764 -35.80 -10.30 24.25
C MET A 764 -36.09 -9.73 25.64
N HIS A 765 -35.26 -10.07 26.61
CA HIS A 765 -35.36 -9.55 27.98
C HIS A 765 -34.50 -8.30 28.13
N ALA A 766 -34.87 -7.36 29.02
CA ALA A 766 -33.98 -6.25 29.34
C ALA A 766 -32.74 -6.78 30.11
N SER A 767 -31.56 -6.22 29.83
CA SER A 767 -30.33 -6.55 30.55
C SER A 767 -30.38 -5.99 31.97
N ASP A 768 -30.06 -6.82 32.97
CA ASP A 768 -29.87 -6.38 34.35
C ASP A 768 -28.54 -5.60 34.53
N ASP A 769 -27.52 -5.91 33.72
CA ASP A 769 -26.17 -5.34 33.82
C ASP A 769 -25.96 -4.10 32.92
N ALA A 770 -26.70 -3.97 31.80
CA ALA A 770 -26.54 -2.91 30.80
C ALA A 770 -27.85 -2.17 30.49
N PRO A 771 -28.22 -1.13 31.27
CA PRO A 771 -29.47 -0.37 31.10
C PRO A 771 -29.72 0.08 29.65
N GLY A 772 -30.95 -0.11 29.16
CA GLY A 772 -31.35 0.19 27.78
C GLY A 772 -30.97 -0.89 26.75
N THR A 773 -30.23 -1.92 27.15
CA THR A 773 -29.89 -3.09 26.30
C THR A 773 -30.91 -4.21 26.49
N PHE A 774 -31.24 -4.90 25.40
CA PHE A 774 -32.07 -6.10 25.35
C PHE A 774 -31.23 -7.32 24.96
N GLU A 775 -31.56 -8.48 25.52
CA GLU A 775 -30.76 -9.71 25.42
C GLU A 775 -31.59 -10.94 25.05
N LEU A 776 -30.95 -11.85 24.30
CA LEU A 776 -31.50 -13.17 23.97
C LEU A 776 -30.38 -14.21 23.84
N THR A 777 -30.38 -15.22 24.71
CA THR A 777 -29.44 -16.36 24.64
C THR A 777 -29.98 -17.47 23.75
N LEU A 778 -29.14 -17.97 22.84
CA LEU A 778 -29.45 -19.01 21.87
C LEU A 778 -28.40 -20.13 21.91
N HIS A 779 -28.83 -21.37 21.66
CA HIS A 779 -27.91 -22.48 21.39
C HIS A 779 -27.54 -22.48 19.90
N VAL A 780 -26.24 -22.55 19.61
CA VAL A 780 -25.68 -22.42 18.27
C VAL A 780 -25.55 -23.80 17.62
N PRO A 781 -26.14 -24.06 16.42
CA PRO A 781 -25.99 -25.36 15.74
C PRO A 781 -24.53 -25.72 15.48
N SER A 782 -24.20 -27.02 15.53
CA SER A 782 -22.83 -27.50 15.31
C SER A 782 -22.31 -27.31 13.89
N ASP A 783 -23.20 -27.11 12.91
CA ASP A 783 -22.92 -26.84 11.49
C ASP A 783 -23.15 -25.37 11.09
N ALA A 784 -23.37 -24.47 12.07
CA ALA A 784 -23.49 -23.04 11.81
C ALA A 784 -22.10 -22.37 11.71
N HIS A 785 -21.93 -21.55 10.68
CA HIS A 785 -20.73 -20.73 10.41
C HIS A 785 -21.01 -19.22 10.52
N ILE A 786 -22.28 -18.82 10.44
CA ILE A 786 -22.76 -17.45 10.68
C ILE A 786 -24.19 -17.50 11.21
N MET A 787 -24.53 -16.61 12.14
CA MET A 787 -25.88 -16.36 12.64
C MET A 787 -26.41 -15.11 11.94
N ASP A 788 -27.63 -15.17 11.39
CA ASP A 788 -28.27 -14.07 10.64
C ASP A 788 -29.56 -13.67 11.37
N PHE A 789 -29.77 -12.39 11.69
CA PHE A 789 -30.92 -11.98 12.51
C PHE A 789 -31.39 -10.53 12.28
N VAL A 790 -32.63 -10.25 12.68
CA VAL A 790 -33.30 -8.94 12.65
C VAL A 790 -34.16 -8.78 13.91
N PHE A 791 -34.50 -7.53 14.25
CA PHE A 791 -35.35 -7.21 15.40
C PHE A 791 -36.68 -6.61 14.96
N THR A 792 -37.73 -6.77 15.77
CA THR A 792 -39.08 -6.25 15.49
C THR A 792 -39.88 -5.98 16.77
N ASP A 793 -40.95 -5.18 16.67
CA ASP A 793 -41.91 -4.92 17.75
C ASP A 793 -43.05 -5.96 17.84
N ARG A 794 -42.95 -7.10 17.11
CA ARG A 794 -44.00 -8.14 17.03
C ARG A 794 -43.51 -9.57 17.18
N ASP A 795 -44.38 -10.38 17.74
CA ASP A 795 -44.32 -11.85 17.83
C ASP A 795 -44.64 -12.56 16.49
N VAL A 796 -45.03 -11.82 15.45
CA VAL A 796 -45.50 -12.37 14.16
C VAL A 796 -44.55 -11.98 13.01
N PRO A 797 -43.94 -12.96 12.30
CA PRO A 797 -43.11 -12.69 11.12
C PRO A 797 -43.79 -11.84 10.05
N GLY A 798 -43.09 -10.81 9.56
CA GLY A 798 -43.57 -9.91 8.51
C GLY A 798 -44.60 -8.86 8.95
N ALA A 799 -44.86 -8.74 10.26
CA ALA A 799 -45.73 -7.71 10.82
C ALA A 799 -44.93 -6.77 11.74
N GLY A 800 -45.32 -5.49 11.80
CA GLY A 800 -44.67 -4.49 12.66
C GLY A 800 -43.58 -3.66 12.00
N ALA A 801 -42.88 -2.90 12.83
CA ALA A 801 -41.62 -2.25 12.50
C ALA A 801 -40.47 -3.27 12.60
N TYR A 802 -39.40 -3.04 11.84
CA TYR A 802 -38.21 -3.90 11.84
C TYR A 802 -36.95 -3.04 11.93
N ASP A 803 -36.05 -3.42 12.83
CA ASP A 803 -34.64 -3.07 12.68
C ASP A 803 -33.95 -4.22 11.93
N SER A 804 -33.47 -3.91 10.74
CA SER A 804 -32.87 -4.86 9.80
C SER A 804 -31.52 -4.35 9.28
N ASN A 805 -30.86 -3.48 10.03
CA ASN A 805 -29.53 -2.95 9.68
C ASN A 805 -29.49 -2.33 8.27
N ASP A 806 -30.38 -1.36 8.00
CA ASP A 806 -30.66 -0.84 6.65
C ASP A 806 -30.83 -1.95 5.58
N GLN A 807 -31.64 -2.95 5.96
CA GLN A 807 -31.95 -4.12 5.15
C GLN A 807 -30.69 -4.87 4.68
N ALA A 808 -29.64 -4.89 5.50
CA ALA A 808 -28.51 -5.83 5.38
C ALA A 808 -28.75 -7.11 6.18
N ASP A 809 -29.62 -7.06 7.20
CA ASP A 809 -29.69 -7.97 8.34
C ASP A 809 -28.46 -7.79 9.28
N TYR A 810 -28.55 -8.29 10.51
CA TYR A 810 -27.42 -8.38 11.44
C TYR A 810 -26.78 -9.77 11.33
N HIS A 811 -25.44 -9.81 11.49
CA HIS A 811 -24.66 -11.04 11.32
C HIS A 811 -23.62 -11.20 12.43
N ALA A 812 -23.48 -12.42 12.97
CA ALA A 812 -22.39 -12.80 13.86
C ALA A 812 -21.65 -14.03 13.32
N THR A 813 -20.33 -13.95 13.19
CA THR A 813 -19.47 -15.03 12.69
C THR A 813 -19.32 -16.12 13.76
N ILE A 814 -19.49 -17.39 13.38
CA ILE A 814 -19.41 -18.53 14.30
C ILE A 814 -18.12 -19.32 14.06
N VAL A 815 -17.38 -19.60 15.13
CA VAL A 815 -16.16 -20.41 15.09
C VAL A 815 -16.45 -21.90 15.33
N GLY A 816 -15.70 -22.77 14.66
CA GLY A 816 -15.78 -24.23 14.86
C GLY A 816 -16.89 -24.96 14.09
N GLY A 817 -17.69 -24.27 13.27
CA GLY A 817 -18.78 -24.85 12.48
C GLY A 817 -18.37 -26.05 11.63
N THR A 818 -19.14 -27.13 11.71
CA THR A 818 -18.89 -28.40 11.00
C THR A 818 -19.60 -28.44 9.64
N GLY A 819 -18.85 -28.33 8.55
CA GLY A 819 -19.41 -28.42 7.21
C GLY A 819 -18.66 -27.60 6.17
N HIS A 820 -19.41 -27.05 5.22
CA HIS A 820 -18.91 -26.06 4.28
C HIS A 820 -19.60 -24.72 4.60
N ALA A 821 -18.79 -23.69 4.87
CA ALA A 821 -19.31 -22.35 5.08
C ALA A 821 -20.08 -21.82 3.85
N PRO A 822 -21.10 -20.96 4.03
CA PRO A 822 -21.82 -20.35 2.90
C PRO A 822 -20.87 -19.56 2.01
N LYS A 823 -20.79 -19.95 0.73
CA LYS A 823 -20.04 -19.21 -0.29
C LYS A 823 -20.89 -18.90 -1.51
N LEU A 824 -20.52 -17.81 -2.18
CA LEU A 824 -21.03 -17.42 -3.50
C LEU A 824 -19.97 -17.73 -4.55
N HIS A 825 -20.40 -17.99 -5.78
CA HIS A 825 -19.53 -17.81 -6.95
C HIS A 825 -19.82 -16.44 -7.60
N ILE A 826 -18.82 -15.56 -7.59
CA ILE A 826 -18.87 -14.17 -8.02
C ILE A 826 -18.00 -13.98 -9.25
N VAL A 827 -18.60 -13.54 -10.36
CA VAL A 827 -17.88 -13.21 -11.59
C VAL A 827 -17.91 -11.71 -11.83
N HIS A 828 -16.79 -11.04 -11.63
CA HIS A 828 -16.61 -9.64 -12.01
C HIS A 828 -16.33 -9.54 -13.51
N ILE A 829 -17.02 -8.63 -14.20
CA ILE A 829 -16.76 -8.32 -15.61
C ILE A 829 -16.40 -6.83 -15.69
N ALA A 830 -15.18 -6.56 -16.15
CA ALA A 830 -14.60 -5.22 -16.19
C ALA A 830 -13.82 -5.00 -17.48
N VAL A 831 -13.42 -3.76 -17.74
CA VAL A 831 -12.51 -3.40 -18.84
C VAL A 831 -11.18 -2.80 -18.38
N GLU A 832 -11.05 -2.56 -17.07
CA GLU A 832 -9.81 -2.19 -16.38
C GLU A 832 -9.59 -3.14 -15.20
N MET A 833 -8.33 -3.42 -14.89
CA MET A 833 -7.89 -4.18 -13.73
C MET A 833 -6.46 -3.76 -13.38
N ALA A 834 -6.17 -3.47 -12.11
CA ALA A 834 -4.84 -3.08 -11.67
C ALA A 834 -3.95 -4.32 -11.41
N PRO A 835 -2.64 -4.26 -11.69
CA PRO A 835 -1.91 -3.18 -12.37
C PRO A 835 -2.04 -3.22 -13.91
N ILE A 836 -2.48 -4.36 -14.46
CA ILE A 836 -2.29 -4.77 -15.87
C ILE A 836 -2.90 -3.84 -16.94
N ALA A 837 -4.03 -3.20 -16.65
CA ALA A 837 -4.80 -2.40 -17.60
C ALA A 837 -5.62 -1.35 -16.84
N LYS A 838 -5.02 -0.18 -16.59
CA LYS A 838 -5.54 0.86 -15.69
C LYS A 838 -5.47 2.25 -16.33
N VAL A 839 -6.55 3.02 -16.21
CA VAL A 839 -6.67 4.42 -16.70
C VAL A 839 -7.33 5.33 -15.65
N GLY A 840 -8.20 4.77 -14.81
CA GLY A 840 -8.75 5.40 -13.61
C GLY A 840 -8.73 4.45 -12.42
N GLY A 841 -9.39 4.85 -11.33
CA GLY A 841 -9.48 4.04 -10.10
C GLY A 841 -10.35 2.78 -10.23
N MET A 842 -11.05 2.57 -11.35
CA MET A 842 -11.85 1.37 -11.57
C MET A 842 -11.00 0.10 -11.57
N GLY A 843 -9.79 0.15 -12.15
CA GLY A 843 -8.88 -0.99 -12.15
C GLY A 843 -8.45 -1.40 -10.74
N ASP A 844 -8.19 -0.43 -9.86
CA ASP A 844 -7.84 -0.68 -8.44
C ASP A 844 -9.01 -1.33 -7.69
N VAL A 845 -10.24 -0.82 -7.90
CA VAL A 845 -11.45 -1.36 -7.28
C VAL A 845 -11.73 -2.80 -7.73
N VAL A 846 -11.59 -3.10 -9.03
CA VAL A 846 -11.82 -4.45 -9.58
C VAL A 846 -10.87 -5.46 -8.91
N THR A 847 -9.57 -5.18 -8.90
CA THR A 847 -8.58 -6.10 -8.32
C THR A 847 -8.79 -6.27 -6.82
N ALA A 848 -8.93 -5.16 -6.06
CA ALA A 848 -8.93 -5.23 -4.61
C ALA A 848 -10.28 -5.70 -4.02
N LEU A 849 -11.42 -5.39 -4.65
CA LEU A 849 -12.72 -5.97 -4.24
C LEU A 849 -12.78 -7.47 -4.55
N ALA A 850 -12.25 -7.91 -5.70
CA ALA A 850 -12.19 -9.33 -6.04
C ALA A 850 -11.25 -10.10 -5.07
N ARG A 851 -10.09 -9.52 -4.70
CA ARG A 851 -9.20 -10.12 -3.69
C ARG A 851 -9.88 -10.20 -2.33
N ALA A 852 -10.43 -9.10 -1.81
CA ALA A 852 -11.06 -9.07 -0.49
C ALA A 852 -12.28 -10.01 -0.37
N THR A 853 -13.08 -10.17 -1.42
CA THR A 853 -14.21 -11.12 -1.41
C THR A 853 -13.77 -12.58 -1.54
N MET A 854 -12.66 -12.87 -2.24
CA MET A 854 -12.01 -14.17 -2.25
C MET A 854 -11.38 -14.51 -0.89
N GLU A 855 -10.78 -13.52 -0.23
CA GLU A 855 -10.20 -13.62 1.12
C GLU A 855 -11.26 -13.88 2.19
N ASP A 856 -12.47 -13.32 2.06
CA ASP A 856 -13.66 -13.65 2.87
C ASP A 856 -14.27 -15.04 2.52
N GLY A 857 -13.65 -15.80 1.61
CA GLY A 857 -13.93 -17.22 1.38
C GLY A 857 -14.92 -17.53 0.26
N HIS A 858 -15.15 -16.59 -0.67
CA HIS A 858 -16.00 -16.82 -1.84
C HIS A 858 -15.18 -17.28 -3.06
N ASP A 859 -15.83 -17.96 -4.01
CA ASP A 859 -15.19 -18.29 -5.29
C ASP A 859 -15.29 -17.05 -6.18
N VAL A 860 -14.16 -16.50 -6.64
CA VAL A 860 -14.13 -15.24 -7.40
C VAL A 860 -13.31 -15.39 -8.69
N ASP A 861 -13.91 -14.96 -9.80
CA ASP A 861 -13.29 -14.93 -11.12
C ASP A 861 -13.48 -13.53 -11.74
N VAL A 862 -12.45 -12.99 -12.39
CA VAL A 862 -12.52 -11.70 -13.10
C VAL A 862 -12.41 -11.93 -14.61
N ILE A 863 -13.26 -11.28 -15.41
CA ILE A 863 -13.20 -11.31 -16.88
C ILE A 863 -12.86 -9.92 -17.43
N VAL A 864 -11.80 -9.84 -18.25
CA VAL A 864 -11.32 -8.61 -18.91
C VAL A 864 -10.98 -8.83 -20.40
N PRO A 865 -10.89 -7.78 -21.23
CA PRO A 865 -10.32 -7.88 -22.56
C PRO A 865 -8.80 -8.13 -22.50
N LYS A 866 -8.28 -8.95 -23.43
CA LYS A 866 -6.84 -9.09 -23.65
C LYS A 866 -6.36 -7.98 -24.60
N TYR A 867 -5.91 -6.85 -24.04
CA TYR A 867 -5.35 -5.74 -24.81
C TYR A 867 -3.94 -6.07 -25.34
N ASP A 868 -3.52 -5.50 -26.46
CA ASP A 868 -2.11 -5.50 -26.87
C ASP A 868 -1.23 -4.64 -25.96
N CYS A 869 -1.78 -3.57 -25.40
CA CYS A 869 -1.07 -2.60 -24.56
C CYS A 869 -1.13 -2.84 -23.04
N MET A 870 -1.58 -4.02 -22.58
CA MET A 870 -1.57 -4.38 -21.15
C MET A 870 -0.17 -4.76 -20.66
N ASP A 871 0.09 -4.63 -19.35
CA ASP A 871 1.30 -5.21 -18.75
C ASP A 871 1.18 -6.73 -18.64
N TYR A 872 1.80 -7.43 -19.58
CA TYR A 872 1.90 -8.88 -19.60
C TYR A 872 2.86 -9.46 -18.54
N THR A 873 3.72 -8.65 -17.93
CA THR A 873 4.68 -9.11 -16.91
C THR A 873 4.03 -9.25 -15.53
N ALA A 874 2.95 -8.51 -15.28
CA ALA A 874 2.12 -8.61 -14.08
C ALA A 874 0.92 -9.59 -14.23
N VAL A 875 0.95 -10.51 -15.21
CA VAL A 875 0.00 -11.64 -15.29
C VAL A 875 0.74 -12.95 -15.06
N ASP A 876 0.61 -13.50 -13.86
CA ASP A 876 1.22 -14.78 -13.52
C ASP A 876 0.52 -15.95 -14.23
N GLY A 877 1.32 -16.94 -14.65
CA GLY A 877 0.85 -18.19 -15.24
C GLY A 877 0.25 -18.12 -16.66
N LEU A 878 0.03 -16.92 -17.24
CA LEU A 878 -0.79 -16.68 -18.45
C LEU A 878 -0.69 -17.74 -19.55
N HIS A 879 -1.85 -18.24 -19.99
CA HIS A 879 -1.97 -19.36 -20.94
C HIS A 879 -3.34 -19.36 -21.63
N ARG A 880 -3.45 -20.05 -22.78
CA ARG A 880 -4.73 -20.26 -23.49
C ARG A 880 -5.51 -21.42 -22.84
N ILE A 881 -6.80 -21.24 -22.57
CA ILE A 881 -7.71 -22.28 -22.06
C ILE A 881 -8.76 -22.73 -23.08
N GLY A 882 -8.84 -22.06 -24.24
CA GLY A 882 -9.70 -22.48 -25.34
C GLY A 882 -10.06 -21.33 -26.28
N SER A 883 -11.21 -21.45 -26.93
CA SER A 883 -11.80 -20.40 -27.76
C SER A 883 -13.31 -20.59 -27.91
N VAL A 884 -14.05 -19.50 -28.03
CA VAL A 884 -15.49 -19.48 -28.28
C VAL A 884 -15.80 -18.64 -29.52
N LYS A 885 -16.86 -18.99 -30.28
CA LYS A 885 -17.28 -18.22 -31.45
C LYS A 885 -18.45 -17.31 -31.09
N HIS A 886 -18.32 -16.01 -31.34
CA HIS A 886 -19.31 -14.98 -31.05
C HIS A 886 -19.46 -14.05 -32.26
N ASP A 887 -20.69 -13.88 -32.76
CA ASP A 887 -21.02 -13.09 -33.97
C ASP A 887 -20.07 -13.34 -35.17
N ASN A 888 -19.84 -14.64 -35.43
CA ASN A 888 -18.90 -15.20 -36.42
C ASN A 888 -17.39 -14.95 -36.19
N VAL A 889 -17.03 -14.09 -35.24
CA VAL A 889 -15.64 -13.89 -34.79
C VAL A 889 -15.23 -15.03 -33.85
N ASP A 890 -14.05 -15.58 -34.07
CA ASP A 890 -13.44 -16.52 -33.11
C ASP A 890 -12.72 -15.69 -32.02
N VAL A 891 -13.04 -15.99 -30.75
CA VAL A 891 -12.47 -15.34 -29.57
C VAL A 891 -11.60 -16.38 -28.86
N ASP A 892 -10.28 -16.16 -28.86
CA ASP A 892 -9.36 -16.96 -28.03
C ASP A 892 -9.51 -16.56 -26.57
N VAL A 893 -9.50 -17.54 -25.67
CA VAL A 893 -9.72 -17.34 -24.24
C VAL A 893 -8.47 -17.79 -23.49
N TYR A 894 -7.96 -16.90 -22.63
CA TYR A 894 -6.78 -17.12 -21.81
C TYR A 894 -7.15 -17.04 -20.33
N ARG A 895 -6.35 -17.65 -19.46
CA ARG A 895 -6.45 -17.53 -17.99
C ARG A 895 -5.06 -17.30 -17.39
N GLY A 896 -5.03 -16.64 -16.25
CA GLY A 896 -3.85 -16.33 -15.45
C GLY A 896 -4.28 -15.76 -14.10
N TRP A 897 -3.32 -15.23 -13.34
CA TRP A 897 -3.59 -14.57 -12.07
C TRP A 897 -3.04 -13.14 -12.10
N VAL A 898 -3.78 -12.22 -11.48
CA VAL A 898 -3.44 -10.80 -11.39
C VAL A 898 -3.61 -10.41 -9.93
N GLU A 899 -2.50 -10.12 -9.24
CA GLU A 899 -2.48 -9.92 -7.78
C GLU A 899 -3.25 -11.00 -7.00
N ASP A 900 -2.90 -12.26 -7.30
CA ASP A 900 -3.47 -13.51 -6.80
C ASP A 900 -4.94 -13.79 -7.21
N VAL A 901 -5.63 -12.85 -7.86
CA VAL A 901 -7.02 -13.02 -8.33
C VAL A 901 -7.09 -13.82 -9.64
N PRO A 902 -7.88 -14.91 -9.72
CA PRO A 902 -8.12 -15.65 -10.96
C PRO A 902 -8.73 -14.77 -12.04
N THR A 903 -8.03 -14.66 -13.18
CA THR A 903 -8.40 -13.72 -14.25
C THR A 903 -8.49 -14.42 -15.60
N THR A 904 -9.60 -14.22 -16.30
CA THR A 904 -9.89 -14.73 -17.63
C THR A 904 -9.85 -13.59 -18.65
N PHE A 905 -9.08 -13.76 -19.73
CA PHE A 905 -8.85 -12.73 -20.74
C PHE A 905 -9.44 -13.15 -22.09
N LEU A 906 -10.23 -12.28 -22.70
CA LEU A 906 -10.87 -12.52 -24.00
C LEU A 906 -10.12 -11.82 -25.13
N HIS A 907 -9.73 -12.56 -26.16
CA HIS A 907 -8.98 -12.05 -27.33
C HIS A 907 -9.72 -12.33 -28.64
N PRO A 908 -10.59 -11.40 -29.09
CA PRO A 908 -11.31 -11.52 -30.36
C PRO A 908 -10.39 -11.32 -31.56
N ARG A 909 -10.37 -12.28 -32.50
CA ARG A 909 -9.53 -12.22 -33.73
C ARG A 909 -9.96 -11.15 -34.76
N ASN A 910 -10.84 -10.23 -34.38
CA ASN A 910 -11.23 -9.07 -35.20
C ASN A 910 -10.36 -7.83 -34.92
N GLY A 911 -9.39 -7.91 -34.00
CA GLY A 911 -8.47 -6.82 -33.68
C GLY A 911 -9.07 -5.71 -32.79
N PHE A 912 -10.25 -5.91 -32.18
CA PHE A 912 -10.90 -4.89 -31.34
C PHE A 912 -10.07 -4.48 -30.10
N PHE A 913 -9.09 -5.28 -29.69
CA PHE A 913 -8.23 -5.02 -28.55
C PHE A 913 -6.74 -5.03 -28.90
N ASP A 914 -6.40 -5.13 -30.19
CA ASP A 914 -5.04 -5.03 -30.73
C ASP A 914 -4.86 -3.64 -31.37
N VAL A 915 -4.87 -2.59 -30.54
CA VAL A 915 -5.07 -1.19 -30.98
C VAL A 915 -4.18 -0.15 -30.28
N GLY A 916 -3.28 -0.58 -29.40
CA GLY A 916 -2.36 0.29 -28.65
C GLY A 916 -3.00 1.10 -27.51
N CYS A 917 -4.31 0.98 -27.26
CA CYS A 917 -4.99 1.69 -26.18
C CYS A 917 -6.27 1.01 -25.65
N ILE A 918 -6.59 1.32 -24.39
CA ILE A 918 -7.84 0.90 -23.76
C ILE A 918 -9.02 1.75 -24.30
N TYR A 919 -8.94 3.08 -24.19
CA TYR A 919 -10.00 4.02 -24.59
C TYR A 919 -9.57 5.01 -25.69
N GLY A 920 -10.53 5.77 -26.19
CA GLY A 920 -10.30 7.04 -26.89
C GLY A 920 -10.38 6.97 -28.41
N ARG A 921 -10.82 5.85 -28.98
CA ARG A 921 -10.95 5.66 -30.44
C ARG A 921 -12.30 6.09 -31.02
N GLY A 922 -13.30 6.29 -30.17
CA GLY A 922 -14.68 6.59 -30.58
C GLY A 922 -15.52 5.34 -30.92
N ASP A 923 -14.89 4.20 -31.20
CA ASP A 923 -15.55 2.90 -31.37
C ASP A 923 -15.61 2.07 -30.07
N ASP A 924 -15.15 2.63 -28.95
CA ASP A 924 -15.15 2.04 -27.60
C ASP A 924 -16.49 1.37 -27.24
N HIS A 925 -17.62 1.99 -27.56
CA HIS A 925 -18.96 1.43 -27.33
C HIS A 925 -19.27 0.17 -28.13
N VAL A 926 -18.69 0.01 -29.32
CA VAL A 926 -18.78 -1.21 -30.14
C VAL A 926 -17.85 -2.29 -29.57
N ARG A 927 -16.61 -1.90 -29.24
CA ARG A 927 -15.57 -2.78 -28.68
C ARG A 927 -16.04 -3.44 -27.37
N PHE A 928 -16.50 -2.64 -26.41
CA PHE A 928 -16.94 -3.14 -25.11
C PHE A 928 -18.32 -3.80 -25.13
N GLY A 929 -19.21 -3.39 -26.05
CA GLY A 929 -20.46 -4.10 -26.32
C GLY A 929 -20.21 -5.52 -26.83
N PHE A 930 -19.28 -5.70 -27.79
CA PHE A 930 -18.85 -7.01 -28.26
C PHE A 930 -18.20 -7.83 -27.14
N PHE A 931 -17.28 -7.24 -26.36
CA PHE A 931 -16.63 -7.92 -25.23
C PHE A 931 -17.65 -8.44 -24.19
N SER A 932 -18.62 -7.60 -23.79
CA SER A 932 -19.69 -7.97 -22.85
C SER A 932 -20.50 -9.18 -23.34
N ALA A 933 -20.86 -9.19 -24.63
CA ALA A 933 -21.62 -10.28 -25.23
C ALA A 933 -20.75 -11.55 -25.45
N ALA A 934 -19.47 -11.40 -25.76
CA ALA A 934 -18.51 -12.48 -25.84
C ALA A 934 -18.25 -13.13 -24.46
N ALA A 935 -18.16 -12.35 -23.38
CA ALA A 935 -18.00 -12.85 -22.01
C ALA A 935 -19.18 -13.73 -21.59
N LEU A 936 -20.41 -13.26 -21.78
CA LEU A 936 -21.61 -14.07 -21.54
C LEU A 936 -21.66 -15.32 -22.45
N THR A 937 -21.12 -15.26 -23.66
CA THR A 937 -21.05 -16.42 -24.58
C THR A 937 -20.02 -17.45 -24.09
N TRP A 938 -18.86 -17.01 -23.60
CA TRP A 938 -17.86 -17.86 -22.93
C TRP A 938 -18.46 -18.55 -21.69
N MET A 939 -19.01 -17.80 -20.74
CA MET A 939 -19.58 -18.35 -19.50
C MET A 939 -20.72 -19.36 -19.79
N ARG A 940 -21.54 -19.12 -20.82
CA ARG A 940 -22.59 -20.08 -21.23
C ARG A 940 -22.00 -21.36 -21.83
N SER A 941 -20.88 -21.26 -22.56
CA SER A 941 -20.20 -22.44 -23.14
C SER A 941 -19.60 -23.37 -22.09
N ARG A 942 -19.30 -22.85 -20.90
CA ARG A 942 -18.79 -23.60 -19.74
C ARG A 942 -19.88 -24.28 -18.90
N ASN A 943 -21.12 -23.77 -18.95
CA ASN A 943 -22.24 -24.22 -18.11
C ASN A 943 -21.92 -24.19 -16.59
N GLU A 944 -21.11 -23.22 -16.17
CA GLU A 944 -20.76 -22.99 -14.77
C GLU A 944 -21.96 -22.40 -14.00
N GLN A 945 -22.17 -22.84 -12.76
CA GLN A 945 -23.13 -22.18 -11.88
C GLN A 945 -22.46 -20.95 -11.28
N VAL A 946 -23.10 -19.79 -11.44
CA VAL A 946 -22.64 -18.48 -10.98
C VAL A 946 -23.77 -17.87 -10.17
N ASP A 947 -23.50 -17.43 -8.94
CA ASP A 947 -24.50 -16.74 -8.12
C ASP A 947 -24.58 -15.27 -8.50
N ILE A 948 -23.44 -14.58 -8.68
CA ILE A 948 -23.36 -13.15 -8.95
C ILE A 948 -22.57 -12.87 -10.24
N ILE A 949 -23.12 -12.04 -11.11
CA ILE A 949 -22.37 -11.36 -12.19
C ILE A 949 -22.31 -9.87 -11.85
N HIS A 950 -21.11 -9.34 -11.65
CA HIS A 950 -20.88 -7.95 -11.28
C HIS A 950 -20.29 -7.16 -12.45
N ALA A 951 -21.09 -6.26 -13.01
CA ALA A 951 -20.68 -5.31 -14.04
C ALA A 951 -20.03 -4.07 -13.42
N HIS A 952 -18.89 -3.66 -13.97
CA HIS A 952 -18.22 -2.40 -13.65
C HIS A 952 -18.41 -1.38 -14.79
N ASP A 953 -19.19 -0.35 -14.49
CA ASP A 953 -19.48 0.83 -15.33
C ASP A 953 -20.09 0.54 -16.73
N TRP A 954 -20.32 1.59 -17.52
CA TRP A 954 -21.09 1.60 -18.77
C TRP A 954 -20.58 0.63 -19.84
N GLN A 955 -19.28 0.33 -19.82
CA GLN A 955 -18.59 -0.55 -20.76
C GLN A 955 -19.08 -2.00 -20.63
N THR A 956 -19.39 -2.42 -19.40
CA THR A 956 -19.81 -3.80 -19.08
C THR A 956 -21.26 -3.91 -18.65
N ALA A 957 -21.95 -2.79 -18.41
CA ALA A 957 -23.40 -2.72 -18.22
C ALA A 957 -24.21 -3.63 -19.18
N PRO A 958 -23.84 -3.85 -20.47
CA PRO A 958 -24.55 -4.79 -21.34
C PRO A 958 -24.65 -6.23 -20.84
N VAL A 959 -23.82 -6.69 -19.89
CA VAL A 959 -23.96 -8.06 -19.34
C VAL A 959 -25.22 -8.23 -18.50
N VAL A 960 -25.70 -7.17 -17.80
CA VAL A 960 -26.83 -7.32 -16.86
C VAL A 960 -28.15 -7.55 -17.61
N TRP A 961 -28.40 -6.81 -18.70
CA TRP A 961 -29.55 -7.08 -19.57
C TRP A 961 -29.31 -8.22 -20.58
N GLY A 962 -28.07 -8.67 -20.73
CA GLY A 962 -27.70 -9.83 -21.55
C GLY A 962 -28.22 -11.18 -20.99
N LYS A 963 -28.60 -11.22 -19.70
CA LYS A 963 -29.24 -12.33 -18.96
C LYS A 963 -28.45 -13.65 -18.93
N TYR A 964 -27.92 -14.00 -17.75
CA TYR A 964 -27.40 -15.34 -17.46
C TYR A 964 -28.42 -16.16 -16.65
N PRO A 965 -28.50 -17.50 -16.82
CA PRO A 965 -29.42 -18.32 -16.02
C PRO A 965 -29.11 -18.26 -14.52
N LYS A 966 -30.14 -18.09 -13.69
CA LYS A 966 -30.13 -18.03 -12.22
C LYS A 966 -29.33 -16.89 -11.56
N ALA A 967 -28.18 -16.48 -12.12
CA ALA A 967 -27.32 -15.47 -11.52
C ALA A 967 -28.04 -14.13 -11.24
N VAL A 968 -27.75 -13.54 -10.08
CA VAL A 968 -27.99 -12.14 -9.73
C VAL A 968 -27.03 -11.26 -10.54
N THR A 969 -27.49 -10.07 -10.92
CA THR A 969 -26.71 -9.07 -11.66
C THR A 969 -26.53 -7.81 -10.83
N ALA A 970 -25.27 -7.46 -10.57
CA ALA A 970 -24.88 -6.21 -9.93
C ALA A 970 -24.28 -5.24 -10.96
N LEU A 971 -24.45 -3.94 -10.77
CA LEU A 971 -23.80 -2.89 -11.57
C LEU A 971 -23.23 -1.81 -10.64
N THR A 972 -21.92 -1.60 -10.65
CA THR A 972 -21.28 -0.46 -9.97
C THR A 972 -20.98 0.65 -10.96
N LEU A 973 -21.42 1.87 -10.63
CA LEU A 973 -21.10 3.09 -11.35
C LEU A 973 -19.83 3.71 -10.75
N HIS A 974 -18.76 3.85 -11.55
CA HIS A 974 -17.49 4.46 -11.11
C HIS A 974 -17.40 5.93 -11.54
N ASN A 975 -17.96 6.30 -12.70
CA ASN A 975 -18.16 7.70 -13.08
C ASN A 975 -19.36 7.90 -14.03
N LEU A 976 -20.43 8.50 -13.51
CA LEU A 976 -21.70 8.72 -14.23
C LEU A 976 -21.59 9.68 -15.43
N GLN A 977 -20.47 10.39 -15.63
CA GLN A 977 -20.29 11.26 -16.80
C GLN A 977 -20.12 10.50 -18.13
N PHE A 978 -19.84 9.19 -18.10
CA PHE A 978 -19.60 8.40 -19.30
C PHE A 978 -20.72 7.38 -19.55
N GLY A 979 -21.07 7.15 -20.82
CA GLY A 979 -21.99 6.10 -21.23
C GLY A 979 -23.40 6.14 -20.59
N VAL A 980 -23.91 7.33 -20.26
CA VAL A 980 -25.18 7.57 -19.54
C VAL A 980 -26.35 6.71 -20.02
N ASP A 981 -26.54 6.54 -21.34
CA ASP A 981 -27.62 5.73 -21.91
C ASP A 981 -27.47 4.22 -21.63
N LEU A 982 -26.23 3.73 -21.55
CA LEU A 982 -25.92 2.34 -21.21
C LEU A 982 -26.01 2.13 -19.70
N ILE A 983 -25.55 3.09 -18.90
CA ILE A 983 -25.79 3.12 -17.45
C ILE A 983 -27.28 3.04 -17.18
N LYS A 984 -28.10 3.90 -17.81
CA LYS A 984 -29.56 3.91 -17.59
C LYS A 984 -30.19 2.53 -17.84
N ARG A 985 -29.88 1.88 -18.96
CA ARG A 985 -30.38 0.52 -19.27
C ARG A 985 -29.87 -0.53 -18.29
N GLY A 986 -28.64 -0.37 -17.80
CA GLY A 986 -28.08 -1.21 -16.74
C GLY A 986 -28.83 -1.04 -15.42
N MET A 987 -29.07 0.21 -15.01
CA MET A 987 -29.86 0.59 -13.84
C MET A 987 -31.32 0.17 -13.95
N GLU A 988 -31.91 0.13 -15.15
CA GLU A 988 -33.22 -0.48 -15.39
C GLU A 988 -33.15 -2.00 -15.14
N ALA A 989 -32.19 -2.71 -15.73
CA ALA A 989 -32.19 -4.17 -15.82
C ALA A 989 -31.50 -4.97 -14.70
N CYS A 990 -30.58 -4.39 -13.94
CA CYS A 990 -29.83 -5.12 -12.89
C CYS A 990 -30.70 -5.55 -11.69
N ASP A 991 -30.27 -6.55 -10.94
CA ASP A 991 -30.88 -6.90 -9.64
C ASP A 991 -30.39 -5.95 -8.53
N ILE A 992 -29.11 -5.55 -8.55
CA ILE A 992 -28.45 -4.62 -7.61
C ILE A 992 -27.78 -3.48 -8.40
N ALA A 993 -27.83 -2.25 -7.88
CA ALA A 993 -26.97 -1.16 -8.35
C ALA A 993 -26.16 -0.57 -7.18
N THR A 994 -24.90 -0.21 -7.41
CA THR A 994 -24.10 0.56 -6.45
C THR A 994 -23.34 1.69 -7.11
N THR A 995 -22.82 2.60 -6.29
CA THR A 995 -21.73 3.48 -6.67
C THR A 995 -20.73 3.60 -5.52
N VAL A 996 -19.61 4.24 -5.76
CA VAL A 996 -18.37 4.13 -4.99
C VAL A 996 -18.28 5.06 -3.76
N SER A 997 -19.42 5.66 -3.34
CA SER A 997 -19.52 6.60 -2.22
C SER A 997 -20.99 6.83 -1.81
N PRO A 998 -21.32 6.83 -0.50
CA PRO A 998 -22.61 7.32 0.04
C PRO A 998 -22.97 8.75 -0.35
N THR A 999 -22.07 9.73 -0.21
CA THR A 999 -22.34 11.12 -0.60
C THR A 999 -22.56 11.22 -2.11
N TYR A 1000 -21.76 10.57 -2.95
CA TYR A 1000 -21.93 10.61 -4.41
C TYR A 1000 -23.25 9.96 -4.85
N ALA A 1001 -23.68 8.88 -4.19
CA ALA A 1001 -25.00 8.26 -4.44
C ALA A 1001 -26.15 9.25 -4.18
N ASN A 1002 -25.98 10.19 -3.25
CA ASN A 1002 -26.91 11.28 -2.98
C ASN A 1002 -26.76 12.42 -4.01
N GLU A 1003 -25.54 12.84 -4.35
CA GLU A 1003 -25.26 13.86 -5.38
C GLU A 1003 -25.86 13.48 -6.76
N VAL A 1004 -25.88 12.19 -7.12
CA VAL A 1004 -26.43 11.71 -8.40
C VAL A 1004 -27.86 11.15 -8.33
N ARG A 1005 -28.50 11.21 -7.16
CA ARG A 1005 -29.80 10.57 -6.85
C ARG A 1005 -30.89 10.89 -7.88
N ASP A 1006 -30.97 12.15 -8.29
CA ASP A 1006 -32.01 12.68 -9.18
C ASP A 1006 -31.57 12.75 -10.66
N HIS A 1007 -30.40 12.19 -10.99
CA HIS A 1007 -29.95 12.11 -12.38
C HIS A 1007 -30.86 11.19 -13.20
N GLY A 1008 -31.16 11.56 -14.45
CA GLY A 1008 -32.14 10.88 -15.30
C GLY A 1008 -31.85 9.41 -15.67
N ALA A 1009 -30.65 8.92 -15.33
CA ALA A 1009 -30.22 7.51 -15.45
C ALA A 1009 -30.26 6.72 -14.13
N VAL A 1010 -30.53 7.39 -12.99
CA VAL A 1010 -30.48 6.82 -11.62
C VAL A 1010 -31.86 6.93 -10.94
N GLN A 1011 -32.59 8.04 -11.15
CA GLN A 1011 -33.84 8.38 -10.46
C GLN A 1011 -34.89 7.24 -10.38
N HIS A 1012 -35.01 6.41 -11.43
CA HIS A 1012 -36.00 5.33 -11.49
C HIS A 1012 -35.59 4.08 -10.71
N ALA A 1013 -34.33 3.99 -10.29
CA ALA A 1013 -33.70 2.81 -9.68
C ALA A 1013 -33.25 3.03 -8.23
N GLN A 1014 -33.55 4.20 -7.62
CA GLN A 1014 -33.14 4.57 -6.26
C GLN A 1014 -33.36 3.46 -5.21
N ARG A 1015 -34.49 2.71 -5.29
CA ARG A 1015 -34.81 1.59 -4.37
C ARG A 1015 -33.82 0.42 -4.37
N LYS A 1016 -32.90 0.34 -5.34
CA LYS A 1016 -31.85 -0.68 -5.45
C LYS A 1016 -30.46 -0.08 -5.68
N PHE A 1017 -30.30 1.24 -5.48
CA PHE A 1017 -29.04 1.97 -5.70
C PHE A 1017 -28.44 2.40 -4.36
N VAL A 1018 -27.23 1.93 -4.06
CA VAL A 1018 -26.56 2.15 -2.77
C VAL A 1018 -25.14 2.68 -2.99
N GLY A 1019 -24.74 3.71 -2.25
CA GLY A 1019 -23.35 4.13 -2.18
C GLY A 1019 -22.56 3.26 -1.21
N ILE A 1020 -21.45 2.66 -1.66
CA ILE A 1020 -20.51 1.91 -0.84
C ILE A 1020 -19.13 2.52 -1.06
N ARG A 1021 -18.53 3.09 0.01
CA ARG A 1021 -17.19 3.69 -0.02
C ARG A 1021 -16.16 2.64 -0.46
N ASN A 1022 -15.29 2.97 -1.41
CA ASN A 1022 -14.16 2.09 -1.78
C ASN A 1022 -13.12 2.01 -0.65
N GLY A 1023 -12.36 0.91 -0.60
CA GLY A 1023 -11.08 0.86 0.10
C GLY A 1023 -9.90 1.25 -0.82
N ILE A 1024 -8.68 1.17 -0.27
CA ILE A 1024 -7.41 1.13 -1.00
C ILE A 1024 -6.75 -0.24 -0.84
N ASP A 1025 -5.90 -0.61 -1.79
CA ASP A 1025 -5.07 -1.82 -1.68
C ASP A 1025 -3.89 -1.55 -0.73
N THR A 1026 -4.00 -2.03 0.50
CA THR A 1026 -2.99 -1.86 1.57
C THR A 1026 -1.80 -2.82 1.46
N ASP A 1027 -1.64 -3.54 0.33
CA ASP A 1027 -0.38 -4.21 -0.03
C ASP A 1027 0.41 -3.43 -1.08
N ILE A 1028 -0.27 -2.66 -1.92
CA ILE A 1028 0.38 -1.70 -2.84
C ILE A 1028 0.75 -0.42 -2.08
N TRP A 1029 -0.16 0.09 -1.25
CA TRP A 1029 -0.02 1.36 -0.55
C TRP A 1029 0.34 1.14 0.93
N ASP A 1030 1.58 0.75 1.19
CA ASP A 1030 2.05 0.42 2.54
C ASP A 1030 3.48 0.93 2.82
N PRO A 1031 3.66 2.11 3.44
CA PRO A 1031 4.99 2.70 3.65
C PRO A 1031 5.93 1.84 4.52
N SER A 1032 5.41 0.83 5.22
CA SER A 1032 6.21 -0.09 6.03
C SER A 1032 7.05 -1.08 5.20
N VAL A 1033 6.64 -1.35 3.95
CA VAL A 1033 7.26 -2.34 3.04
C VAL A 1033 7.45 -1.83 1.60
N ASP A 1034 7.12 -0.57 1.34
CA ASP A 1034 7.20 0.06 0.01
C ASP A 1034 8.65 0.24 -0.49
N GLU A 1035 9.04 -0.60 -1.46
CA GLU A 1035 10.36 -0.60 -2.10
C GLU A 1035 10.71 0.71 -2.84
N PHE A 1036 9.74 1.61 -3.09
CA PHE A 1036 9.98 2.90 -3.74
C PHE A 1036 10.40 4.00 -2.75
N LEU A 1037 10.37 3.74 -1.44
CA LEU A 1037 10.77 4.70 -0.41
C LEU A 1037 12.27 4.62 -0.09
N PRO A 1038 12.94 5.76 0.18
CA PRO A 1038 14.34 5.77 0.61
C PRO A 1038 14.53 5.27 2.05
N LEU A 1039 13.44 5.21 2.82
CA LEU A 1039 13.33 4.67 4.17
C LEU A 1039 11.86 4.28 4.37
N THR A 1040 11.57 3.01 4.63
CA THR A 1040 10.22 2.55 5.00
C THR A 1040 9.88 2.99 6.43
N TYR A 1041 8.59 3.17 6.71
CA TYR A 1041 8.09 3.70 7.98
C TYR A 1041 6.64 3.31 8.28
N ASP A 1042 6.27 3.43 9.55
CA ASP A 1042 4.94 3.24 10.11
C ASP A 1042 4.46 4.52 10.82
N ALA A 1043 3.34 4.46 11.54
CA ALA A 1043 2.83 5.60 12.32
C ALA A 1043 3.74 5.98 13.52
N SER A 1044 4.61 5.09 13.99
CA SER A 1044 5.55 5.40 15.08
C SER A 1044 6.75 6.22 14.56
N THR A 1045 7.28 5.83 13.40
CA THR A 1045 8.51 6.33 12.75
C THR A 1045 8.28 7.37 11.65
N VAL A 1046 7.02 7.69 11.30
CA VAL A 1046 6.60 8.61 10.23
C VAL A 1046 7.46 9.87 10.07
N THR A 1047 7.85 10.54 11.17
CA THR A 1047 8.67 11.77 11.12
C THR A 1047 10.04 11.55 10.47
N ALA A 1048 10.65 10.37 10.64
CA ALA A 1048 11.91 10.02 9.99
C ALA A 1048 11.70 9.63 8.52
N GLY A 1049 10.68 8.82 8.24
CA GLY A 1049 10.32 8.37 6.89
C GLY A 1049 9.94 9.52 5.95
N LYS A 1050 9.02 10.40 6.36
CA LYS A 1050 8.64 11.59 5.57
C LYS A 1050 9.84 12.49 5.30
N ARG A 1051 10.72 12.71 6.28
CA ARG A 1051 11.95 13.50 6.11
C ARG A 1051 12.91 12.88 5.07
N ALA A 1052 13.06 11.56 5.06
CA ALA A 1052 13.85 10.86 4.04
C ALA A 1052 13.20 10.98 2.65
N ALA A 1053 11.87 10.84 2.57
CA ALA A 1053 11.13 11.03 1.32
C ALA A 1053 11.22 12.48 0.79
N VAL A 1054 11.14 13.49 1.64
CA VAL A 1054 11.37 14.91 1.28
C VAL A 1054 12.76 15.13 0.71
N ALA A 1055 13.79 14.49 1.26
CA ALA A 1055 15.15 14.58 0.74
C ALA A 1055 15.28 13.96 -0.68
N ALA A 1056 14.78 12.74 -0.88
CA ALA A 1056 14.79 12.07 -2.18
C ALA A 1056 13.93 12.80 -3.24
N LEU A 1057 12.76 13.31 -2.82
CA LEU A 1057 11.89 14.16 -3.64
C LEU A 1057 12.61 15.45 -4.06
N SER A 1058 13.34 16.08 -3.14
CA SER A 1058 14.11 17.30 -3.39
C SER A 1058 15.29 17.05 -4.33
N GLU A 1059 16.00 15.92 -4.21
CA GLU A 1059 17.03 15.53 -5.17
C GLU A 1059 16.43 15.29 -6.57
N ARG A 1060 15.38 14.47 -6.66
CA ARG A 1060 14.76 14.05 -7.93
C ARG A 1060 14.10 15.20 -8.70
N LEU A 1061 13.55 16.20 -8.00
CA LEU A 1061 12.99 17.42 -8.59
C LEU A 1061 13.94 18.63 -8.59
N LYS A 1062 15.15 18.51 -8.01
CA LYS A 1062 16.15 19.59 -7.84
C LYS A 1062 15.60 20.80 -7.06
N LEU A 1063 14.94 20.51 -5.94
CA LEU A 1063 14.35 21.50 -5.04
C LEU A 1063 15.36 21.98 -4.00
N ASN A 1064 15.33 23.28 -3.73
CA ASN A 1064 15.93 23.91 -2.55
C ASN A 1064 14.82 24.02 -1.47
N HIS A 1065 14.38 22.88 -0.95
CA HIS A 1065 13.36 22.85 0.10
C HIS A 1065 13.93 23.46 1.40
N PRO A 1066 13.30 24.51 1.98
CA PRO A 1066 13.78 25.10 3.22
C PRO A 1066 13.41 24.25 4.43
N GLU A 1067 14.32 24.17 5.40
CA GLU A 1067 14.07 23.53 6.69
C GLU A 1067 12.84 24.17 7.39
N GLY A 1068 11.96 23.32 7.92
CA GLY A 1068 10.74 23.73 8.64
C GLY A 1068 9.57 24.22 7.77
N ALA A 1069 9.73 24.31 6.44
CA ALA A 1069 8.62 24.58 5.53
C ALA A 1069 7.80 23.29 5.26
N PRO A 1070 6.48 23.40 5.00
CA PRO A 1070 5.69 22.26 4.54
C PRO A 1070 5.87 22.00 3.04
N VAL A 1071 5.63 20.76 2.62
CA VAL A 1071 5.48 20.35 1.22
C VAL A 1071 3.99 20.15 0.90
N VAL A 1072 3.48 20.92 -0.07
CA VAL A 1072 2.12 20.79 -0.61
C VAL A 1072 2.18 20.08 -1.96
N GLY A 1073 1.52 18.92 -2.06
CA GLY A 1073 1.55 18.07 -3.24
C GLY A 1073 0.22 17.96 -3.99
N VAL A 1074 0.32 17.66 -5.29
CA VAL A 1074 -0.80 17.24 -6.15
C VAL A 1074 -0.40 16.00 -6.93
N VAL A 1075 -1.20 14.92 -6.83
CA VAL A 1075 -1.05 13.69 -7.63
C VAL A 1075 -2.37 13.44 -8.36
N SER A 1076 -2.50 13.91 -9.61
CA SER A 1076 -3.76 13.81 -10.36
C SER A 1076 -3.58 14.02 -11.87
N ARG A 1077 -4.45 13.38 -12.67
CA ARG A 1077 -4.72 13.81 -14.06
C ARG A 1077 -5.16 15.28 -14.06
N LEU A 1078 -4.69 16.07 -15.02
CA LEU A 1078 -4.96 17.50 -15.11
C LEU A 1078 -6.12 17.73 -16.09
N THR A 1079 -7.36 17.66 -15.57
CA THR A 1079 -8.60 17.84 -16.33
C THR A 1079 -9.57 18.76 -15.57
N ALA A 1080 -10.58 19.32 -16.26
CA ALA A 1080 -11.58 20.19 -15.63
C ALA A 1080 -12.27 19.56 -14.40
N GLN A 1081 -12.51 18.24 -14.40
CA GLN A 1081 -12.99 17.50 -13.22
C GLN A 1081 -12.13 17.75 -11.97
N LYS A 1082 -10.81 17.82 -12.14
CA LYS A 1082 -9.83 17.85 -11.04
C LYS A 1082 -9.47 19.28 -10.60
N GLY A 1083 -10.30 20.26 -10.98
CA GLY A 1083 -10.17 21.64 -10.49
C GLY A 1083 -8.87 22.31 -10.93
N ILE A 1084 -8.49 22.17 -12.21
CA ILE A 1084 -7.22 22.71 -12.74
C ILE A 1084 -7.01 24.21 -12.51
N HIS A 1085 -8.06 25.03 -12.40
CA HIS A 1085 -7.95 26.44 -12.02
C HIS A 1085 -7.55 26.59 -10.54
N LEU A 1086 -8.12 25.77 -9.65
CA LEU A 1086 -7.75 25.69 -8.23
C LEU A 1086 -6.34 25.13 -8.05
N ILE A 1087 -5.93 24.10 -8.81
CA ILE A 1087 -4.55 23.58 -8.77
C ILE A 1087 -3.53 24.68 -9.15
N LYS A 1088 -3.80 25.44 -10.23
CA LYS A 1088 -2.93 26.56 -10.64
C LYS A 1088 -2.86 27.66 -9.57
N HIS A 1089 -4.00 28.00 -8.96
CA HIS A 1089 -4.06 28.97 -7.86
C HIS A 1089 -3.34 28.49 -6.59
N ALA A 1090 -3.56 27.24 -6.17
CA ALA A 1090 -2.90 26.62 -5.02
C ALA A 1090 -1.37 26.64 -5.14
N CYS A 1091 -0.85 26.44 -6.35
CA CYS A 1091 0.59 26.53 -6.61
C CYS A 1091 1.13 27.92 -6.26
N HIS A 1092 0.46 29.00 -6.69
CA HIS A 1092 0.83 30.35 -6.29
C HIS A 1092 0.67 30.54 -4.78
N ARG A 1093 -0.49 30.16 -4.21
CA ARG A 1093 -0.78 30.39 -2.78
C ARG A 1093 0.20 29.68 -1.85
N ALA A 1094 0.52 28.41 -2.10
CA ALA A 1094 1.46 27.64 -1.30
C ALA A 1094 2.86 28.28 -1.31
N LEU A 1095 3.35 28.71 -2.48
CA LEU A 1095 4.65 29.37 -2.62
C LEU A 1095 4.67 30.76 -1.95
N GLU A 1096 3.57 31.52 -2.04
CA GLU A 1096 3.41 32.82 -1.36
C GLU A 1096 3.30 32.68 0.17
N ARG A 1097 2.68 31.59 0.65
CA ARG A 1097 2.62 31.21 2.07
C ARG A 1097 3.94 30.63 2.62
N GLY A 1098 4.95 30.41 1.78
CA GLY A 1098 6.27 29.94 2.20
C GLY A 1098 6.48 28.42 2.18
N ALA A 1099 5.58 27.65 1.57
CA ALA A 1099 5.70 26.19 1.38
C ALA A 1099 6.58 25.81 0.17
N THR A 1100 6.86 24.53 0.00
CA THR A 1100 7.33 23.94 -1.28
C THR A 1100 6.13 23.32 -2.00
N PHE A 1101 6.03 23.48 -3.32
CA PHE A 1101 4.90 22.93 -4.11
C PHE A 1101 5.36 21.88 -5.13
N VAL A 1102 4.74 20.71 -5.14
CA VAL A 1102 5.10 19.61 -6.06
C VAL A 1102 3.87 19.04 -6.78
N LEU A 1103 4.03 18.71 -8.07
CA LEU A 1103 2.93 18.20 -8.91
C LEU A 1103 3.35 17.00 -9.77
N LEU A 1104 2.58 15.94 -9.70
CA LEU A 1104 2.66 14.76 -10.56
C LEU A 1104 1.36 14.55 -11.35
N GLY A 1105 1.47 14.52 -12.67
CA GLY A 1105 0.38 14.20 -13.60
C GLY A 1105 0.36 15.08 -14.84
N SER A 1106 -0.35 14.65 -15.87
CA SER A 1106 -0.44 15.34 -17.18
C SER A 1106 -1.89 15.69 -17.56
N ALA A 1107 -2.03 16.63 -18.49
CA ALA A 1107 -3.29 16.96 -19.14
C ALA A 1107 -3.41 16.18 -20.48
N PRO A 1108 -4.55 15.51 -20.75
CA PRO A 1108 -4.83 14.93 -22.07
C PRO A 1108 -5.02 15.99 -23.17
N ASP A 1109 -5.39 17.20 -22.77
CA ASP A 1109 -5.57 18.35 -23.63
C ASP A 1109 -4.28 19.17 -23.70
N GLY A 1110 -3.75 19.36 -24.92
CA GLY A 1110 -2.54 20.11 -25.18
C GLY A 1110 -2.61 21.60 -24.79
N ALA A 1111 -3.80 22.21 -24.76
CA ALA A 1111 -3.97 23.58 -24.29
C ALA A 1111 -3.71 23.67 -22.78
N HIS A 1112 -4.40 22.85 -22.00
CA HIS A 1112 -4.18 22.74 -20.55
C HIS A 1112 -2.75 22.28 -20.21
N GLN A 1113 -2.16 21.35 -20.99
CA GLN A 1113 -0.76 20.95 -20.78
C GLN A 1113 0.20 22.13 -21.03
N HIS A 1114 -0.07 22.98 -22.02
CA HIS A 1114 0.73 24.18 -22.27
C HIS A 1114 0.61 25.20 -21.12
N GLU A 1115 -0.59 25.43 -20.58
CA GLU A 1115 -0.79 26.29 -19.40
C GLU A 1115 0.02 25.81 -18.19
N PHE A 1116 0.03 24.51 -17.91
CA PHE A 1116 0.81 23.94 -16.82
C PHE A 1116 2.33 24.00 -17.07
N ASN A 1117 2.77 23.84 -18.32
CA ASN A 1117 4.18 24.05 -18.69
C ASN A 1117 4.60 25.51 -18.46
N MET A 1118 3.74 26.48 -18.80
CA MET A 1118 3.98 27.91 -18.55
C MET A 1118 4.03 28.21 -17.04
N LEU A 1119 3.06 27.70 -16.25
CA LEU A 1119 3.07 27.85 -14.80
C LEU A 1119 4.36 27.30 -14.17
N ALA A 1120 4.83 26.13 -14.60
CA ALA A 1120 6.07 25.54 -14.11
C ALA A 1120 7.28 26.44 -14.41
N GLN A 1121 7.33 27.05 -15.59
CA GLN A 1121 8.39 27.98 -15.97
C GLN A 1121 8.30 29.31 -15.17
N ASP A 1122 7.11 29.85 -14.98
CA ASP A 1122 6.89 31.07 -14.20
C ASP A 1122 7.21 30.88 -12.71
N MET A 1123 6.87 29.73 -12.12
CA MET A 1123 7.20 29.43 -10.72
C MET A 1123 8.68 29.10 -10.52
N ALA A 1124 9.35 28.47 -11.49
CA ALA A 1124 10.80 28.34 -11.48
C ALA A 1124 11.52 29.70 -11.55
N ASN A 1125 10.94 30.69 -12.24
CA ASN A 1125 11.45 32.07 -12.31
C ASN A 1125 11.15 32.88 -11.03
N LYS A 1126 9.91 32.84 -10.52
CA LYS A 1126 9.45 33.63 -9.35
C LYS A 1126 9.93 33.04 -8.02
N TYR A 1127 10.09 31.72 -7.93
CA TYR A 1127 10.52 31.00 -6.74
C TYR A 1127 11.55 29.88 -7.06
N PRO A 1128 12.80 30.22 -7.41
CA PRO A 1128 13.81 29.25 -7.85
C PRO A 1128 14.03 28.09 -6.86
N GLY A 1129 13.84 26.86 -7.34
CA GLY A 1129 13.99 25.64 -6.55
C GLY A 1129 12.88 25.38 -5.51
N ARG A 1130 11.82 26.19 -5.46
CA ARG A 1130 10.71 26.02 -4.50
C ARG A 1130 9.53 25.20 -5.03
N SER A 1131 9.52 24.89 -6.32
CA SER A 1131 8.51 24.05 -6.94
C SER A 1131 9.08 23.09 -7.98
N GLY A 1132 8.39 21.97 -8.21
CA GLY A 1132 8.77 20.95 -9.18
C GLY A 1132 7.58 20.20 -9.76
N PHE A 1133 7.66 19.88 -11.05
CA PHE A 1133 6.53 19.41 -11.84
C PHE A 1133 6.94 18.20 -12.69
N MET A 1134 6.09 17.16 -12.72
CA MET A 1134 6.31 15.93 -13.47
C MET A 1134 5.09 15.62 -14.36
N PHE A 1135 5.14 16.07 -15.61
CA PHE A 1135 4.02 15.98 -16.56
C PHE A 1135 3.90 14.62 -17.27
N LYS A 1136 3.94 13.53 -16.50
CA LYS A 1136 3.72 12.15 -16.94
C LYS A 1136 3.19 11.30 -15.77
N TYR A 1137 2.85 10.05 -16.04
CA TYR A 1137 2.71 9.04 -14.98
C TYR A 1137 4.08 8.39 -14.68
N ASP A 1138 4.33 8.07 -13.41
CA ASP A 1138 5.58 7.52 -12.88
C ASP A 1138 5.25 6.92 -11.49
N GLU A 1139 5.02 5.61 -11.40
CA GLU A 1139 4.41 5.03 -10.18
C GLU A 1139 5.34 5.10 -8.97
N ALA A 1140 6.62 4.73 -9.13
CA ALA A 1140 7.62 4.89 -8.07
C ALA A 1140 7.74 6.35 -7.57
N PHE A 1141 7.40 7.34 -8.39
CA PHE A 1141 7.34 8.74 -7.97
C PHE A 1141 6.03 9.12 -7.29
N SER A 1142 4.91 8.45 -7.59
CA SER A 1142 3.63 8.70 -6.91
C SER A 1142 3.72 8.31 -5.43
N HIS A 1143 4.28 7.14 -5.13
CA HIS A 1143 4.61 6.68 -3.77
C HIS A 1143 5.50 7.68 -3.02
N MET A 1144 6.61 8.10 -3.63
CA MET A 1144 7.52 9.11 -3.08
C MET A 1144 6.86 10.48 -2.86
N MET A 1145 5.90 10.87 -3.70
CA MET A 1145 5.08 12.08 -3.50
C MET A 1145 4.14 11.94 -2.30
N TYR A 1146 3.41 10.82 -2.16
CA TYR A 1146 2.56 10.59 -0.99
C TYR A 1146 3.37 10.57 0.32
N ALA A 1147 4.56 9.97 0.31
CA ALA A 1147 5.45 9.99 1.47
C ALA A 1147 6.01 11.39 1.78
N GLY A 1148 6.51 12.10 0.75
CA GLY A 1148 7.22 13.37 0.90
C GLY A 1148 6.35 14.62 1.08
N CYS A 1149 5.03 14.55 0.86
CA CYS A 1149 4.15 15.71 1.06
C CYS A 1149 3.59 15.75 2.49
N ASP A 1150 3.63 16.92 3.15
CA ASP A 1150 2.91 17.14 4.41
C ASP A 1150 1.40 17.29 4.16
N PHE A 1151 1.05 17.97 3.06
CA PHE A 1151 -0.32 18.16 2.61
C PHE A 1151 -0.51 17.65 1.19
N LEU A 1152 -1.62 16.97 0.92
CA LEU A 1152 -2.01 16.61 -0.44
C LEU A 1152 -3.34 17.26 -0.85
N LEU A 1153 -3.29 18.10 -1.87
CA LEU A 1153 -4.42 18.87 -2.36
C LEU A 1153 -5.24 18.07 -3.40
N VAL A 1154 -6.54 17.91 -3.15
CA VAL A 1154 -7.50 17.25 -4.06
C VAL A 1154 -8.72 18.17 -4.29
N PRO A 1155 -8.60 19.19 -5.16
CA PRO A 1155 -9.59 20.26 -5.30
C PRO A 1155 -10.64 19.90 -6.38
N SER A 1156 -11.13 18.65 -6.37
CA SER A 1156 -11.98 18.11 -7.43
C SER A 1156 -13.36 18.74 -7.49
N MET A 1157 -13.77 19.17 -8.70
CA MET A 1157 -15.09 19.72 -8.99
C MET A 1157 -16.22 18.71 -8.77
N PHE A 1158 -15.92 17.42 -8.91
CA PHE A 1158 -16.72 16.29 -8.43
C PHE A 1158 -15.80 15.08 -8.33
N GLU A 1159 -16.00 14.24 -7.32
CA GLU A 1159 -15.17 13.05 -7.09
C GLU A 1159 -16.03 11.85 -6.67
N PRO A 1160 -16.33 10.91 -7.59
CA PRO A 1160 -17.19 9.76 -7.28
C PRO A 1160 -16.72 8.96 -6.07
N CYS A 1161 -15.40 8.84 -5.86
CA CYS A 1161 -14.83 8.35 -4.60
C CYS A 1161 -13.55 9.10 -4.25
N GLY A 1162 -12.57 9.07 -5.16
CA GLY A 1162 -11.20 9.43 -4.86
C GLY A 1162 -10.52 8.30 -4.08
N LEU A 1163 -9.32 7.91 -4.51
CA LEU A 1163 -8.42 7.02 -3.77
C LEU A 1163 -7.23 7.82 -3.21
N THR A 1164 -6.81 8.85 -3.94
CA THR A 1164 -5.69 9.76 -3.67
C THR A 1164 -5.63 10.28 -2.23
N GLN A 1165 -6.77 10.62 -1.62
CA GLN A 1165 -6.85 11.12 -0.24
C GLN A 1165 -6.67 10.00 0.80
N MET A 1166 -7.18 8.79 0.55
CA MET A 1166 -6.97 7.63 1.42
C MET A 1166 -5.51 7.15 1.33
N ILE A 1167 -4.92 7.17 0.14
CA ILE A 1167 -3.49 6.89 -0.06
C ILE A 1167 -2.62 7.94 0.65
N ALA A 1168 -2.96 9.25 0.53
CA ALA A 1168 -2.26 10.32 1.26
C ALA A 1168 -2.25 10.06 2.77
N MET A 1169 -3.43 9.77 3.34
CA MET A 1169 -3.59 9.46 4.75
C MET A 1169 -2.77 8.22 5.16
N ARG A 1170 -2.77 7.15 4.36
CA ARG A 1170 -1.96 5.93 4.61
C ARG A 1170 -0.44 6.20 4.64
N TYR A 1171 0.04 7.27 4.00
CA TYR A 1171 1.44 7.71 4.01
C TYR A 1171 1.73 8.88 4.95
N GLY A 1172 0.78 9.31 5.78
CA GLY A 1172 0.96 10.42 6.71
C GLY A 1172 0.96 11.80 6.05
N ALA A 1173 0.37 11.93 4.85
CA ALA A 1173 0.11 13.21 4.18
C ALA A 1173 -1.34 13.64 4.44
N VAL A 1174 -1.52 14.84 5.00
CA VAL A 1174 -2.83 15.34 5.42
C VAL A 1174 -3.62 15.85 4.20
N PRO A 1175 -4.84 15.36 3.95
CA PRO A 1175 -5.60 15.75 2.77
C PRO A 1175 -6.21 17.15 2.91
N VAL A 1176 -6.12 17.96 1.86
CA VAL A 1176 -6.79 19.26 1.72
C VAL A 1176 -7.71 19.18 0.51
N VAL A 1177 -9.03 19.10 0.73
CA VAL A 1177 -9.98 18.62 -0.28
C VAL A 1177 -11.18 19.54 -0.45
N ARG A 1178 -11.81 19.46 -1.63
CA ARG A 1178 -13.18 19.96 -1.80
C ARG A 1178 -14.18 18.93 -1.23
N SER A 1179 -15.18 19.41 -0.48
CA SER A 1179 -16.26 18.58 0.06
C SER A 1179 -17.21 18.13 -1.06
N THR A 1180 -17.00 16.92 -1.60
CA THR A 1180 -17.83 16.32 -2.66
C THR A 1180 -17.60 14.81 -2.74
N GLY A 1181 -18.66 14.05 -3.07
CA GLY A 1181 -18.64 12.60 -3.20
C GLY A 1181 -17.82 11.90 -2.11
N GLY A 1182 -16.95 10.98 -2.51
CA GLY A 1182 -16.15 10.21 -1.55
C GLY A 1182 -15.05 10.99 -0.83
N LEU A 1183 -14.70 12.22 -1.26
CA LEU A 1183 -13.80 13.10 -0.49
C LEU A 1183 -14.48 13.52 0.82
N ARG A 1184 -15.78 13.83 0.76
CA ARG A 1184 -16.59 14.11 1.96
C ARG A 1184 -16.75 12.86 2.84
N ASP A 1185 -16.90 11.68 2.25
CA ASP A 1185 -17.03 10.41 3.00
C ASP A 1185 -15.72 9.88 3.60
N THR A 1186 -14.58 10.54 3.38
CA THR A 1186 -13.25 10.09 3.87
C THR A 1186 -12.48 11.16 4.62
N VAL A 1187 -12.66 12.43 4.27
CA VAL A 1187 -12.04 13.56 4.97
C VAL A 1187 -13.03 14.21 5.92
N PHE A 1188 -12.62 14.35 7.16
CA PHE A 1188 -13.34 14.99 8.25
C PHE A 1188 -12.50 16.20 8.70
N ASP A 1189 -13.06 17.39 8.52
CA ASP A 1189 -12.42 18.67 8.82
C ASP A 1189 -11.98 18.80 10.28
N ILE A 1190 -10.72 19.17 10.53
CA ILE A 1190 -10.19 19.27 11.90
C ILE A 1190 -10.91 20.28 12.80
N ASP A 1191 -11.54 21.30 12.22
CA ASP A 1191 -12.16 22.40 12.97
C ASP A 1191 -13.69 22.34 12.97
N ASN A 1192 -14.31 21.57 12.05
CA ASN A 1192 -15.77 21.64 11.79
C ASN A 1192 -16.51 20.29 11.76
N ASP A 1193 -15.83 19.14 11.79
CA ASP A 1193 -16.46 17.80 11.59
C ASP A 1193 -16.31 16.85 12.80
N ALA A 1194 -16.13 17.37 14.01
CA ALA A 1194 -15.92 16.53 15.22
C ALA A 1194 -17.02 15.47 15.41
N ASP A 1195 -18.29 15.88 15.39
CA ASP A 1195 -19.43 14.98 15.58
C ASP A 1195 -19.61 14.03 14.39
N ARG A 1196 -19.31 14.50 13.17
CA ARG A 1196 -19.39 13.69 11.94
C ARG A 1196 -18.32 12.60 11.93
N ALA A 1197 -17.13 12.87 12.47
CA ALA A 1197 -16.08 11.88 12.65
C ALA A 1197 -16.45 10.88 13.75
N SER A 1198 -16.90 11.39 14.91
CA SER A 1198 -17.34 10.56 16.06
C SER A 1198 -18.46 9.60 15.67
N SER A 1199 -19.48 10.09 14.94
CA SER A 1199 -20.58 9.29 14.39
C SER A 1199 -20.15 8.21 13.39
N ALA A 1200 -18.94 8.31 12.84
CA ALA A 1200 -18.34 7.32 11.95
C ALA A 1200 -17.32 6.41 12.65
N GLY A 1201 -17.13 6.55 13.98
CA GLY A 1201 -16.10 5.84 14.74
C GLY A 1201 -14.68 6.32 14.46
N LEU A 1202 -14.51 7.58 14.07
CA LEU A 1202 -13.24 8.16 13.60
C LEU A 1202 -12.89 9.49 14.30
N SER A 1203 -11.62 9.88 14.21
CA SER A 1203 -11.18 11.24 14.56
C SER A 1203 -11.12 12.14 13.32
N THR A 1204 -11.21 13.46 13.51
CA THR A 1204 -10.99 14.44 12.42
C THR A 1204 -9.58 14.34 11.86
N ASN A 1205 -9.43 14.44 10.53
CA ASN A 1205 -8.28 13.88 9.81
C ASN A 1205 -7.74 14.74 8.64
N GLY A 1206 -8.37 15.87 8.29
CA GLY A 1206 -7.89 16.74 7.22
C GLY A 1206 -8.56 18.11 7.16
N PHE A 1207 -8.43 18.79 6.03
CA PHE A 1207 -8.98 20.12 5.79
C PHE A 1207 -9.91 20.12 4.58
N SER A 1208 -11.05 20.78 4.70
CA SER A 1208 -12.09 20.81 3.68
C SER A 1208 -12.52 22.24 3.31
N PHE A 1209 -13.07 22.38 2.10
CA PHE A 1209 -13.79 23.55 1.64
C PHE A 1209 -14.99 23.18 0.74
N ASP A 1210 -16.04 23.99 0.81
CA ASP A 1210 -17.16 23.97 -0.12
C ASP A 1210 -16.94 24.93 -1.30
N GLY A 1211 -17.95 25.19 -2.12
CA GLY A 1211 -17.83 26.15 -3.23
C GLY A 1211 -16.95 25.64 -4.38
N THR A 1212 -16.44 26.53 -5.23
CA THR A 1212 -15.64 26.20 -6.45
C THR A 1212 -14.65 27.30 -6.87
N GLN A 1213 -14.56 28.38 -6.07
CA GLN A 1213 -13.74 29.55 -6.31
C GLN A 1213 -12.39 29.43 -5.60
N THR A 1214 -11.46 30.30 -5.97
CA THR A 1214 -10.12 30.35 -5.38
C THR A 1214 -10.12 30.79 -3.91
N SER A 1215 -11.08 31.64 -3.51
CA SER A 1215 -11.36 32.02 -2.11
C SER A 1215 -11.63 30.82 -1.21
N ASP A 1216 -12.38 29.86 -1.72
CA ASP A 1216 -12.92 28.75 -0.95
C ASP A 1216 -11.79 27.73 -0.70
N MET A 1217 -10.99 27.48 -1.73
CA MET A 1217 -9.74 26.72 -1.63
C MET A 1217 -8.71 27.43 -0.73
N ASP A 1218 -8.63 28.77 -0.79
CA ASP A 1218 -7.73 29.55 0.07
C ASP A 1218 -8.11 29.40 1.55
N TYR A 1219 -9.40 29.33 1.89
CA TYR A 1219 -9.84 29.08 3.28
C TYR A 1219 -9.24 27.78 3.84
N ALA A 1220 -9.40 26.65 3.15
CA ALA A 1220 -8.84 25.36 3.60
C ALA A 1220 -7.31 25.33 3.57
N LEU A 1221 -6.69 25.80 2.48
CA LEU A 1221 -5.23 25.75 2.33
C LEU A 1221 -4.52 26.70 3.30
N ASN A 1222 -5.12 27.84 3.66
CA ASN A 1222 -4.60 28.68 4.73
C ASN A 1222 -4.69 27.94 6.07
N ARG A 1223 -5.86 27.46 6.49
CA ARG A 1223 -6.02 26.72 7.78
C ARG A 1223 -5.01 25.56 7.91
N ALA A 1224 -4.80 24.80 6.83
CA ALA A 1224 -3.80 23.73 6.77
C ALA A 1224 -2.37 24.25 7.04
N LEU A 1225 -1.94 25.29 6.32
CA LEU A 1225 -0.59 25.84 6.46
C LEU A 1225 -0.40 26.56 7.81
N ASP A 1226 -1.41 27.29 8.30
CA ASP A 1226 -1.41 27.95 9.60
C ASP A 1226 -1.26 26.91 10.74
N ALA A 1227 -2.03 25.81 10.68
CA ALA A 1227 -1.90 24.70 11.64
C ALA A 1227 -0.55 23.98 11.57
N TYR A 1228 0.16 23.99 10.44
CA TYR A 1228 1.52 23.42 10.33
C TYR A 1228 2.61 24.35 10.86
N TYR A 1229 2.45 25.67 10.70
CA TYR A 1229 3.42 26.64 11.24
C TYR A 1229 3.27 26.83 12.75
N ASP A 1230 2.06 26.71 13.28
CA ASP A 1230 1.77 26.54 14.71
C ASP A 1230 2.26 25.15 15.19
N LYS A 1231 3.53 25.07 15.60
CA LYS A 1231 4.14 23.80 16.03
C LYS A 1231 3.49 23.18 17.26
N PRO A 1232 3.02 23.93 18.29
CA PRO A 1232 2.16 23.40 19.33
C PRO A 1232 0.89 22.72 18.78
N ARG A 1233 0.08 23.40 17.96
CA ARG A 1233 -1.16 22.84 17.39
C ARG A 1233 -0.91 21.66 16.45
N TRP A 1234 0.13 21.72 15.62
CA TRP A 1234 0.52 20.58 14.77
C TRP A 1234 0.86 19.33 15.60
N SER A 1235 1.55 19.53 16.73
CA SER A 1235 2.00 18.45 17.60
C SER A 1235 0.86 17.85 18.42
N SER A 1236 -0.05 18.68 18.96
CA SER A 1236 -1.21 18.19 19.72
C SER A 1236 -2.26 17.50 18.84
N LEU A 1237 -2.46 17.97 17.60
CA LEU A 1237 -3.31 17.27 16.63
C LEU A 1237 -2.69 15.93 16.17
N ALA A 1238 -1.35 15.84 16.15
CA ALA A 1238 -0.58 14.66 15.73
C ALA A 1238 -0.97 14.10 14.35
N LEU A 1239 -1.46 14.96 13.44
CA LEU A 1239 -2.17 14.53 12.22
C LEU A 1239 -1.45 13.45 11.41
N PRO A 1240 -0.13 13.54 11.09
CA PRO A 1240 0.55 12.51 10.31
C PRO A 1240 0.48 11.10 10.91
N LYS A 1241 0.42 10.96 12.24
CA LYS A 1241 0.21 9.67 12.91
C LYS A 1241 -1.26 9.26 12.83
N ARG A 1242 -2.15 10.17 13.22
CA ARG A 1242 -3.61 9.99 13.26
C ARG A 1242 -4.20 9.52 11.91
N VAL A 1243 -3.70 10.05 10.79
CA VAL A 1243 -4.20 9.68 9.46
C VAL A 1243 -3.71 8.30 8.98
N MET A 1244 -2.56 7.82 9.47
CA MET A 1244 -2.00 6.51 9.10
C MET A 1244 -2.69 5.35 9.84
N THR A 1245 -3.27 5.61 11.01
CA THR A 1245 -3.96 4.61 11.85
C THR A 1245 -5.41 4.32 11.43
N VAL A 1246 -5.96 5.03 10.43
CA VAL A 1246 -7.34 4.79 9.95
C VAL A 1246 -7.38 3.62 8.96
N ASP A 1247 -8.31 2.67 9.17
CA ASP A 1247 -8.52 1.55 8.25
C ASP A 1247 -9.24 1.99 6.96
N TRP A 1248 -8.44 2.33 5.94
CA TRP A 1248 -8.91 2.57 4.58
C TRP A 1248 -8.90 1.31 3.69
N SER A 1249 -8.68 0.11 4.24
CA SER A 1249 -8.65 -1.14 3.46
C SER A 1249 -10.01 -1.54 2.88
N TRP A 1250 -10.02 -2.63 2.10
CA TRP A 1250 -11.25 -3.23 1.56
C TRP A 1250 -12.03 -4.10 2.55
N ARG A 1251 -11.53 -4.33 3.77
CA ARG A 1251 -12.12 -5.21 4.81
C ARG A 1251 -13.59 -4.90 5.10
N ALA A 1252 -13.93 -3.63 5.35
CA ALA A 1252 -15.31 -3.21 5.61
C ALA A 1252 -16.13 -3.01 4.31
N PRO A 1253 -15.61 -2.33 3.27
CA PRO A 1253 -16.31 -2.21 1.98
C PRO A 1253 -16.74 -3.55 1.34
N ALA A 1254 -15.88 -4.57 1.35
CA ALA A 1254 -16.16 -5.85 0.69
C ALA A 1254 -17.36 -6.58 1.32
N LYS A 1255 -17.49 -6.54 2.65
CA LYS A 1255 -18.65 -7.10 3.37
C LYS A 1255 -19.95 -6.46 2.93
N LEU A 1256 -19.99 -5.12 2.81
CA LEU A 1256 -21.16 -4.39 2.33
C LEU A 1256 -21.57 -4.79 0.89
N TYR A 1257 -20.62 -5.16 0.03
CA TYR A 1257 -20.94 -5.77 -1.27
C TYR A 1257 -21.51 -7.19 -1.10
N VAL A 1258 -20.85 -8.04 -0.30
CA VAL A 1258 -21.24 -9.43 -0.03
C VAL A 1258 -22.64 -9.56 0.58
N ASP A 1259 -22.99 -8.72 1.55
CA ASP A 1259 -24.31 -8.77 2.20
C ASP A 1259 -25.43 -8.39 1.20
N ARG A 1260 -25.17 -7.42 0.32
CA ARG A 1260 -26.07 -7.04 -0.78
C ARG A 1260 -26.18 -8.17 -1.82
N TYR A 1261 -25.11 -8.92 -2.08
CA TYR A 1261 -25.13 -10.12 -2.93
C TYR A 1261 -26.00 -11.24 -2.34
N TRP A 1262 -25.74 -11.64 -1.08
CA TRP A 1262 -26.52 -12.68 -0.39
C TRP A 1262 -28.01 -12.34 -0.35
N ARG A 1263 -28.35 -11.09 -0.01
CA ARG A 1263 -29.73 -10.61 0.02
C ARG A 1263 -30.42 -10.71 -1.34
N ALA A 1264 -29.74 -10.33 -2.42
CA ALA A 1264 -30.31 -10.45 -3.76
C ALA A 1264 -30.48 -11.92 -4.20
N VAL A 1265 -29.53 -12.80 -3.82
CA VAL A 1265 -29.62 -14.24 -4.07
C VAL A 1265 -30.80 -14.86 -3.32
N LYS A 1266 -30.98 -14.52 -2.03
CA LYS A 1266 -32.15 -14.90 -1.21
C LYS A 1266 -33.46 -14.52 -1.90
N LYS A 1267 -33.62 -13.23 -2.25
CA LYS A 1267 -34.80 -12.72 -2.97
C LYS A 1267 -35.03 -13.40 -4.34
N LYS A 1268 -33.97 -13.74 -5.06
CA LYS A 1268 -34.05 -14.43 -6.35
C LYS A 1268 -34.44 -15.90 -6.22
N ARG A 1269 -34.06 -16.56 -5.11
CA ARG A 1269 -34.54 -17.90 -4.73
C ARG A 1269 -36.02 -17.86 -4.34
N GLU A 1270 -36.42 -16.95 -3.44
CA GLU A 1270 -37.81 -16.73 -2.98
C GLU A 1270 -38.80 -16.42 -4.12
N SER A 1271 -38.34 -15.70 -5.16
CA SER A 1271 -39.16 -15.40 -6.35
C SER A 1271 -39.13 -16.47 -7.44
N SER A 1272 -38.39 -17.57 -7.23
CA SER A 1272 -38.32 -18.73 -8.14
C SER A 1272 -39.03 -19.99 -7.61
N SER A 1273 -39.51 -19.94 -6.35
CA SER A 1273 -40.29 -20.98 -5.67
C SER A 1273 -41.79 -20.70 -5.72
#